data_AF-A0A926DBD8-F1
#
_entry.id   AF-A0A926DBD8-F1
#
_cell.length_a   1.000
_cell.length_b   1.000
_cell.length_c   1.000
_cell.angle_alpha   90.00
_cell.angle_beta   90.00
_cell.angle_gamma   90.00
#
_symmetry.space_group_name_H-M   'P 1'
#
loop_
_entity.id
_entity.type
_entity.pdbx_description
1 polymer ?
#
loop_
_entity_poly.entity_id
_entity_poly.type
_entity_poly.pdbx_seq_one_letter_code
_entity_poly.pdbx_strand_id
1 'polypeptide(L)'
;KKRIDVNLVSTYFNRANFEKFIDEAKARENTGDIGFYYLNKKRAIRDVKGLGQQLPAILSRDSSNIIIRRIDEKINRKISHITQSQQFKRWFGDWQNHPEKASKVVNADGTPKVMYHGTLANGLHEFRKDFIGSRFSFDEVGFFFVDHKGIANDYATPDFGESRKGEVIPVYLSIKKPLIFNKAYALKNGYGNVFRNNDVIDVWDAYQGAILDEAEEQKADGILLNDGTVQMAVAFEPNQIKSATDNIGTFDAKNPDIRYSLNDTTPENESEGYRETDLDASAFRPEVRREFRKITAMSDYKLLKNAIGTLTESSLESQAVSLYKEAAENVHALYEEIDALEEKRDAATSRADLSRITEYINIREKRLSEWLPRLDKRSASPELQAVMRRAVSQEVDRLVEKYGRIRPGEKRVREVSVPKQTSDDKRVRQTVRTVLESGAITDGMVPEIQKDLLRERFSYTPVSNKESMEWAKRYLNVNGYEGGMNEWAAVVKGDRPAGKNQIALAEYLLQEAAQSGRVADALRLTAELAAEGTRAGQTVQALSMLKRLDKPEVKHLGELYYLQKVTENLNKDLLNRFAKKKGDVPQIQIDPALGEKLLKAPAEDYDRVVQEIMKSLAEQLPSTWVDKWNAWRYLAMLGNPKTHIRNLIGNAVFMPAVKMKNVIAAGMEKVFLRKNRTKAVYAKKEYRDFARTDFQKVEDVLASGGKMNAYNEIIDQKRVFQTRWLEKARQFNSQMLEKEDVLFLKRYYISSLAQYLQANQLDTIQLREGSDALEKARLYAIREAQKATYRDFSAVAQWLSRSSKTKGFGWAIEAVLPFKKTPINILRRGIEYSPAGLLKTLSKGVYDLKTGKITANEFIDGIASGLTGTAIMAVGMALRSLGMIRGGFDDDDEEAFAKLQGEQVYSVKIGDTSYTVDWMAPLSMPLFIGVELMSALEKGMENLTFSDVSEALLNITEPMFNLSMLDGLNSMIDSVSYQDNKLTAIGVEAVSSYLQQAFPTLGGQIARTIDQNQRTTYTDKNNKWLLPEVQYFLQRVISKTPGLSFLNQPRLNVWGEEQEDPNVLLRAFENFLSPGYFDTLDSNAVETEIGDVYERTKEKSVLPKRAEKAFAVNGERKNLTAKEYTLYSKLRGQLSYEILDDMINLNGYTDLDDATKVYMVKNAYLYATALSKMEIAAEYVPDDKWILNAQEAETKYNIPVEMFILFRASIRNLESDQDSDGNTIPGSKKAKVLEVLDGLDLTKKQKDALYYYQNYGEKEIQDAPWN
;
A
#
# COMPACT_ATOMS: atom_id res chain seq x y z
N LYS A 1 11.29 -2.27 30.53
CA LYS A 1 10.49 -3.07 31.50
C LYS A 1 11.12 -4.46 31.61
N LYS A 2 11.47 -4.96 32.80
CA LYS A 2 11.87 -6.38 32.97
C LYS A 2 10.61 -7.24 32.87
N ARG A 3 10.65 -8.37 32.14
CA ARG A 3 9.56 -9.37 32.10
C ARG A 3 9.92 -10.51 33.05
N ILE A 4 8.91 -11.09 33.69
CA ILE A 4 9.00 -12.16 34.70
C ILE A 4 7.93 -13.20 34.33
N ASP A 5 8.18 -14.50 34.49
CA ASP A 5 7.11 -15.50 34.44
C ASP A 5 6.34 -15.60 35.78
N VAL A 6 5.21 -16.31 35.80
CA VAL A 6 4.28 -16.31 36.95
C VAL A 6 3.73 -17.72 37.21
N ASN A 7 4.26 -18.41 38.22
CA ASN A 7 3.78 -19.75 38.61
C ASN A 7 2.56 -19.75 39.56
N LEU A 8 2.04 -18.57 39.96
CA LEU A 8 0.79 -18.46 40.73
C LEU A 8 0.00 -17.19 40.40
N VAL A 9 -1.32 -17.31 40.22
CA VAL A 9 -2.28 -16.19 40.29
C VAL A 9 -3.28 -16.49 41.41
N SER A 10 -3.49 -15.51 42.30
CA SER A 10 -4.29 -15.65 43.52
C SER A 10 -4.93 -14.32 43.93
N THR A 11 -6.12 -14.35 44.52
CA THR A 11 -6.83 -13.15 45.02
C THR A 11 -7.61 -13.41 46.32
N TYR A 12 -7.27 -12.68 47.38
CA TYR A 12 -8.12 -12.33 48.55
C TYR A 12 -7.47 -11.09 49.22
N PHE A 13 -7.77 -10.57 50.42
CA PHE A 13 -8.50 -11.07 51.59
C PHE A 13 -9.43 -9.99 52.19
N ASN A 14 -10.37 -10.38 53.06
CA ASN A 14 -11.10 -9.47 53.95
C ASN A 14 -10.14 -8.80 54.98
N ARG A 15 -10.53 -7.66 55.56
CA ARG A 15 -9.72 -6.71 56.33
C ARG A 15 -8.92 -7.26 57.54
N ALA A 16 -9.19 -8.46 58.03
CA ALA A 16 -8.85 -8.86 59.40
C ALA A 16 -7.41 -9.39 59.65
N ASN A 17 -6.67 -9.85 58.62
CA ASN A 17 -5.36 -10.53 58.80
C ASN A 17 -4.30 -10.07 57.78
N PHE A 18 -4.34 -8.80 57.40
CA PHE A 18 -3.57 -8.23 56.29
C PHE A 18 -2.05 -8.45 56.36
N GLU A 19 -1.42 -8.14 57.49
CA GLU A 19 0.05 -8.06 57.61
C GLU A 19 0.72 -9.44 57.54
N LYS A 20 0.14 -10.44 58.20
CA LYS A 20 0.68 -11.80 58.27
C LYS A 20 0.80 -12.48 56.90
N PHE A 21 -0.15 -12.18 55.99
CA PHE A 21 -0.09 -12.65 54.60
C PHE A 21 0.87 -11.84 53.72
N ILE A 22 1.13 -10.56 54.03
CA ILE A 22 2.19 -9.79 53.37
C ILE A 22 3.57 -10.38 53.70
N ASP A 23 3.82 -10.78 54.94
CA ASP A 23 5.12 -11.33 55.32
C ASP A 23 5.34 -12.74 54.77
N GLU A 24 4.29 -13.57 54.67
CA GLU A 24 4.32 -14.83 53.92
C GLU A 24 4.57 -14.60 52.41
N ALA A 25 3.96 -13.57 51.82
CA ALA A 25 4.19 -13.19 50.42
C ALA A 25 5.64 -12.74 50.17
N LYS A 26 6.19 -11.84 51.02
CA LYS A 26 7.61 -11.42 50.98
C LYS A 26 8.55 -12.61 51.11
N ALA A 27 8.27 -13.54 52.02
CA ALA A 27 9.10 -14.74 52.21
C ALA A 27 9.15 -15.59 50.93
N ARG A 28 8.01 -15.81 50.26
CA ARG A 28 7.91 -16.58 49.01
C ARG A 28 8.44 -15.85 47.78
N GLU A 29 8.37 -14.52 47.77
CA GLU A 29 9.07 -13.69 46.77
C GLU A 29 10.60 -13.78 46.97
N ASN A 30 11.08 -13.85 48.21
CA ASN A 30 12.51 -14.00 48.50
C ASN A 30 13.05 -15.40 48.13
N THR A 31 12.31 -16.48 48.39
CA THR A 31 12.71 -17.85 47.97
C THR A 31 12.61 -18.10 46.46
N GLY A 32 11.82 -17.29 45.74
CA GLY A 32 11.67 -17.36 44.27
C GLY A 32 10.49 -18.17 43.77
N ASP A 33 9.46 -18.35 44.60
CA ASP A 33 8.36 -19.29 44.33
C ASP A 33 7.08 -18.59 43.82
N ILE A 34 6.85 -17.31 44.13
CA ILE A 34 5.66 -16.54 43.71
C ILE A 34 6.06 -15.13 43.25
N GLY A 35 5.39 -14.61 42.21
CA GLY A 35 5.82 -13.40 41.48
C GLY A 35 4.88 -12.18 41.51
N PHE A 36 3.58 -12.32 41.84
CA PHE A 36 2.65 -11.19 41.92
C PHE A 36 1.52 -11.40 42.94
N TYR A 37 1.15 -10.32 43.64
CA TYR A 37 -0.05 -10.20 44.47
C TYR A 37 -0.69 -8.81 44.24
N TYR A 38 -2.03 -8.73 44.18
CA TYR A 38 -2.75 -7.46 43.98
C TYR A 38 -3.50 -7.02 45.23
N LEU A 39 -3.25 -5.77 45.66
CA LEU A 39 -3.62 -5.29 46.99
C LEU A 39 -4.75 -4.25 47.01
N ASN A 40 -5.13 -3.66 45.87
CA ASN A 40 -6.14 -2.59 45.83
C ASN A 40 -6.99 -2.63 44.54
N LYS A 41 -8.19 -3.20 44.66
CA LYS A 41 -9.19 -3.34 43.59
C LYS A 41 -9.55 -2.01 42.90
N LYS A 42 -9.69 -0.90 43.64
CA LYS A 42 -10.07 0.41 43.08
C LYS A 42 -8.92 1.14 42.36
N ARG A 43 -7.66 0.82 42.68
CA ARG A 43 -6.49 1.33 41.96
C ARG A 43 -6.23 0.51 40.70
N ALA A 44 -6.14 -0.82 40.84
CA ALA A 44 -5.92 -1.74 39.73
C ALA A 44 -6.95 -1.56 38.59
N ILE A 45 -8.25 -1.48 38.88
CA ILE A 45 -9.29 -1.30 37.85
C ILE A 45 -9.12 0.00 37.04
N ARG A 46 -8.54 1.05 37.64
CA ARG A 46 -8.28 2.33 36.96
C ARG A 46 -7.08 2.23 36.04
N ASP A 47 -5.98 1.74 36.59
CA ASP A 47 -4.68 1.71 35.91
C ASP A 47 -4.67 0.67 34.77
N VAL A 48 -5.40 -0.44 34.93
CA VAL A 48 -5.59 -1.48 33.90
C VAL A 48 -6.54 -1.01 32.78
N LYS A 49 -7.60 -0.25 33.09
CA LYS A 49 -8.46 0.36 32.05
C LYS A 49 -7.71 1.37 31.18
N GLY A 50 -6.74 2.10 31.74
CA GLY A 50 -5.85 2.99 30.98
C GLY A 50 -4.91 2.25 30.01
N LEU A 51 -4.81 0.93 30.12
CA LEU A 51 -3.97 0.05 29.28
C LEU A 51 -4.80 -0.91 28.41
N GLY A 52 -6.12 -0.71 28.31
CA GLY A 52 -7.00 -1.45 27.38
C GLY A 52 -7.40 -2.88 27.80
N GLN A 53 -6.93 -3.38 28.94
CA GLN A 53 -7.31 -4.71 29.45
C GLN A 53 -8.58 -4.65 30.33
N GLN A 54 -9.30 -5.78 30.43
CA GLN A 54 -10.42 -5.95 31.34
C GLN A 54 -10.16 -7.06 32.36
N LEU A 55 -10.61 -6.83 33.59
CA LEU A 55 -10.83 -7.88 34.60
C LEU A 55 -12.29 -8.35 34.51
N PRO A 56 -12.63 -9.59 34.89
CA PRO A 56 -13.99 -10.12 34.81
C PRO A 56 -15.00 -9.23 35.55
N ALA A 57 -16.19 -9.09 34.96
CA ALA A 57 -17.21 -8.13 35.38
C ALA A 57 -17.74 -8.36 36.80
N ILE A 58 -17.71 -9.61 37.27
CA ILE A 58 -18.10 -10.01 38.63
C ILE A 58 -16.91 -10.70 39.29
N LEU A 59 -16.58 -10.24 40.51
CA LEU A 59 -15.76 -10.98 41.46
C LEU A 59 -16.71 -11.41 42.58
N SER A 60 -16.68 -12.70 42.96
CA SER A 60 -17.48 -13.22 44.07
C SER A 60 -17.30 -12.36 45.32
N ARG A 61 -18.38 -12.19 46.10
CA ARG A 61 -18.33 -11.53 47.41
C ARG A 61 -17.97 -12.47 48.55
N ASP A 62 -18.11 -13.78 48.33
CA ASP A 62 -18.02 -14.80 49.36
C ASP A 62 -17.07 -15.94 48.99
N SER A 63 -16.72 -16.74 50.01
CA SER A 63 -15.72 -17.81 50.05
C SER A 63 -14.25 -17.38 49.95
N SER A 64 -13.54 -17.56 51.06
CA SER A 64 -12.07 -17.58 51.13
C SER A 64 -11.50 -18.81 50.44
N ASN A 65 -10.28 -18.68 49.90
CA ASN A 65 -9.47 -19.70 49.23
C ASN A 65 -9.80 -19.94 47.75
N ILE A 66 -9.20 -19.14 46.86
CA ILE A 66 -8.95 -19.57 45.47
C ILE A 66 -7.47 -19.33 45.15
N ILE A 67 -6.65 -20.36 45.34
CA ILE A 67 -5.37 -20.54 44.65
C ILE A 67 -5.71 -21.35 43.39
N ILE A 68 -5.70 -20.72 42.21
CA ILE A 68 -6.24 -21.33 40.99
C ILE A 68 -5.43 -22.57 40.56
N ARG A 69 -4.11 -22.56 40.76
CA ARG A 69 -3.22 -23.71 40.54
C ARG A 69 -1.87 -23.44 41.22
N ARG A 70 -1.30 -24.45 41.88
CA ARG A 70 0.10 -24.45 42.36
C ARG A 70 0.92 -25.42 41.50
N ILE A 71 2.19 -25.11 41.27
CA ILE A 71 3.14 -25.93 40.50
C ILE A 71 4.50 -25.87 41.22
N ASP A 72 5.23 -26.97 41.26
CA ASP A 72 6.39 -27.17 42.14
C ASP A 72 7.74 -26.66 41.55
N GLU A 73 7.67 -25.66 40.66
CA GLU A 73 8.81 -25.08 39.94
C GLU A 73 9.00 -23.59 40.28
N LYS A 74 10.25 -23.10 40.22
CA LYS A 74 10.59 -21.71 40.56
C LYS A 74 10.36 -20.73 39.40
N ILE A 75 10.26 -19.44 39.73
CA ILE A 75 9.96 -18.34 38.80
C ILE A 75 11.23 -17.74 38.18
N ASN A 76 11.22 -17.55 36.85
CA ASN A 76 12.26 -16.81 36.15
C ASN A 76 11.96 -15.30 36.14
N ARG A 77 12.75 -14.54 36.92
CA ARG A 77 12.62 -13.08 37.06
C ARG A 77 13.24 -12.25 35.92
N LYS A 78 13.78 -12.89 34.88
CA LYS A 78 14.44 -12.23 33.73
C LYS A 78 14.18 -13.00 32.42
N ILE A 79 12.95 -12.94 31.90
CA ILE A 79 12.70 -13.33 30.50
C ILE A 79 12.87 -12.10 29.59
N SER A 80 13.50 -12.27 28.42
CA SER A 80 13.60 -11.20 27.40
C SER A 80 12.38 -11.22 26.48
N HIS A 81 11.93 -12.42 26.10
CA HIS A 81 10.77 -12.63 25.24
C HIS A 81 9.67 -13.47 25.91
N ILE A 82 8.42 -13.33 25.45
CA ILE A 82 7.28 -14.08 26.05
C ILE A 82 7.38 -15.58 25.78
N THR A 83 7.99 -15.96 24.66
CA THR A 83 8.25 -17.36 24.27
C THR A 83 9.20 -18.11 25.21
N GLN A 84 9.87 -17.41 26.14
CA GLN A 84 10.74 -18.01 27.16
C GLN A 84 9.98 -18.31 28.47
N SER A 85 8.72 -17.90 28.61
CA SER A 85 7.94 -18.12 29.83
C SER A 85 7.52 -19.58 29.99
N GLN A 86 7.41 -20.05 31.23
CA GLN A 86 6.96 -21.43 31.50
C GLN A 86 5.51 -21.70 31.04
N GLN A 87 4.69 -20.66 30.95
CA GLN A 87 3.33 -20.73 30.44
C GLN A 87 3.35 -21.07 28.93
N PHE A 88 4.16 -20.33 28.17
CA PHE A 88 4.39 -20.62 26.74
C PHE A 88 5.01 -22.02 26.55
N LYS A 89 6.06 -22.35 27.30
CA LYS A 89 6.76 -23.65 27.22
C LYS A 89 5.87 -24.86 27.56
N ARG A 90 4.92 -24.73 28.48
CA ARG A 90 3.98 -25.84 28.79
C ARG A 90 3.01 -26.11 27.62
N TRP A 91 2.56 -25.07 26.93
CA TRP A 91 1.65 -25.17 25.79
C TRP A 91 2.38 -25.53 24.47
N PHE A 92 3.37 -24.74 24.07
CA PHE A 92 4.17 -24.94 22.85
C PHE A 92 5.17 -26.10 22.96
N GLY A 93 5.57 -26.46 24.19
CA GLY A 93 6.73 -27.30 24.50
C GLY A 93 8.00 -26.46 24.69
N ASP A 94 8.97 -26.96 25.45
CA ASP A 94 10.22 -26.24 25.73
C ASP A 94 11.18 -26.33 24.53
N TRP A 95 10.97 -25.46 23.55
CA TRP A 95 11.80 -25.34 22.35
C TRP A 95 13.29 -25.03 22.61
N GLN A 96 13.67 -24.58 23.81
CA GLN A 96 15.07 -24.26 24.14
C GLN A 96 15.86 -25.49 24.62
N ASN A 97 15.21 -26.37 25.38
CA ASN A 97 15.85 -27.50 26.06
C ASN A 97 15.39 -28.87 25.54
N HIS A 98 14.15 -28.94 25.02
CA HIS A 98 13.49 -30.14 24.52
C HIS A 98 12.76 -29.87 23.18
N PRO A 99 13.46 -29.41 22.12
CA PRO A 99 12.87 -29.14 20.81
C PRO A 99 12.23 -30.38 20.15
N GLU A 100 12.61 -31.59 20.57
CA GLU A 100 11.96 -32.83 20.13
C GLU A 100 10.51 -32.93 20.63
N LYS A 101 10.20 -32.36 21.80
CA LYS A 101 8.85 -32.30 22.40
C LYS A 101 8.10 -30.98 22.12
N ALA A 102 8.76 -30.00 21.51
CA ALA A 102 8.15 -28.72 21.12
C ALA A 102 7.38 -28.81 19.80
N SER A 103 6.53 -27.80 19.53
CA SER A 103 5.87 -27.60 18.24
C SER A 103 6.91 -27.47 17.11
N LYS A 104 6.57 -27.98 15.91
CA LYS A 104 7.43 -27.89 14.72
C LYS A 104 7.16 -26.64 13.88
N VAL A 105 6.30 -25.75 14.37
CA VAL A 105 6.05 -24.43 13.77
C VAL A 105 7.12 -23.45 14.27
N VAL A 106 8.34 -23.64 13.79
CA VAL A 106 9.55 -22.92 14.20
C VAL A 106 10.27 -22.30 13.00
N ASN A 107 11.06 -21.27 13.28
CA ASN A 107 12.00 -20.65 12.36
C ASN A 107 13.19 -21.59 12.08
N ALA A 108 14.04 -21.23 11.11
CA ALA A 108 15.22 -22.01 10.75
C ALA A 108 16.26 -22.15 11.90
N ASP A 109 16.21 -21.27 12.91
CA ASP A 109 17.02 -21.32 14.13
C ASP A 109 16.36 -22.11 15.29
N GLY A 110 15.19 -22.70 15.05
CA GLY A 110 14.41 -23.42 16.07
C GLY A 110 13.56 -22.53 16.99
N THR A 111 13.58 -21.20 16.84
CA THR A 111 12.73 -20.30 17.64
C THR A 111 11.26 -20.39 17.21
N PRO A 112 10.28 -20.14 18.11
CA PRO A 112 8.86 -20.21 17.76
C PRO A 112 8.46 -19.23 16.67
N LYS A 113 7.86 -19.74 15.58
CA LYS A 113 7.48 -18.96 14.41
C LYS A 113 6.12 -18.30 14.60
N VAL A 114 5.99 -17.05 14.16
CA VAL A 114 4.69 -16.36 14.06
C VAL A 114 4.09 -16.67 12.69
N MET A 115 2.88 -17.21 12.70
CA MET A 115 2.08 -17.47 11.51
C MET A 115 0.92 -16.46 11.45
N TYR A 116 0.30 -16.30 10.28
CA TYR A 116 -0.76 -15.33 10.05
C TYR A 116 -2.02 -16.00 9.52
N HIS A 117 -3.17 -15.68 10.13
CA HIS A 117 -4.50 -16.04 9.64
C HIS A 117 -5.20 -14.81 9.06
N GLY A 118 -5.82 -14.94 7.89
CA GLY A 118 -6.70 -13.93 7.32
C GLY A 118 -8.16 -14.30 7.53
N THR A 119 -8.96 -13.40 8.10
CA THR A 119 -10.41 -13.63 8.32
C THR A 119 -11.23 -12.41 7.94
N LEU A 120 -12.47 -12.62 7.49
CA LEU A 120 -13.46 -11.55 7.25
C LEU A 120 -14.17 -11.10 8.54
N ALA A 121 -13.88 -11.72 9.68
CA ALA A 121 -14.29 -11.24 10.99
C ALA A 121 -13.54 -9.96 11.40
N ASN A 122 -14.04 -9.30 12.45
CA ASN A 122 -13.32 -8.24 13.18
C ASN A 122 -13.41 -8.59 14.66
N GLY A 123 -12.30 -8.62 15.38
CA GLY A 123 -12.27 -9.08 16.77
C GLY A 123 -12.55 -10.58 16.89
N LEU A 124 -12.00 -11.42 15.99
CA LEU A 124 -11.96 -12.86 16.21
C LEU A 124 -11.13 -13.15 17.46
N HIS A 125 -11.70 -13.96 18.35
CA HIS A 125 -11.13 -14.23 19.67
C HIS A 125 -11.01 -15.73 19.96
N GLU A 126 -11.60 -16.57 19.12
CA GLU A 126 -11.76 -18.01 19.27
C GLU A 126 -11.84 -18.62 17.87
N PHE A 127 -11.23 -19.78 17.64
CA PHE A 127 -11.45 -20.58 16.43
C PHE A 127 -12.46 -21.68 16.74
N ARG A 128 -13.41 -21.96 15.84
CA ARG A 128 -14.48 -22.95 16.07
C ARG A 128 -14.69 -23.83 14.84
N LYS A 129 -14.87 -25.13 15.05
CA LYS A 129 -14.92 -26.13 13.98
C LYS A 129 -16.12 -25.93 13.04
N ASP A 130 -17.24 -25.44 13.57
CA ASP A 130 -18.48 -25.12 12.82
C ASP A 130 -18.30 -24.01 11.76
N PHE A 131 -17.12 -23.37 11.71
CA PHE A 131 -16.75 -22.34 10.73
C PHE A 131 -15.63 -22.79 9.77
N ILE A 132 -15.18 -24.05 9.85
CA ILE A 132 -14.38 -24.68 8.80
C ILE A 132 -15.24 -24.73 7.50
N GLY A 133 -14.61 -24.56 6.33
CA GLY A 133 -15.33 -24.43 5.06
C GLY A 133 -16.09 -23.12 4.83
N SER A 134 -16.20 -22.23 5.84
CA SER A 134 -17.06 -21.03 5.75
C SER A 134 -16.56 -19.93 4.80
N ARG A 135 -15.29 -19.98 4.36
CA ARG A 135 -14.71 -19.07 3.35
C ARG A 135 -14.56 -19.73 1.97
N PHE A 136 -14.27 -21.03 1.94
CA PHE A 136 -14.24 -21.89 0.75
C PHE A 136 -14.82 -23.26 1.12
N SER A 137 -15.92 -23.67 0.48
CA SER A 137 -16.68 -24.87 0.86
C SER A 137 -16.02 -26.22 0.49
N PHE A 138 -14.73 -26.19 0.15
CA PHE A 138 -13.91 -27.38 -0.09
C PHE A 138 -12.96 -27.67 1.08
N ASP A 139 -12.75 -26.72 1.99
CA ASP A 139 -11.97 -26.94 3.21
C ASP A 139 -12.78 -27.79 4.20
N GLU A 140 -12.50 -29.09 4.27
CA GLU A 140 -13.24 -30.05 5.11
C GLU A 140 -12.68 -30.14 6.54
N VAL A 141 -11.38 -29.88 6.73
CA VAL A 141 -10.68 -30.07 8.02
C VAL A 141 -9.66 -28.97 8.28
N GLY A 142 -9.73 -28.36 9.47
CA GLY A 142 -8.67 -27.55 10.08
C GLY A 142 -8.77 -26.03 9.87
N PHE A 143 -7.80 -25.33 10.47
CA PHE A 143 -7.65 -23.88 10.44
C PHE A 143 -6.32 -23.50 9.78
N PHE A 144 -6.37 -22.56 8.85
CA PHE A 144 -5.27 -22.25 7.92
C PHE A 144 -4.45 -21.04 8.34
N PHE A 145 -3.12 -21.17 8.27
CA PHE A 145 -2.16 -20.14 8.61
C PHE A 145 -0.97 -20.16 7.66
N VAL A 146 -0.47 -18.99 7.26
CA VAL A 146 0.74 -18.86 6.41
C VAL A 146 1.80 -18.02 7.12
N ASP A 147 3.07 -18.29 6.87
CA ASP A 147 4.17 -17.46 7.42
C ASP A 147 4.31 -16.11 6.72
N HIS A 148 3.88 -16.00 5.46
CA HIS A 148 3.88 -14.75 4.73
C HIS A 148 2.60 -13.92 4.96
N LYS A 149 2.70 -12.89 5.81
CA LYS A 149 1.60 -11.96 6.15
C LYS A 149 0.88 -11.36 4.93
N GLY A 150 1.57 -11.17 3.81
CA GLY A 150 0.98 -10.66 2.58
C GLY A 150 -0.09 -11.60 2.00
N ILE A 151 0.14 -12.92 2.04
CA ILE A 151 -0.83 -13.92 1.56
C ILE A 151 -2.04 -13.94 2.50
N ALA A 152 -1.82 -13.96 3.82
CA ALA A 152 -2.91 -13.88 4.80
C ALA A 152 -3.78 -12.62 4.66
N ASN A 153 -3.24 -11.52 4.15
CA ASN A 153 -4.02 -10.30 3.89
C ASN A 153 -5.06 -10.49 2.77
N ASP A 154 -4.79 -11.31 1.77
CA ASP A 154 -5.73 -11.51 0.66
C ASP A 154 -6.98 -12.27 1.16
N TYR A 155 -6.80 -13.29 2.02
CA TYR A 155 -7.90 -13.98 2.72
C TYR A 155 -8.69 -13.08 3.69
N ALA A 156 -8.06 -12.01 4.22
CA ALA A 156 -8.72 -10.96 5.00
C ALA A 156 -9.48 -9.93 4.14
N THR A 157 -9.55 -10.12 2.81
CA THR A 157 -10.36 -9.31 1.90
C THR A 157 -11.46 -10.14 1.20
N PRO A 158 -12.65 -9.57 0.95
CA PRO A 158 -13.74 -10.25 0.25
C PRO A 158 -13.61 -10.06 -1.27
N ASP A 159 -13.65 -11.17 -2.02
CA ASP A 159 -13.29 -11.22 -3.46
C ASP A 159 -14.22 -10.40 -4.38
N PHE A 160 -15.41 -10.03 -3.89
CA PHE A 160 -16.46 -9.36 -4.67
C PHE A 160 -16.83 -7.96 -4.14
N GLY A 161 -15.86 -7.25 -3.56
CA GLY A 161 -15.94 -5.79 -3.40
C GLY A 161 -16.87 -5.27 -2.30
N GLU A 162 -17.21 -6.12 -1.32
CA GLU A 162 -17.98 -5.68 -0.15
C GLU A 162 -17.23 -4.67 0.73
N SER A 163 -17.99 -3.85 1.46
CA SER A 163 -17.48 -2.88 2.43
C SER A 163 -16.89 -3.48 3.72
N ARG A 164 -16.90 -4.81 3.87
CA ARG A 164 -16.34 -5.50 5.04
C ARG A 164 -14.82 -5.59 4.94
N LYS A 165 -14.12 -4.86 5.83
CA LYS A 165 -12.71 -5.14 6.12
C LYS A 165 -12.64 -6.39 7.00
N GLY A 166 -11.79 -7.34 6.66
CA GLY A 166 -11.33 -8.37 7.59
C GLY A 166 -10.12 -7.92 8.41
N GLU A 167 -9.50 -8.87 9.10
CA GLU A 167 -8.28 -8.68 9.87
C GLU A 167 -7.26 -9.82 9.65
N VAL A 168 -5.98 -9.51 9.86
CA VAL A 168 -4.87 -10.48 9.77
C VAL A 168 -4.28 -10.69 11.16
N ILE A 169 -4.45 -11.89 11.69
CA ILE A 169 -4.17 -12.23 13.09
C ILE A 169 -2.81 -12.94 13.17
N PRO A 170 -1.80 -12.37 13.86
CA PRO A 170 -0.55 -13.06 14.11
C PRO A 170 -0.72 -14.04 15.28
N VAL A 171 -0.32 -15.30 15.09
CA VAL A 171 -0.46 -16.37 16.08
C VAL A 171 0.82 -17.18 16.22
N TYR A 172 0.98 -17.82 17.38
CA TYR A 172 1.81 -19.02 17.51
C TYR A 172 0.91 -20.26 17.35
N LEU A 173 1.48 -21.36 16.87
CA LEU A 173 0.79 -22.64 16.70
C LEU A 173 1.49 -23.76 17.49
N SER A 174 0.71 -24.58 18.20
CA SER A 174 1.20 -25.74 18.95
C SER A 174 0.85 -27.05 18.23
N ILE A 175 1.62 -27.36 17.18
CA ILE A 175 1.51 -28.56 16.35
C ILE A 175 2.81 -29.36 16.52
N LYS A 176 2.78 -30.43 17.32
CA LYS A 176 3.96 -31.13 17.84
C LYS A 176 4.33 -32.39 17.06
N LYS A 177 3.36 -32.96 16.33
CA LYS A 177 3.49 -34.10 15.42
C LYS A 177 2.78 -33.80 14.09
N PRO A 178 3.17 -32.77 13.31
CA PRO A 178 2.58 -32.53 12.01
C PRO A 178 3.00 -33.57 10.97
N LEU A 179 2.13 -33.80 9.99
CA LEU A 179 2.56 -34.26 8.67
C LEU A 179 3.38 -33.15 8.01
N ILE A 180 4.64 -33.41 7.65
CA ILE A 180 5.52 -32.43 7.01
C ILE A 180 5.56 -32.70 5.50
N PHE A 181 4.60 -32.13 4.77
CA PHE A 181 4.42 -32.35 3.34
C PHE A 181 5.24 -31.31 2.53
N ASN A 182 6.46 -31.69 2.16
CA ASN A 182 7.37 -30.89 1.36
C ASN A 182 7.81 -31.62 0.08
N LYS A 183 8.61 -30.98 -0.75
CA LYS A 183 9.14 -31.56 -2.00
C LYS A 183 9.85 -32.92 -1.83
N ALA A 184 10.59 -33.14 -0.74
CA ALA A 184 11.24 -34.42 -0.48
C ALA A 184 10.22 -35.50 -0.09
N TYR A 185 9.21 -35.14 0.71
CA TYR A 185 8.09 -36.00 1.06
C TYR A 185 7.28 -36.44 -0.17
N ALA A 186 6.86 -35.47 -0.99
CA ALA A 186 6.10 -35.70 -2.21
C ALA A 186 6.85 -36.57 -3.24
N LEU A 187 8.17 -36.39 -3.37
CA LEU A 187 9.00 -37.25 -4.21
C LEU A 187 9.16 -38.67 -3.64
N LYS A 188 9.31 -38.83 -2.33
CA LYS A 188 9.47 -40.13 -1.66
C LYS A 188 8.20 -40.98 -1.77
N ASN A 189 7.03 -40.38 -1.57
CA ASN A 189 5.75 -41.07 -1.51
C ASN A 189 4.96 -41.04 -2.84
N GLY A 190 5.64 -40.84 -3.98
CA GLY A 190 5.06 -41.06 -5.31
C GLY A 190 4.24 -39.92 -5.92
N TYR A 191 3.88 -38.87 -5.17
CA TYR A 191 3.23 -37.66 -5.68
C TYR A 191 4.07 -36.94 -6.75
N GLY A 192 5.39 -37.11 -6.72
CA GLY A 192 6.33 -36.48 -7.63
C GLY A 192 6.68 -35.05 -7.22
N ASN A 193 7.18 -34.26 -8.16
CA ASN A 193 7.63 -32.88 -7.91
C ASN A 193 6.44 -31.89 -7.99
N VAL A 194 5.45 -32.02 -7.11
CA VAL A 194 4.23 -31.19 -7.10
C VAL A 194 4.55 -29.69 -6.95
N PHE A 195 5.46 -29.36 -6.02
CA PHE A 195 6.01 -28.01 -5.78
C PHE A 195 6.96 -27.51 -6.90
N ARG A 196 6.83 -27.97 -8.14
CA ARG A 196 7.60 -27.45 -9.29
C ARG A 196 7.00 -26.18 -9.87
N ASN A 197 5.67 -26.12 -9.95
CA ASN A 197 4.89 -25.07 -10.60
C ASN A 197 3.74 -24.55 -9.72
N ASN A 198 3.51 -25.18 -8.58
CA ASN A 198 2.40 -24.98 -7.65
C ASN A 198 2.97 -24.48 -6.33
N ASP A 199 2.35 -23.48 -5.70
CA ASP A 199 2.69 -23.05 -4.33
C ASP A 199 2.01 -23.94 -3.26
N VAL A 200 2.17 -23.59 -1.97
CA VAL A 200 1.58 -24.34 -0.85
C VAL A 200 0.04 -24.34 -0.83
N ILE A 201 -0.63 -23.42 -1.53
CA ILE A 201 -2.09 -23.38 -1.69
C ILE A 201 -2.48 -24.23 -2.90
N ASP A 202 -1.84 -24.03 -4.06
CA ASP A 202 -2.07 -24.85 -5.26
C ASP A 202 -1.84 -26.36 -5.02
N VAL A 203 -0.94 -26.73 -4.08
CA VAL A 203 -0.73 -28.12 -3.66
C VAL A 203 -1.77 -28.61 -2.64
N TRP A 204 -2.31 -27.73 -1.81
CA TRP A 204 -3.46 -28.08 -0.96
C TRP A 204 -4.70 -28.35 -1.81
N ASP A 205 -5.14 -27.37 -2.60
CA ASP A 205 -6.34 -27.44 -3.45
C ASP A 205 -6.34 -28.65 -4.41
N ALA A 206 -5.14 -29.09 -4.85
CA ALA A 206 -4.99 -30.22 -5.77
C ALA A 206 -4.80 -31.60 -5.10
N TYR A 207 -4.42 -31.67 -3.82
CA TYR A 207 -4.07 -32.93 -3.14
C TYR A 207 -4.66 -33.10 -1.73
N GLN A 208 -5.46 -32.16 -1.23
CA GLN A 208 -6.03 -32.09 0.14
C GLN A 208 -6.43 -33.45 0.71
N GLY A 209 -7.29 -34.21 0.03
CA GLY A 209 -7.75 -35.52 0.51
C GLY A 209 -6.59 -36.48 0.79
N ALA A 210 -5.69 -36.68 -0.18
CA ALA A 210 -4.53 -37.55 -0.03
C ALA A 210 -3.47 -37.04 0.97
N ILE A 211 -3.50 -35.75 1.33
CA ILE A 211 -2.66 -35.18 2.40
C ILE A 211 -3.35 -35.36 3.77
N LEU A 212 -4.68 -35.33 3.84
CA LEU A 212 -5.46 -35.65 5.04
C LEU A 212 -5.39 -37.15 5.37
N ASP A 213 -5.50 -38.03 4.38
CA ASP A 213 -5.37 -39.50 4.54
C ASP A 213 -4.01 -39.87 5.18
N GLU A 214 -2.91 -39.35 4.63
CA GLU A 214 -1.54 -39.51 5.16
C GLU A 214 -1.39 -38.92 6.58
N ALA A 215 -2.11 -37.84 6.89
CA ALA A 215 -2.08 -37.21 8.21
C ALA A 215 -2.86 -38.04 9.24
N GLU A 216 -3.98 -38.68 8.87
CA GLU A 216 -4.72 -39.58 9.74
C GLU A 216 -3.96 -40.90 9.97
N GLU A 217 -3.35 -41.51 8.93
CA GLU A 217 -2.54 -42.72 9.08
C GLU A 217 -1.37 -42.49 10.05
N GLN A 218 -0.67 -41.36 9.91
CA GLN A 218 0.43 -40.98 10.81
C GLN A 218 -0.03 -40.42 12.17
N LYS A 219 -1.34 -40.24 12.37
CA LYS A 219 -1.98 -39.70 13.59
C LYS A 219 -1.39 -38.34 13.97
N ALA A 220 -1.27 -37.48 12.95
CA ALA A 220 -0.71 -36.15 13.05
C ALA A 220 -1.64 -35.20 13.82
N ASP A 221 -1.06 -34.23 14.54
CA ASP A 221 -1.82 -33.16 15.20
C ASP A 221 -1.99 -31.90 14.33
N GLY A 222 -1.65 -31.98 13.05
CA GLY A 222 -1.78 -30.93 12.05
C GLY A 222 -0.93 -31.21 10.81
N ILE A 223 -0.84 -30.24 9.90
CA ILE A 223 -0.09 -30.39 8.64
C ILE A 223 0.79 -29.16 8.42
N LEU A 224 2.00 -29.36 7.89
CA LEU A 224 2.91 -28.31 7.44
C LEU A 224 3.28 -28.54 5.97
N LEU A 225 2.74 -27.70 5.08
CA LEU A 225 3.13 -27.65 3.67
C LEU A 225 4.27 -26.65 3.49
N ASN A 226 5.29 -27.01 2.69
CA ASN A 226 6.45 -26.15 2.45
C ASN A 226 7.03 -26.37 1.04
N ASP A 227 6.98 -25.33 0.21
CA ASP A 227 7.52 -25.33 -1.17
C ASP A 227 9.03 -25.01 -1.24
N GLY A 228 9.61 -24.53 -0.13
CA GLY A 228 10.99 -24.06 0.01
C GLY A 228 11.12 -22.55 0.23
N THR A 229 10.04 -21.78 0.05
CA THR A 229 9.98 -20.32 0.20
C THR A 229 8.85 -19.87 1.13
N VAL A 230 7.68 -20.53 1.06
CA VAL A 230 6.50 -20.25 1.89
C VAL A 230 6.12 -21.50 2.69
N GLN A 231 5.65 -21.29 3.91
CA GLN A 231 5.12 -22.36 4.76
C GLN A 231 3.64 -22.11 5.09
N MET A 232 2.79 -23.07 4.75
CA MET A 232 1.41 -23.14 5.24
C MET A 232 1.30 -24.17 6.37
N ALA A 233 0.52 -23.84 7.40
CA ALA A 233 0.21 -24.70 8.51
C ALA A 233 -1.32 -24.87 8.64
N VAL A 234 -1.74 -26.12 8.85
CA VAL A 234 -3.14 -26.48 9.15
C VAL A 234 -3.18 -27.03 10.58
N ALA A 235 -3.90 -26.33 11.47
CA ALA A 235 -4.14 -26.79 12.84
C ALA A 235 -5.52 -27.44 12.94
N PHE A 236 -5.64 -28.60 13.56
CA PHE A 236 -6.92 -29.33 13.63
C PHE A 236 -7.78 -28.93 14.84
N GLU A 237 -7.17 -28.40 15.91
CA GLU A 237 -7.87 -28.04 17.16
C GLU A 237 -7.70 -26.56 17.53
N PRO A 238 -8.77 -25.86 17.97
CA PRO A 238 -8.69 -24.46 18.39
C PRO A 238 -7.63 -24.16 19.46
N ASN A 239 -7.44 -25.11 20.39
CA ASN A 239 -6.52 -24.96 21.51
C ASN A 239 -5.04 -24.96 21.09
N GLN A 240 -4.73 -25.32 19.83
CA GLN A 240 -3.39 -25.21 19.25
C GLN A 240 -3.04 -23.79 18.85
N ILE A 241 -3.96 -22.82 18.95
CA ILE A 241 -3.81 -21.46 18.41
C ILE A 241 -3.86 -20.43 19.55
N LYS A 242 -2.88 -19.52 19.61
CA LYS A 242 -2.84 -18.38 20.56
C LYS A 242 -2.25 -17.14 19.88
N SER A 243 -2.79 -15.95 20.16
CA SER A 243 -2.31 -14.70 19.56
C SER A 243 -0.86 -14.42 19.95
N ALA A 244 -0.07 -13.96 18.98
CA ALA A 244 1.32 -13.57 19.20
C ALA A 244 1.47 -12.14 19.76
N THR A 245 0.43 -11.31 19.64
CA THR A 245 0.41 -9.89 20.05
C THR A 245 -0.49 -9.61 21.25
N ASP A 246 -1.62 -10.30 21.37
CA ASP A 246 -2.75 -9.91 22.25
C ASP A 246 -3.03 -10.94 23.36
N ASN A 247 -2.23 -12.00 23.45
CA ASN A 247 -2.33 -12.96 24.55
C ASN A 247 -1.76 -12.37 25.85
N ILE A 248 -2.50 -12.49 26.95
CA ILE A 248 -2.09 -11.92 28.24
C ILE A 248 -0.97 -12.69 28.96
N GLY A 249 -0.46 -13.77 28.36
CA GLY A 249 0.66 -14.57 28.85
C GLY A 249 0.28 -15.91 29.48
N THR A 250 -0.99 -16.35 29.39
CA THR A 250 -1.48 -17.58 30.03
C THR A 250 -1.26 -18.84 29.19
N PHE A 251 -1.33 -18.74 27.86
CA PHE A 251 -1.16 -19.85 26.90
C PHE A 251 -1.88 -21.16 27.31
N ASP A 252 -3.18 -21.09 27.59
CA ASP A 252 -3.91 -22.26 28.08
C ASP A 252 -4.23 -23.26 26.96
N ALA A 253 -3.86 -24.53 27.16
CA ALA A 253 -4.15 -25.64 26.25
C ALA A 253 -5.60 -26.18 26.39
N LYS A 254 -6.39 -25.69 27.34
CA LYS A 254 -7.80 -26.06 27.54
C LYS A 254 -8.82 -25.04 27.03
N ASN A 255 -8.41 -23.78 26.79
CA ASN A 255 -9.32 -22.72 26.34
C ASN A 255 -9.13 -22.43 24.84
N PRO A 256 -10.21 -22.42 24.02
CA PRO A 256 -10.13 -22.02 22.62
C PRO A 256 -9.95 -20.50 22.42
N ASP A 257 -10.23 -19.65 23.42
CA ASP A 257 -9.92 -18.21 23.30
C ASP A 257 -8.41 -17.99 23.12
N ILE A 258 -8.03 -17.19 22.12
CA ILE A 258 -6.63 -16.99 21.73
C ILE A 258 -5.87 -16.05 22.68
N ARG A 259 -6.53 -15.51 23.72
CA ARG A 259 -6.07 -14.40 24.56
C ARG A 259 -6.11 -14.65 26.09
N TYR A 260 -7.10 -15.40 26.60
CA TYR A 260 -7.43 -15.54 28.05
C TYR A 260 -7.57 -17.01 28.54
N SER A 261 -7.77 -17.22 29.86
CA SER A 261 -8.44 -18.36 30.54
C SER A 261 -8.62 -18.00 32.04
N LEU A 262 -9.44 -18.61 32.92
CA LEU A 262 -10.44 -19.71 32.97
C LEU A 262 -11.70 -19.16 33.74
N ASN A 263 -12.82 -19.82 34.09
CA ASN A 263 -13.44 -21.16 33.96
C ASN A 263 -14.99 -20.96 34.12
N ASP A 264 -15.95 -21.89 34.37
CA ASP A 264 -16.01 -23.34 34.68
C ASP A 264 -17.45 -23.88 34.40
N THR A 265 -17.63 -25.13 33.95
CA THR A 265 -18.79 -26.06 34.23
C THR A 265 -18.76 -27.34 33.38
N THR A 266 -19.27 -28.44 33.93
CA THR A 266 -19.41 -29.81 33.34
C THR A 266 -20.45 -30.61 34.15
N PRO A 267 -20.95 -31.78 33.71
CA PRO A 267 -21.25 -32.27 32.35
C PRO A 267 -22.69 -32.85 32.23
N GLU A 268 -23.19 -33.17 31.02
CA GLU A 268 -24.14 -34.29 30.83
C GLU A 268 -24.35 -34.71 29.35
N ASN A 269 -24.95 -35.89 29.19
CA ASN A 269 -25.15 -36.73 27.99
C ASN A 269 -26.07 -36.10 26.89
N GLU A 270 -26.35 -36.66 25.69
CA GLU A 270 -26.14 -38.00 25.09
C GLU A 270 -26.36 -37.96 23.55
N SER A 271 -25.77 -38.89 22.77
CA SER A 271 -26.33 -39.60 21.58
C SER A 271 -25.26 -40.06 20.55
N GLU A 272 -25.56 -41.13 19.81
CA GLU A 272 -24.61 -41.92 18.99
C GLU A 272 -24.94 -41.95 17.48
N GLY A 273 -23.93 -42.28 16.66
CA GLY A 273 -24.08 -43.00 15.38
C GLY A 273 -24.49 -42.15 14.14
N TYR A 274 -24.00 -42.42 12.93
CA TYR A 274 -23.26 -43.56 12.39
C TYR A 274 -21.97 -43.13 11.64
N ARG A 275 -21.10 -44.09 11.31
CA ARG A 275 -20.01 -43.95 10.31
C ARG A 275 -20.29 -44.87 9.12
N GLU A 276 -19.81 -44.48 7.94
CA GLU A 276 -20.03 -45.21 6.68
C GLU A 276 -18.71 -45.47 5.94
N THR A 277 -18.03 -46.54 6.33
CA THR A 277 -16.89 -47.14 5.62
C THR A 277 -16.96 -48.65 5.78
N ASP A 278 -17.08 -49.37 4.64
CA ASP A 278 -16.82 -50.80 4.39
C ASP A 278 -17.90 -51.40 3.44
N LEU A 279 -17.60 -51.41 2.14
CA LEU A 279 -18.36 -52.15 1.13
C LEU A 279 -17.44 -53.09 0.35
N ASP A 280 -17.28 -54.30 0.86
CA ASP A 280 -16.52 -55.38 0.22
C ASP A 280 -17.19 -55.84 -1.10
N ALA A 281 -16.43 -55.77 -2.19
CA ALA A 281 -16.86 -56.20 -3.52
C ALA A 281 -17.05 -57.73 -3.67
N SER A 282 -16.74 -58.53 -2.65
CA SER A 282 -17.01 -59.97 -2.64
C SER A 282 -18.50 -60.32 -2.70
N ALA A 283 -19.39 -59.46 -2.21
CA ALA A 283 -20.81 -59.77 -2.04
C ALA A 283 -21.62 -59.94 -3.35
N PHE A 284 -21.11 -59.52 -4.50
CA PHE A 284 -21.88 -59.47 -5.75
C PHE A 284 -21.89 -60.80 -6.53
N ARG A 285 -23.05 -61.13 -7.12
CA ARG A 285 -23.26 -62.31 -7.99
C ARG A 285 -22.40 -62.25 -9.28
N PRO A 286 -22.09 -63.40 -9.93
CA PRO A 286 -21.15 -63.45 -11.06
C PRO A 286 -21.55 -62.60 -12.28
N GLU A 287 -22.85 -62.44 -12.54
CA GLU A 287 -23.37 -61.66 -13.66
C GLU A 287 -23.10 -60.16 -13.44
N VAL A 288 -23.32 -59.68 -12.21
CA VAL A 288 -23.06 -58.30 -11.79
C VAL A 288 -21.55 -58.01 -11.81
N ARG A 289 -20.71 -58.94 -11.31
CA ARG A 289 -19.24 -58.81 -11.39
C ARG A 289 -18.74 -58.71 -12.84
N ARG A 290 -19.42 -59.34 -13.81
CA ARG A 290 -19.05 -59.27 -15.23
C ARG A 290 -19.27 -57.88 -15.82
N GLU A 291 -20.40 -57.23 -15.50
CA GLU A 291 -20.65 -55.86 -15.97
C GLU A 291 -19.78 -54.83 -15.22
N PHE A 292 -19.55 -55.01 -13.91
CA PHE A 292 -18.64 -54.17 -13.13
C PHE A 292 -17.19 -54.15 -13.70
N ARG A 293 -16.73 -55.28 -14.26
CA ARG A 293 -15.45 -55.39 -14.98
C ARG A 293 -15.43 -54.75 -16.37
N LYS A 294 -16.57 -54.63 -17.06
CA LYS A 294 -16.66 -53.85 -18.32
C LYS A 294 -16.64 -52.35 -18.03
N ILE A 295 -17.36 -51.92 -16.98
CA ILE A 295 -17.47 -50.51 -16.59
C ILE A 295 -16.10 -49.92 -16.19
N THR A 296 -15.21 -50.73 -15.63
CA THR A 296 -13.83 -50.34 -15.30
C THR A 296 -12.85 -50.34 -16.50
N ALA A 297 -13.22 -50.95 -17.63
CA ALA A 297 -12.36 -51.03 -18.81
C ALA A 297 -12.34 -49.72 -19.65
N MET A 298 -13.35 -48.85 -19.52
CA MET A 298 -13.41 -47.58 -20.26
C MET A 298 -12.58 -46.47 -19.58
N SER A 299 -11.26 -46.64 -19.52
CA SER A 299 -10.31 -45.66 -18.96
C SER A 299 -9.17 -45.23 -19.91
N ASP A 300 -9.28 -45.58 -21.19
CA ASP A 300 -8.21 -45.44 -22.20
C ASP A 300 -8.02 -44.04 -22.85
N TYR A 301 -8.33 -42.98 -22.10
CA TYR A 301 -7.94 -41.61 -22.48
C TYR A 301 -6.41 -41.47 -22.66
N LYS A 302 -5.61 -42.33 -22.01
CA LYS A 302 -4.16 -42.43 -22.22
C LYS A 302 -3.77 -42.93 -23.62
N LEU A 303 -4.53 -43.86 -24.22
CA LEU A 303 -4.25 -44.35 -25.58
C LEU A 303 -4.57 -43.28 -26.62
N LEU A 304 -5.72 -42.60 -26.48
CA LEU A 304 -6.14 -41.52 -27.39
C LEU A 304 -5.07 -40.42 -27.49
N LYS A 305 -4.46 -40.04 -26.35
CA LYS A 305 -3.43 -38.99 -26.29
C LYS A 305 -2.15 -39.32 -27.07
N ASN A 306 -1.82 -40.60 -27.24
CA ASN A 306 -0.66 -41.01 -28.05
C ASN A 306 -0.97 -41.07 -29.56
N ALA A 307 -2.22 -41.36 -29.95
CA ALA A 307 -2.62 -41.43 -31.35
C ALA A 307 -2.68 -40.03 -32.04
N ILE A 308 -3.04 -38.98 -31.27
CA ILE A 308 -3.23 -37.61 -31.77
C ILE A 308 -1.93 -36.98 -32.33
N GLY A 309 -0.75 -37.52 -32.03
CA GLY A 309 0.54 -36.95 -32.44
C GLY A 309 0.92 -37.11 -33.93
N THR A 310 0.09 -37.75 -34.77
CA THR A 310 0.54 -38.25 -36.10
C THR A 310 -0.41 -38.01 -37.28
N LEU A 311 -1.46 -37.19 -37.14
CA LEU A 311 -2.51 -37.01 -38.17
C LEU A 311 -2.74 -35.56 -38.59
N THR A 312 -3.23 -35.37 -39.83
CA THR A 312 -3.38 -34.07 -40.52
C THR A 312 -4.73 -33.38 -40.23
N GLU A 313 -4.78 -32.05 -40.41
CA GLU A 313 -5.93 -31.19 -40.06
C GLU A 313 -7.28 -31.67 -40.63
N SER A 314 -7.35 -32.07 -41.90
CA SER A 314 -8.62 -32.49 -42.53
C SER A 314 -9.21 -33.80 -41.97
N SER A 315 -8.38 -34.67 -41.38
CA SER A 315 -8.88 -35.87 -40.67
C SER A 315 -9.33 -35.57 -39.24
N LEU A 316 -8.81 -34.51 -38.62
CA LEU A 316 -9.14 -34.13 -37.25
C LEU A 316 -10.57 -33.61 -37.12
N GLU A 317 -11.08 -32.83 -38.10
CA GLU A 317 -12.47 -32.34 -38.04
C GLU A 317 -13.50 -33.48 -38.10
N SER A 318 -13.36 -34.43 -39.03
CA SER A 318 -14.32 -35.54 -39.13
C SER A 318 -14.31 -36.47 -37.92
N GLN A 319 -13.14 -36.74 -37.33
CA GLN A 319 -13.04 -37.54 -36.10
C GLN A 319 -13.48 -36.77 -34.85
N ALA A 320 -13.23 -35.46 -34.77
CA ALA A 320 -13.77 -34.63 -33.71
C ALA A 320 -15.30 -34.59 -33.74
N VAL A 321 -15.91 -34.48 -34.93
CA VAL A 321 -17.38 -34.54 -35.09
C VAL A 321 -17.95 -35.89 -34.64
N SER A 322 -17.28 -37.02 -34.90
CA SER A 322 -17.74 -38.31 -34.37
C SER A 322 -17.59 -38.40 -32.84
N LEU A 323 -16.45 -37.97 -32.29
CA LEU A 323 -16.20 -37.96 -30.84
C LEU A 323 -17.18 -37.04 -30.08
N TYR A 324 -17.56 -35.89 -30.65
CA TYR A 324 -18.56 -35.01 -30.04
C TYR A 324 -19.99 -35.55 -30.16
N LYS A 325 -20.31 -36.30 -31.23
CA LYS A 325 -21.58 -37.03 -31.35
C LYS A 325 -21.67 -38.16 -30.31
N GLU A 326 -20.62 -38.96 -30.20
CA GLU A 326 -20.48 -40.02 -29.20
C GLU A 326 -20.53 -39.46 -27.77
N ALA A 327 -19.91 -38.30 -27.50
CA ALA A 327 -20.02 -37.62 -26.21
C ALA A 327 -21.46 -37.15 -25.89
N ALA A 328 -22.21 -36.67 -26.88
CA ALA A 328 -23.62 -36.29 -26.71
C ALA A 328 -24.52 -37.52 -26.48
N GLU A 329 -24.27 -38.62 -27.19
CA GLU A 329 -24.97 -39.90 -27.03
C GLU A 329 -24.71 -40.51 -25.64
N ASN A 330 -23.47 -40.42 -25.12
CA ASN A 330 -23.14 -40.85 -23.75
C ASN A 330 -23.80 -39.96 -22.66
N VAL A 331 -23.91 -38.65 -22.88
CA VAL A 331 -24.66 -37.76 -21.96
C VAL A 331 -26.16 -38.08 -21.97
N HIS A 332 -26.73 -38.41 -23.14
CA HIS A 332 -28.13 -38.82 -23.25
C HIS A 332 -28.41 -40.14 -22.52
N ALA A 333 -27.53 -41.15 -22.68
CA ALA A 333 -27.64 -42.43 -21.99
C ALA A 333 -27.50 -42.30 -20.45
N LEU A 334 -26.69 -41.34 -19.96
CA LEU A 334 -26.61 -41.04 -18.53
C LEU A 334 -27.92 -40.48 -17.96
N TYR A 335 -28.69 -39.70 -18.73
CA TYR A 335 -30.03 -39.27 -18.31
C TYR A 335 -31.02 -40.45 -18.28
N GLU A 336 -30.99 -41.34 -19.29
CA GLU A 336 -31.84 -42.54 -19.28
C GLU A 336 -31.51 -43.49 -18.11
N GLU A 337 -30.22 -43.65 -17.74
CA GLU A 337 -29.83 -44.37 -16.51
C GLU A 337 -30.39 -43.71 -15.24
N ILE A 338 -30.43 -42.37 -15.15
CA ILE A 338 -30.95 -41.64 -14.00
C ILE A 338 -32.47 -41.82 -13.89
N ASP A 339 -33.23 -41.47 -14.93
CA ASP A 339 -34.70 -41.56 -14.91
C ASP A 339 -35.16 -43.02 -14.62
N ALA A 340 -34.44 -44.03 -15.15
CA ALA A 340 -34.69 -45.46 -14.86
C ALA A 340 -34.17 -45.96 -13.50
N LEU A 341 -33.43 -45.15 -12.74
CA LEU A 341 -33.11 -45.38 -11.33
C LEU A 341 -34.10 -44.64 -10.42
N GLU A 342 -34.57 -43.45 -10.79
CA GLU A 342 -35.65 -42.73 -10.09
C GLU A 342 -36.92 -43.59 -10.01
N GLU A 343 -37.35 -44.18 -11.14
CA GLU A 343 -38.52 -45.08 -11.18
C GLU A 343 -38.38 -46.30 -10.25
N LYS A 344 -37.14 -46.76 -10.00
CA LYS A 344 -36.85 -47.86 -9.06
C LYS A 344 -36.76 -47.40 -7.62
N ARG A 345 -36.29 -46.18 -7.35
CA ARG A 345 -36.29 -45.53 -6.03
C ARG A 345 -37.74 -45.41 -5.53
N ASP A 346 -38.62 -44.94 -6.40
CA ASP A 346 -40.02 -44.65 -6.06
C ASP A 346 -40.87 -45.93 -5.91
N ALA A 347 -40.41 -47.05 -6.49
CA ALA A 347 -40.96 -48.39 -6.29
C ALA A 347 -40.37 -49.16 -5.09
N ALA A 348 -39.34 -48.64 -4.41
CA ALA A 348 -38.63 -49.36 -3.35
C ALA A 348 -39.34 -49.26 -1.99
N THR A 349 -39.77 -50.42 -1.45
CA THR A 349 -40.53 -50.52 -0.19
C THR A 349 -39.66 -50.65 1.06
N SER A 350 -38.34 -50.80 0.92
CA SER A 350 -37.38 -50.96 2.01
C SER A 350 -36.48 -49.72 2.14
N ARG A 351 -36.25 -49.30 3.40
CA ARG A 351 -35.45 -48.10 3.71
C ARG A 351 -33.97 -48.24 3.30
N ALA A 352 -33.45 -49.47 3.26
CA ALA A 352 -32.09 -49.75 2.81
C ALA A 352 -31.95 -49.67 1.28
N ASP A 353 -32.97 -50.10 0.54
CA ASP A 353 -32.96 -50.05 -0.92
C ASP A 353 -33.21 -48.63 -1.43
N LEU A 354 -34.10 -47.87 -0.77
CA LEU A 354 -34.26 -46.42 -0.98
C LEU A 354 -32.93 -45.66 -0.82
N SER A 355 -32.18 -45.94 0.25
CA SER A 355 -30.88 -45.30 0.50
C SER A 355 -29.87 -45.61 -0.61
N ARG A 356 -29.73 -46.89 -0.97
CA ARG A 356 -28.84 -47.34 -2.05
C ARG A 356 -29.22 -46.75 -3.40
N ILE A 357 -30.48 -46.81 -3.82
CA ILE A 357 -30.86 -46.30 -5.15
C ILE A 357 -30.64 -44.79 -5.24
N THR A 358 -30.88 -44.05 -4.14
CA THR A 358 -30.56 -42.61 -4.04
C THR A 358 -29.05 -42.35 -4.19
N GLU A 359 -28.19 -43.15 -3.54
CA GLU A 359 -26.73 -43.10 -3.72
C GLU A 359 -26.32 -43.38 -5.19
N TYR A 360 -26.92 -44.39 -5.82
CA TYR A 360 -26.67 -44.73 -7.23
C TYR A 360 -27.04 -43.57 -8.18
N ILE A 361 -28.12 -42.84 -7.91
CA ILE A 361 -28.55 -41.63 -8.65
C ILE A 361 -27.51 -40.51 -8.47
N ASN A 362 -27.18 -40.14 -7.23
CA ASN A 362 -26.22 -39.09 -6.90
C ASN A 362 -24.87 -39.27 -7.62
N ILE A 363 -24.41 -40.52 -7.78
CA ILE A 363 -23.18 -40.87 -8.51
C ILE A 363 -23.29 -40.60 -10.02
N ARG A 364 -24.46 -40.82 -10.65
CA ARG A 364 -24.67 -40.48 -12.07
C ARG A 364 -24.78 -38.97 -12.26
N GLU A 365 -25.54 -38.29 -11.40
CA GLU A 365 -25.69 -36.83 -11.45
C GLU A 365 -24.34 -36.11 -11.29
N LYS A 366 -23.48 -36.59 -10.38
CA LYS A 366 -22.10 -36.11 -10.24
C LYS A 366 -21.32 -36.27 -11.54
N ARG A 367 -21.29 -37.48 -12.13
CA ARG A 367 -20.63 -37.73 -13.44
C ARG A 367 -21.16 -36.85 -14.56
N LEU A 368 -22.48 -36.68 -14.64
CA LEU A 368 -23.14 -35.81 -15.61
C LEU A 368 -22.68 -34.34 -15.46
N SER A 369 -22.64 -33.84 -14.21
CA SER A 369 -22.15 -32.49 -13.90
C SER A 369 -20.66 -32.28 -14.20
N GLU A 370 -19.83 -33.34 -14.21
CA GLU A 370 -18.42 -33.28 -14.60
C GLU A 370 -18.21 -33.22 -16.12
N TRP A 371 -19.13 -33.78 -16.91
CA TRP A 371 -19.06 -33.80 -18.38
C TRP A 371 -19.61 -32.53 -19.03
N LEU A 372 -20.74 -32.01 -18.55
CA LEU A 372 -21.39 -30.79 -19.06
C LEU A 372 -20.43 -29.58 -19.28
N PRO A 373 -19.51 -29.24 -18.35
CA PRO A 373 -18.55 -28.15 -18.53
C PRO A 373 -17.46 -28.42 -19.58
N ARG A 374 -17.16 -29.69 -19.90
CA ARG A 374 -16.02 -30.07 -20.75
C ARG A 374 -16.29 -29.85 -22.25
N LEU A 375 -17.53 -29.56 -22.62
CA LEU A 375 -17.93 -29.11 -23.96
C LEU A 375 -17.57 -27.64 -24.24
N ASP A 376 -17.19 -26.85 -23.22
CA ASP A 376 -17.01 -25.38 -23.30
C ASP A 376 -15.51 -25.00 -23.45
N LYS A 377 -14.88 -25.34 -24.60
CA LYS A 377 -13.53 -24.86 -24.98
C LYS A 377 -13.48 -24.22 -26.36
N ARG A 378 -12.75 -23.11 -26.44
CA ARG A 378 -12.89 -22.07 -27.49
C ARG A 378 -12.05 -22.33 -28.75
N SER A 379 -12.51 -23.21 -29.62
CA SER A 379 -12.18 -23.20 -31.06
C SER A 379 -13.19 -24.05 -31.84
N ALA A 380 -14.35 -23.47 -32.16
CA ALA A 380 -15.46 -24.19 -32.78
C ALA A 380 -16.05 -23.39 -33.95
N SER A 381 -16.29 -24.06 -35.07
CA SER A 381 -16.77 -23.47 -36.32
C SER A 381 -18.21 -22.93 -36.21
N PRO A 382 -18.70 -22.13 -37.19
CA PRO A 382 -20.09 -21.70 -37.26
C PRO A 382 -21.10 -22.86 -37.18
N GLU A 383 -20.77 -24.01 -37.77
CA GLU A 383 -21.56 -25.25 -37.71
C GLU A 383 -21.63 -25.81 -36.29
N LEU A 384 -20.48 -25.99 -35.60
CA LEU A 384 -20.49 -26.47 -34.22
C LEU A 384 -21.28 -25.53 -33.30
N GLN A 385 -21.18 -24.21 -33.49
CA GLN A 385 -22.00 -23.28 -32.72
C GLN A 385 -23.51 -23.44 -33.01
N ALA A 386 -23.90 -23.78 -34.25
CA ALA A 386 -25.30 -24.05 -34.59
C ALA A 386 -25.79 -25.36 -33.94
N VAL A 387 -24.95 -26.39 -33.86
CA VAL A 387 -25.23 -27.64 -33.15
C VAL A 387 -25.37 -27.39 -31.64
N MET A 388 -24.44 -26.66 -31.02
CA MET A 388 -24.52 -26.28 -29.59
C MET A 388 -25.78 -25.47 -29.27
N ARG A 389 -26.16 -24.52 -30.14
CA ARG A 389 -27.40 -23.74 -29.97
C ARG A 389 -28.64 -24.64 -29.99
N ARG A 390 -28.70 -25.61 -30.92
CA ARG A 390 -29.79 -26.62 -30.95
C ARG A 390 -29.85 -27.45 -29.67
N ALA A 391 -28.72 -28.01 -29.23
CA ALA A 391 -28.68 -28.86 -28.04
C ALA A 391 -29.13 -28.11 -26.77
N VAL A 392 -28.69 -26.85 -26.59
CA VAL A 392 -29.12 -26.00 -25.47
C VAL A 392 -30.63 -25.70 -25.52
N SER A 393 -31.19 -25.42 -26.70
CA SER A 393 -32.65 -25.23 -26.83
C SER A 393 -33.42 -26.52 -26.55
N GLN A 394 -32.96 -27.66 -27.07
CA GLN A 394 -33.61 -28.97 -26.85
C GLN A 394 -33.64 -29.37 -25.38
N GLU A 395 -32.59 -29.12 -24.60
CA GLU A 395 -32.59 -29.41 -23.16
C GLU A 395 -33.47 -28.43 -22.36
N VAL A 396 -33.53 -27.15 -22.76
CA VAL A 396 -34.48 -26.19 -22.19
C VAL A 396 -35.93 -26.60 -22.48
N ASP A 397 -36.21 -27.13 -23.68
CA ASP A 397 -37.53 -27.65 -24.03
C ASP A 397 -37.84 -28.97 -23.29
N ARG A 398 -36.86 -29.86 -23.06
CA ARG A 398 -37.02 -31.07 -22.22
C ARG A 398 -37.39 -30.72 -20.76
N LEU A 399 -36.74 -29.72 -20.17
CA LEU A 399 -37.11 -29.22 -18.84
C LEU A 399 -38.48 -28.53 -18.84
N VAL A 400 -38.87 -27.90 -19.96
CA VAL A 400 -40.24 -27.37 -20.16
C VAL A 400 -41.27 -28.49 -20.27
N GLU A 401 -40.89 -29.69 -20.70
CA GLU A 401 -41.74 -30.88 -20.69
C GLU A 401 -41.82 -31.51 -19.28
N LYS A 402 -40.68 -31.88 -18.65
CA LYS A 402 -40.65 -32.50 -17.29
C LYS A 402 -41.29 -31.60 -16.21
N TYR A 403 -41.08 -30.27 -16.26
CA TYR A 403 -41.56 -29.34 -15.22
C TYR A 403 -42.65 -28.33 -15.68
N GLY A 404 -42.96 -28.27 -16.97
CA GLY A 404 -43.85 -27.29 -17.57
C GLY A 404 -43.22 -25.89 -17.70
N ARG A 405 -43.62 -25.12 -18.72
CA ARG A 405 -43.18 -23.73 -18.91
C ARG A 405 -43.72 -22.74 -17.87
N ILE A 406 -42.94 -21.72 -17.56
CA ILE A 406 -43.44 -20.43 -17.03
C ILE A 406 -44.36 -19.83 -18.10
N ARG A 407 -45.49 -19.25 -17.69
CA ARG A 407 -46.40 -18.59 -18.64
C ARG A 407 -45.67 -17.41 -19.33
N PRO A 408 -45.72 -17.28 -20.66
CA PRO A 408 -45.17 -16.12 -21.37
C PRO A 408 -45.73 -14.82 -20.80
N GLY A 409 -44.87 -13.82 -20.66
CA GLY A 409 -45.24 -12.51 -20.16
C GLY A 409 -45.93 -11.66 -21.21
N GLU A 410 -46.72 -10.69 -20.74
CA GLU A 410 -47.34 -9.68 -21.60
C GLU A 410 -46.29 -8.88 -22.39
N LYS A 411 -46.65 -8.49 -23.62
CA LYS A 411 -45.87 -7.63 -24.52
C LYS A 411 -44.40 -8.06 -24.63
N ARG A 412 -44.17 -9.34 -24.96
CA ARG A 412 -42.85 -9.90 -25.30
C ARG A 412 -42.35 -9.37 -26.64
N VAL A 413 -41.05 -9.09 -26.75
CA VAL A 413 -40.37 -8.71 -28.00
C VAL A 413 -40.00 -9.95 -28.82
N ARG A 414 -39.72 -11.07 -28.15
CA ARG A 414 -39.40 -12.37 -28.73
C ARG A 414 -40.05 -13.50 -27.94
N GLU A 415 -40.20 -14.67 -28.54
CA GLU A 415 -40.78 -15.86 -27.90
C GLU A 415 -39.70 -16.86 -27.52
N VAL A 416 -39.60 -17.19 -26.23
CA VAL A 416 -38.56 -18.05 -25.67
C VAL A 416 -39.19 -18.96 -24.60
N SER A 417 -38.98 -20.27 -24.73
CA SER A 417 -39.31 -21.28 -23.71
C SER A 417 -38.47 -21.08 -22.45
N VAL A 418 -39.12 -21.11 -21.28
CA VAL A 418 -38.46 -21.09 -19.96
C VAL A 418 -39.21 -22.06 -19.03
N PRO A 419 -38.56 -23.09 -18.45
CA PRO A 419 -39.20 -24.03 -17.54
C PRO A 419 -39.48 -23.39 -16.18
N LYS A 420 -40.42 -23.95 -15.41
CA LYS A 420 -40.70 -23.52 -14.03
C LYS A 420 -39.56 -23.90 -13.07
N GLN A 421 -38.82 -24.94 -13.39
CA GLN A 421 -37.80 -25.57 -12.54
C GLN A 421 -36.62 -26.04 -13.40
N THR A 422 -35.46 -26.18 -12.77
CA THR A 422 -34.26 -26.82 -13.35
C THR A 422 -33.96 -28.16 -12.69
N SER A 423 -34.34 -28.30 -11.43
CA SER A 423 -34.37 -29.54 -10.63
C SER A 423 -35.68 -29.63 -9.86
N ASP A 424 -35.94 -30.79 -9.25
CA ASP A 424 -37.10 -31.01 -8.38
C ASP A 424 -37.17 -30.02 -7.20
N ASP A 425 -36.01 -29.57 -6.68
CA ASP A 425 -35.92 -28.63 -5.56
C ASP A 425 -35.81 -27.14 -5.97
N LYS A 426 -35.37 -26.81 -7.20
CA LYS A 426 -35.04 -25.42 -7.61
C LYS A 426 -35.98 -24.88 -8.69
N ARG A 427 -36.66 -23.78 -8.34
CA ARG A 427 -37.55 -23.02 -9.23
C ARG A 427 -36.82 -21.92 -9.98
N VAL A 428 -37.16 -21.72 -11.25
CA VAL A 428 -36.59 -20.67 -12.09
C VAL A 428 -37.18 -19.31 -11.71
N ARG A 429 -36.34 -18.27 -11.63
CA ARG A 429 -36.78 -16.91 -11.28
C ARG A 429 -37.58 -16.29 -12.42
N GLN A 430 -38.78 -15.80 -12.12
CA GLN A 430 -39.68 -15.18 -13.11
C GLN A 430 -39.11 -13.96 -13.86
N THR A 431 -38.08 -13.32 -13.32
CA THR A 431 -37.33 -12.22 -13.95
C THR A 431 -36.53 -12.67 -15.17
N VAL A 432 -36.11 -13.93 -15.21
CA VAL A 432 -35.29 -14.51 -16.29
C VAL A 432 -36.10 -14.55 -17.58
N ARG A 433 -37.34 -15.04 -17.49
CA ARG A 433 -38.38 -14.94 -18.53
C ARG A 433 -38.64 -13.47 -18.93
N THR A 434 -38.68 -12.54 -17.99
CA THR A 434 -38.87 -11.10 -18.30
C THR A 434 -37.70 -10.51 -19.10
N VAL A 435 -36.46 -10.91 -18.81
CA VAL A 435 -35.25 -10.48 -19.54
C VAL A 435 -35.16 -11.14 -20.91
N LEU A 436 -35.39 -12.46 -20.99
CA LEU A 436 -35.42 -13.22 -22.25
C LEU A 436 -36.49 -12.71 -23.23
N GLU A 437 -37.62 -12.24 -22.73
CA GLU A 437 -38.69 -11.62 -23.54
C GLU A 437 -38.47 -10.13 -23.88
N SER A 438 -37.37 -9.50 -23.42
CA SER A 438 -37.12 -8.07 -23.57
C SER A 438 -36.45 -7.70 -24.90
N GLY A 439 -36.43 -6.40 -25.24
CA GLY A 439 -35.62 -5.86 -26.34
C GLY A 439 -34.18 -5.48 -25.93
N ALA A 440 -33.88 -5.45 -24.63
CA ALA A 440 -32.62 -4.93 -24.09
C ALA A 440 -31.42 -5.90 -24.19
N ILE A 441 -31.64 -7.11 -24.70
CA ILE A 441 -30.61 -8.11 -25.01
C ILE A 441 -30.60 -8.41 -26.51
N THR A 442 -29.47 -8.81 -27.09
CA THR A 442 -29.43 -9.23 -28.50
C THR A 442 -29.82 -10.70 -28.65
N ASP A 443 -30.25 -11.13 -29.83
CA ASP A 443 -30.59 -12.54 -30.09
C ASP A 443 -29.41 -13.48 -29.85
N GLY A 444 -28.18 -13.02 -30.09
CA GLY A 444 -26.96 -13.76 -29.77
C GLY A 444 -26.71 -14.00 -28.27
N MET A 445 -27.39 -13.25 -27.39
CA MET A 445 -27.29 -13.42 -25.92
C MET A 445 -28.32 -14.42 -25.37
N VAL A 446 -29.40 -14.72 -26.11
CA VAL A 446 -30.45 -15.66 -25.67
C VAL A 446 -29.89 -17.06 -25.37
N PRO A 447 -29.04 -17.69 -26.23
CA PRO A 447 -28.47 -19.00 -25.95
C PRO A 447 -27.54 -19.01 -24.74
N GLU A 448 -26.81 -17.92 -24.46
CA GLU A 448 -25.91 -17.85 -23.31
C GLU A 448 -26.69 -17.71 -21.99
N ILE A 449 -27.80 -16.95 -21.99
CA ILE A 449 -28.73 -16.89 -20.86
C ILE A 449 -29.44 -18.26 -20.68
N GLN A 450 -29.73 -18.99 -21.75
CA GLN A 450 -30.24 -20.36 -21.69
C GLN A 450 -29.20 -21.36 -21.14
N LYS A 451 -27.91 -21.24 -21.47
CA LYS A 451 -26.86 -22.07 -20.83
C LYS A 451 -26.77 -21.81 -19.33
N ASP A 452 -26.77 -20.55 -18.91
CA ASP A 452 -26.69 -20.21 -17.48
C ASP A 452 -27.99 -20.52 -16.70
N LEU A 453 -29.12 -20.64 -17.41
CA LEU A 453 -30.35 -21.24 -16.91
C LEU A 453 -30.21 -22.75 -16.68
N LEU A 454 -29.66 -23.50 -17.64
CA LEU A 454 -29.35 -24.93 -17.47
C LEU A 454 -28.30 -25.19 -16.38
N ARG A 455 -27.38 -24.24 -16.15
CA ARG A 455 -26.42 -24.24 -15.03
C ARG A 455 -27.02 -23.76 -13.69
N GLU A 456 -28.34 -23.68 -13.59
CA GLU A 456 -29.13 -23.31 -12.40
C GLU A 456 -28.84 -21.93 -11.76
N ARG A 457 -27.98 -21.10 -12.36
CA ARG A 457 -27.59 -19.76 -11.85
C ARG A 457 -28.79 -18.81 -11.71
N PHE A 458 -29.87 -19.15 -12.39
CA PHE A 458 -31.12 -18.41 -12.46
C PHE A 458 -32.27 -19.03 -11.65
N SER A 459 -32.00 -20.10 -10.90
CA SER A 459 -32.97 -20.80 -10.07
C SER A 459 -32.85 -20.44 -8.58
N TYR A 460 -33.73 -21.00 -7.74
CA TYR A 460 -33.73 -20.88 -6.28
C TYR A 460 -34.55 -21.99 -5.60
N THR A 461 -34.09 -22.46 -4.45
CA THR A 461 -34.85 -23.38 -3.60
C THR A 461 -35.98 -22.61 -2.87
N PRO A 462 -37.26 -23.01 -2.97
CA PRO A 462 -38.39 -22.24 -2.46
C PRO A 462 -38.72 -22.59 -0.99
N VAL A 463 -38.12 -21.87 -0.03
CA VAL A 463 -38.45 -21.97 1.41
C VAL A 463 -39.97 -21.88 1.63
N SER A 464 -40.56 -22.81 2.39
CA SER A 464 -42.00 -22.86 2.65
C SER A 464 -42.46 -21.78 3.64
N ASN A 465 -43.77 -21.51 3.67
CA ASN A 465 -44.34 -20.58 4.67
C ASN A 465 -44.17 -21.14 6.10
N LYS A 466 -44.27 -22.47 6.28
CA LYS A 466 -44.12 -23.13 7.57
C LYS A 466 -42.71 -22.93 8.13
N GLU A 467 -41.68 -23.20 7.34
CA GLU A 467 -40.27 -23.01 7.75
C GLU A 467 -39.95 -21.54 8.05
N SER A 468 -40.53 -20.61 7.27
CA SER A 468 -40.36 -19.16 7.49
C SER A 468 -40.97 -18.73 8.84
N MET A 469 -42.16 -19.22 9.18
CA MET A 469 -42.83 -18.94 10.45
C MET A 469 -42.20 -19.66 11.64
N GLU A 470 -41.65 -20.87 11.45
CA GLU A 470 -40.85 -21.53 12.47
C GLU A 470 -39.49 -20.85 12.69
N TRP A 471 -38.87 -20.32 11.64
CA TRP A 471 -37.67 -19.50 11.76
C TRP A 471 -37.98 -18.22 12.55
N ALA A 472 -39.09 -17.53 12.28
CA ALA A 472 -39.53 -16.38 13.05
C ALA A 472 -39.71 -16.69 14.54
N LYS A 473 -40.39 -17.80 14.86
CA LYS A 473 -40.54 -18.32 16.24
C LYS A 473 -39.18 -18.59 16.90
N ARG A 474 -38.29 -19.33 16.24
CA ARG A 474 -36.94 -19.62 16.77
C ARG A 474 -36.13 -18.33 16.97
N TYR A 475 -36.22 -17.37 16.05
CA TYR A 475 -35.53 -16.09 16.14
C TYR A 475 -35.99 -15.27 17.36
N LEU A 476 -37.30 -15.23 17.63
CA LEU A 476 -37.87 -14.51 18.78
C LEU A 476 -37.64 -15.21 20.10
N ASN A 477 -37.66 -16.54 20.14
CA ASN A 477 -37.29 -17.31 21.33
C ASN A 477 -35.83 -17.05 21.75
N VAL A 478 -34.93 -16.76 20.81
CA VAL A 478 -33.51 -16.48 21.07
C VAL A 478 -33.24 -15.00 21.34
N ASN A 479 -33.82 -14.09 20.56
CA ASN A 479 -33.49 -12.65 20.60
C ASN A 479 -34.53 -11.79 21.34
N GLY A 480 -35.64 -12.39 21.77
CA GLY A 480 -36.78 -11.70 22.36
C GLY A 480 -37.58 -10.85 21.38
N TYR A 481 -38.76 -10.41 21.81
CA TYR A 481 -39.63 -9.52 21.04
C TYR A 481 -38.92 -8.22 20.62
N GLU A 482 -38.18 -7.57 21.53
CA GLU A 482 -37.36 -6.39 21.23
C GLU A 482 -36.30 -6.66 20.15
N GLY A 483 -35.62 -7.80 20.18
CA GLY A 483 -34.67 -8.20 19.14
C GLY A 483 -35.36 -8.35 17.78
N GLY A 484 -36.58 -8.90 17.75
CA GLY A 484 -37.42 -8.97 16.57
C GLY A 484 -37.86 -7.59 16.05
N MET A 485 -38.33 -6.70 16.93
CA MET A 485 -38.75 -5.36 16.53
C MET A 485 -37.59 -4.52 15.98
N ASN A 486 -36.37 -4.72 16.49
CA ASN A 486 -35.15 -4.11 15.95
C ASN A 486 -34.71 -4.73 14.62
N GLU A 487 -34.80 -6.07 14.47
CA GLU A 487 -34.56 -6.79 13.20
C GLU A 487 -35.50 -6.29 12.10
N TRP A 488 -36.79 -6.13 12.40
CA TRP A 488 -37.77 -5.59 11.47
C TRP A 488 -37.57 -4.09 11.19
N ALA A 489 -37.24 -3.29 12.20
CA ALA A 489 -36.93 -1.87 12.00
C ALA A 489 -35.73 -1.63 11.07
N ALA A 490 -34.75 -2.55 11.03
CA ALA A 490 -33.66 -2.51 10.05
C ALA A 490 -34.16 -2.75 8.60
N VAL A 491 -35.19 -3.59 8.41
CA VAL A 491 -35.82 -3.81 7.11
C VAL A 491 -36.59 -2.56 6.66
N VAL A 492 -37.42 -1.99 7.55
CA VAL A 492 -38.23 -0.79 7.23
C VAL A 492 -37.35 0.41 6.82
N LYS A 493 -36.17 0.56 7.43
CA LYS A 493 -35.15 1.57 7.09
C LYS A 493 -34.37 1.30 5.79
N GLY A 494 -34.37 0.05 5.30
CA GLY A 494 -33.55 -0.38 4.17
C GLY A 494 -32.11 -0.80 4.53
N ASP A 495 -31.80 -0.96 5.82
CA ASP A 495 -30.50 -1.48 6.29
C ASP A 495 -30.36 -2.99 6.02
N ARG A 496 -31.49 -3.70 5.83
CA ARG A 496 -31.57 -5.13 5.46
C ARG A 496 -32.70 -5.34 4.43
N PRO A 497 -32.55 -6.21 3.41
CA PRO A 497 -33.64 -6.48 2.46
C PRO A 497 -34.83 -7.22 3.09
N ALA A 498 -36.04 -6.95 2.58
CA ALA A 498 -37.28 -7.62 2.96
C ALA A 498 -37.35 -9.06 2.40
N GLY A 499 -36.60 -9.97 3.02
CA GLY A 499 -36.64 -11.41 2.74
C GLY A 499 -37.90 -12.10 3.29
N LYS A 500 -38.23 -13.29 2.78
CA LYS A 500 -39.40 -14.06 3.22
C LYS A 500 -39.41 -14.33 4.73
N ASN A 501 -38.25 -14.63 5.30
CA ASN A 501 -38.07 -14.83 6.74
C ASN A 501 -38.32 -13.56 7.55
N GLN A 502 -37.91 -12.39 7.04
CA GLN A 502 -38.15 -11.08 7.64
C GLN A 502 -39.64 -10.69 7.61
N ILE A 503 -40.35 -11.00 6.52
CA ILE A 503 -41.82 -10.82 6.45
C ILE A 503 -42.52 -11.75 7.44
N ALA A 504 -42.16 -13.03 7.50
CA ALA A 504 -42.71 -13.98 8.47
C ALA A 504 -42.42 -13.56 9.93
N LEU A 505 -41.27 -12.94 10.19
CA LEU A 505 -40.95 -12.35 11.49
C LEU A 505 -41.86 -11.17 11.84
N ALA A 506 -42.14 -10.27 10.89
CA ALA A 506 -43.06 -9.16 11.10
C ALA A 506 -44.51 -9.60 11.28
N GLU A 507 -44.97 -10.59 10.50
CA GLU A 507 -46.29 -11.21 10.64
C GLU A 507 -46.44 -11.89 12.02
N TYR A 508 -45.41 -12.58 12.49
CA TYR A 508 -45.44 -13.22 13.80
C TYR A 508 -45.27 -12.23 14.97
N LEU A 509 -44.45 -11.18 14.82
CA LEU A 509 -44.39 -10.05 15.76
C LEU A 509 -45.74 -9.33 15.86
N LEU A 510 -46.47 -9.18 14.75
CA LEU A 510 -47.82 -8.62 14.72
C LEU A 510 -48.81 -9.53 15.46
N GLN A 511 -48.69 -10.84 15.29
CA GLN A 511 -49.46 -11.82 16.05
C GLN A 511 -49.18 -11.73 17.56
N GLU A 512 -47.91 -11.68 17.98
CA GLU A 512 -47.57 -11.50 19.41
C GLU A 512 -47.96 -10.12 19.93
N ALA A 513 -47.85 -9.05 19.13
CA ALA A 513 -48.28 -7.70 19.52
C ALA A 513 -49.78 -7.69 19.85
N ALA A 514 -50.60 -8.27 18.97
CA ALA A 514 -52.04 -8.40 19.17
C ALA A 514 -52.38 -9.28 20.39
N GLN A 515 -51.74 -10.44 20.56
CA GLN A 515 -51.96 -11.34 21.69
C GLN A 515 -51.47 -10.77 23.03
N SER A 516 -50.43 -9.94 23.02
CA SER A 516 -49.89 -9.26 24.21
C SER A 516 -50.63 -7.97 24.60
N GLY A 517 -51.67 -7.56 23.85
CA GLY A 517 -52.33 -6.27 24.04
C GLY A 517 -51.48 -5.04 23.68
N ARG A 518 -50.38 -5.21 22.92
CA ARG A 518 -49.48 -4.13 22.48
C ARG A 518 -50.03 -3.44 21.24
N VAL A 519 -51.17 -2.75 21.41
CA VAL A 519 -51.96 -2.10 20.35
C VAL A 519 -51.10 -1.17 19.46
N ALA A 520 -50.19 -0.39 20.04
CA ALA A 520 -49.34 0.54 19.30
C ALA A 520 -48.37 -0.17 18.33
N ASP A 521 -47.74 -1.27 18.76
CA ASP A 521 -46.88 -2.07 17.88
C ASP A 521 -47.69 -2.83 16.83
N ALA A 522 -48.87 -3.36 17.18
CA ALA A 522 -49.73 -4.04 16.22
C ALA A 522 -50.16 -3.11 15.07
N LEU A 523 -50.58 -1.87 15.39
CA LEU A 523 -50.90 -0.85 14.37
C LEU A 523 -49.67 -0.46 13.54
N ARG A 524 -48.51 -0.29 14.18
CA ARG A 524 -47.26 0.07 13.51
C ARG A 524 -46.78 -1.01 12.54
N LEU A 525 -46.70 -2.27 13.00
CA LEU A 525 -46.31 -3.42 12.18
C LEU A 525 -47.25 -3.62 10.98
N THR A 526 -48.56 -3.43 11.18
CA THR A 526 -49.54 -3.50 10.09
C THR A 526 -49.27 -2.44 9.01
N ALA A 527 -48.98 -1.19 9.41
CA ALA A 527 -48.67 -0.10 8.49
C ALA A 527 -47.30 -0.29 7.79
N GLU A 528 -46.29 -0.74 8.52
CA GLU A 528 -44.95 -1.05 8.00
C GLU A 528 -45.01 -2.21 6.97
N LEU A 529 -45.76 -3.28 7.25
CA LEU A 529 -46.00 -4.39 6.33
C LEU A 529 -46.76 -3.96 5.06
N ALA A 530 -47.80 -3.13 5.19
CA ALA A 530 -48.55 -2.61 4.05
C ALA A 530 -47.68 -1.69 3.15
N ALA A 531 -46.83 -0.87 3.76
CA ALA A 531 -45.85 -0.05 3.04
C ALA A 531 -44.82 -0.91 2.31
N GLU A 532 -44.27 -1.95 2.95
CA GLU A 532 -43.26 -2.82 2.33
C GLU A 532 -43.85 -3.68 1.21
N GLY A 533 -45.05 -4.23 1.39
CA GLY A 533 -45.79 -4.92 0.31
C GLY A 533 -46.02 -4.00 -0.90
N THR A 534 -46.25 -2.71 -0.66
CA THR A 534 -46.37 -1.69 -1.73
C THR A 534 -45.02 -1.44 -2.41
N ARG A 535 -43.91 -1.32 -1.67
CA ARG A 535 -42.55 -1.16 -2.23
C ARG A 535 -42.12 -2.38 -3.07
N ALA A 536 -42.43 -3.59 -2.61
CA ALA A 536 -42.22 -4.82 -3.37
C ALA A 536 -43.05 -4.85 -4.66
N GLY A 537 -44.33 -4.49 -4.59
CA GLY A 537 -45.22 -4.40 -5.76
C GLY A 537 -44.73 -3.40 -6.82
N GLN A 538 -44.31 -2.20 -6.39
CA GLN A 538 -43.71 -1.19 -7.27
C GLN A 538 -42.40 -1.68 -7.93
N THR A 539 -41.58 -2.42 -7.19
CA THR A 539 -40.33 -3.01 -7.72
C THR A 539 -40.62 -4.03 -8.82
N VAL A 540 -41.64 -4.88 -8.65
CA VAL A 540 -42.08 -5.83 -9.68
C VAL A 540 -42.64 -5.10 -10.91
N GLN A 541 -43.37 -3.99 -10.73
CA GLN A 541 -43.83 -3.14 -11.83
C GLN A 541 -42.66 -2.49 -12.59
N ALA A 542 -41.65 -1.96 -11.90
CA ALA A 542 -40.47 -1.35 -12.50
C ALA A 542 -39.70 -2.36 -13.39
N LEU A 543 -39.55 -3.61 -12.95
CA LEU A 543 -38.92 -4.67 -13.75
C LEU A 543 -39.67 -5.00 -15.06
N SER A 544 -40.96 -4.64 -15.19
CA SER A 544 -41.70 -4.77 -16.46
C SER A 544 -41.29 -3.72 -17.51
N MET A 545 -40.64 -2.62 -17.11
CA MET A 545 -40.25 -1.52 -18.00
C MET A 545 -39.09 -1.91 -18.94
N LEU A 546 -38.26 -2.88 -18.55
CA LEU A 546 -37.15 -3.42 -19.36
C LEU A 546 -37.58 -3.90 -20.76
N LYS A 547 -38.85 -4.30 -20.91
CA LYS A 547 -39.44 -4.71 -22.20
C LYS A 547 -39.76 -3.56 -23.16
N ARG A 548 -39.57 -2.30 -22.76
CA ARG A 548 -40.05 -1.11 -23.50
C ARG A 548 -38.94 -0.11 -23.86
N LEU A 549 -37.68 -0.47 -23.65
CA LEU A 549 -36.53 0.44 -23.75
C LEU A 549 -36.16 0.89 -25.18
N ASP A 550 -36.72 0.28 -26.22
CA ASP A 550 -36.31 0.43 -27.62
C ASP A 550 -36.91 1.68 -28.32
N LYS A 551 -36.90 2.81 -27.61
CA LYS A 551 -37.48 4.09 -28.08
C LYS A 551 -36.75 5.32 -27.51
N PRO A 552 -36.49 6.39 -28.32
CA PRO A 552 -35.88 7.63 -27.84
C PRO A 552 -36.63 8.28 -26.67
N GLU A 553 -37.96 8.33 -26.77
CA GLU A 553 -38.90 8.77 -25.72
C GLU A 553 -38.59 8.13 -24.36
N VAL A 554 -38.25 6.83 -24.35
CA VAL A 554 -37.99 6.04 -23.15
C VAL A 554 -36.54 6.19 -22.68
N LYS A 555 -35.57 6.41 -23.59
CA LYS A 555 -34.20 6.81 -23.22
C LYS A 555 -34.22 8.13 -22.44
N HIS A 556 -34.95 9.14 -22.91
CA HIS A 556 -34.99 10.46 -22.28
C HIS A 556 -35.69 10.40 -20.91
N LEU A 557 -36.78 9.63 -20.81
CA LEU A 557 -37.48 9.37 -19.54
C LEU A 557 -36.59 8.60 -18.53
N GLY A 558 -35.83 7.62 -19.01
CA GLY A 558 -34.90 6.82 -18.19
C GLY A 558 -33.74 7.65 -17.65
N GLU A 559 -33.17 8.55 -18.46
CA GLU A 559 -32.10 9.47 -18.03
C GLU A 559 -32.63 10.50 -17.02
N LEU A 560 -33.82 11.07 -17.27
CA LEU A 560 -34.47 11.97 -16.32
C LEU A 560 -34.73 11.27 -14.97
N TYR A 561 -35.13 10.00 -14.98
CA TYR A 561 -35.30 9.19 -13.78
C TYR A 561 -33.96 8.88 -13.08
N TYR A 562 -32.88 8.61 -13.84
CA TYR A 562 -31.54 8.44 -13.28
C TYR A 562 -31.05 9.71 -12.59
N LEU A 563 -31.17 10.87 -13.25
CA LEU A 563 -30.87 12.18 -12.67
C LEU A 563 -31.75 12.47 -11.44
N GLN A 564 -33.02 12.06 -11.45
CA GLN A 564 -33.91 12.16 -10.29
C GLN A 564 -33.45 11.28 -9.11
N LYS A 565 -32.95 10.06 -9.36
CA LYS A 565 -32.35 9.21 -8.32
C LYS A 565 -30.99 9.72 -7.82
N VAL A 566 -30.19 10.35 -8.69
CA VAL A 566 -28.99 11.09 -8.27
C VAL A 566 -29.37 12.27 -7.37
N THR A 567 -30.43 13.01 -7.72
CA THR A 567 -30.99 14.12 -6.94
C THR A 567 -31.52 13.65 -5.57
N GLU A 568 -32.29 12.56 -5.51
CA GLU A 568 -32.73 11.93 -4.25
C GLU A 568 -31.55 11.54 -3.35
N ASN A 569 -30.49 10.97 -3.93
CA ASN A 569 -29.32 10.54 -3.17
C ASN A 569 -28.48 11.72 -2.70
N LEU A 570 -28.38 12.79 -3.49
CA LEU A 570 -27.80 14.07 -3.05
C LEU A 570 -28.61 14.68 -1.90
N ASN A 571 -29.94 14.68 -1.95
CA ASN A 571 -30.80 15.16 -0.85
C ASN A 571 -30.63 14.34 0.43
N LYS A 572 -30.53 13.00 0.35
CA LYS A 572 -30.18 12.14 1.50
C LYS A 572 -28.81 12.51 2.07
N ASP A 573 -27.84 12.80 1.22
CA ASP A 573 -26.51 13.23 1.62
C ASP A 573 -26.50 14.62 2.29
N LEU A 574 -27.33 15.56 1.81
CA LEU A 574 -27.53 16.86 2.43
C LEU A 574 -28.15 16.70 3.82
N LEU A 575 -29.19 15.88 3.96
CA LEU A 575 -29.78 15.54 5.27
C LEU A 575 -28.70 14.99 6.22
N ASN A 576 -27.94 13.97 5.79
CA ASN A 576 -26.86 13.38 6.58
C ASN A 576 -25.75 14.38 6.98
N ARG A 577 -25.40 15.32 6.10
CA ARG A 577 -24.35 16.32 6.34
C ARG A 577 -24.82 17.49 7.22
N PHE A 578 -26.11 17.85 7.18
CA PHE A 578 -26.64 19.06 7.83
C PHE A 578 -27.58 18.79 9.03
N ALA A 579 -28.00 17.56 9.30
CA ALA A 579 -28.94 17.19 10.38
C ALA A 579 -28.64 17.71 11.81
N LYS A 580 -27.42 18.19 12.10
CA LYS A 580 -27.07 18.83 13.37
C LYS A 580 -27.46 20.31 13.49
N LYS A 581 -27.90 20.96 12.40
CA LYS A 581 -28.49 22.31 12.44
C LYS A 581 -30.01 22.19 12.43
N LYS A 582 -30.69 22.79 13.42
CA LYS A 582 -32.14 23.02 13.35
C LYS A 582 -32.43 24.13 12.34
N GLY A 583 -33.13 23.80 11.27
CA GLY A 583 -33.49 24.67 10.15
C GLY A 583 -33.69 23.84 8.88
N ASP A 584 -34.38 24.39 7.88
CA ASP A 584 -34.69 23.66 6.66
C ASP A 584 -33.42 23.26 5.90
N VAL A 585 -33.23 21.96 5.69
CA VAL A 585 -32.14 21.43 4.88
C VAL A 585 -32.52 21.63 3.41
N PRO A 586 -31.76 22.42 2.63
CA PRO A 586 -32.11 22.72 1.24
C PRO A 586 -32.32 21.44 0.44
N GLN A 587 -33.54 21.26 -0.08
CA GLN A 587 -33.83 20.21 -1.04
C GLN A 587 -33.46 20.73 -2.43
N ILE A 588 -32.54 20.05 -3.11
CA ILE A 588 -32.26 20.32 -4.51
C ILE A 588 -33.26 19.56 -5.40
N GLN A 589 -33.62 20.15 -6.53
CA GLN A 589 -34.60 19.58 -7.46
C GLN A 589 -34.20 19.85 -8.91
N ILE A 590 -34.58 18.95 -9.82
CA ILE A 590 -34.45 19.19 -11.27
C ILE A 590 -35.42 20.31 -11.62
N ASP A 591 -34.94 21.32 -12.34
CA ASP A 591 -35.77 22.38 -12.91
C ASP A 591 -36.81 21.74 -13.87
N PRO A 592 -38.12 21.91 -13.64
CA PRO A 592 -39.15 21.32 -14.48
C PRO A 592 -39.02 21.71 -15.96
N ALA A 593 -38.57 22.92 -16.27
CA ALA A 593 -38.39 23.38 -17.64
C ALA A 593 -37.19 22.69 -18.32
N LEU A 594 -36.11 22.42 -17.58
CA LEU A 594 -34.98 21.64 -18.10
C LEU A 594 -35.32 20.14 -18.23
N GLY A 595 -36.12 19.60 -17.31
CA GLY A 595 -36.66 18.25 -17.41
C GLY A 595 -37.54 18.07 -18.66
N GLU A 596 -38.45 19.01 -18.92
CA GLU A 596 -39.27 19.01 -20.14
C GLU A 596 -38.42 19.21 -21.41
N LYS A 597 -37.38 20.07 -21.35
CA LYS A 597 -36.40 20.26 -22.42
C LYS A 597 -35.66 18.97 -22.76
N LEU A 598 -35.28 18.15 -21.76
CA LEU A 598 -34.61 16.86 -21.97
C LEU A 598 -35.53 15.85 -22.66
N LEU A 599 -36.80 15.75 -22.22
CA LEU A 599 -37.78 14.85 -22.85
C LEU A 599 -37.99 15.17 -24.33
N LYS A 600 -37.95 16.45 -24.71
CA LYS A 600 -38.15 16.95 -26.08
C LYS A 600 -36.85 17.18 -26.89
N ALA A 601 -35.67 16.90 -26.32
CA ALA A 601 -34.40 17.22 -26.98
C ALA A 601 -34.19 16.38 -28.25
N PRO A 602 -33.76 16.96 -29.39
CA PRO A 602 -33.20 16.17 -30.48
C PRO A 602 -31.87 15.53 -30.03
N ALA A 603 -31.46 14.45 -30.69
CA ALA A 603 -30.26 13.68 -30.31
C ALA A 603 -28.97 14.52 -30.30
N GLU A 604 -28.92 15.60 -31.09
CA GLU A 604 -27.83 16.56 -31.19
C GLU A 604 -27.68 17.44 -29.94
N ASP A 605 -28.79 17.74 -29.27
CA ASP A 605 -28.85 18.63 -28.10
C ASP A 605 -28.90 17.87 -26.77
N TYR A 606 -29.17 16.56 -26.82
CA TYR A 606 -29.44 15.70 -25.67
C TYR A 606 -28.39 15.86 -24.54
N ASP A 607 -27.11 15.64 -24.84
CA ASP A 607 -26.04 15.71 -23.84
C ASP A 607 -25.83 17.14 -23.31
N ARG A 608 -26.08 18.18 -24.13
CA ARG A 608 -26.07 19.58 -23.68
C ARG A 608 -27.15 19.83 -22.64
N VAL A 609 -28.36 19.30 -22.85
CA VAL A 609 -29.48 19.48 -21.91
C VAL A 609 -29.27 18.66 -20.63
N VAL A 610 -28.69 17.46 -20.71
CA VAL A 610 -28.23 16.72 -19.52
C VAL A 610 -27.24 17.55 -18.70
N GLN A 611 -26.25 18.18 -19.35
CA GLN A 611 -25.29 19.06 -18.69
C GLN A 611 -25.92 20.34 -18.12
N GLU A 612 -26.90 20.95 -18.79
CA GLU A 612 -27.69 22.05 -18.23
C GLU A 612 -28.42 21.64 -16.93
N ILE A 613 -28.99 20.43 -16.87
CA ILE A 613 -29.62 19.88 -15.65
C ILE A 613 -28.57 19.63 -14.56
N MET A 614 -27.45 18.95 -14.87
CA MET A 614 -26.39 18.69 -13.88
C MET A 614 -25.86 19.98 -13.27
N LYS A 615 -25.63 21.01 -14.10
CA LYS A 615 -25.20 22.32 -13.66
C LYS A 615 -26.25 23.02 -12.79
N SER A 616 -27.53 22.95 -13.15
CA SER A 616 -28.63 23.50 -12.32
C SER A 616 -28.69 22.85 -10.94
N LEU A 617 -28.52 21.52 -10.85
CA LEU A 617 -28.41 20.80 -9.58
C LEU A 617 -27.15 21.20 -8.80
N ALA A 618 -26.02 21.42 -9.49
CA ALA A 618 -24.75 21.82 -8.89
C ALA A 618 -24.76 23.26 -8.33
N GLU A 619 -25.51 24.17 -8.94
CA GLU A 619 -25.71 25.54 -8.45
C GLU A 619 -26.63 25.60 -7.22
N GLN A 620 -27.53 24.63 -7.05
CA GLN A 620 -28.39 24.49 -5.86
C GLN A 620 -27.67 23.84 -4.65
N LEU A 621 -26.57 23.10 -4.85
CA LEU A 621 -25.88 22.39 -3.77
C LEU A 621 -25.18 23.35 -2.77
N PRO A 622 -25.55 23.33 -1.47
CA PRO A 622 -24.91 24.20 -0.47
C PRO A 622 -23.45 23.78 -0.16
N SER A 623 -22.52 24.72 -0.27
CA SER A 623 -21.12 24.53 0.11
C SER A 623 -20.92 24.56 1.62
N THR A 624 -20.32 23.50 2.18
CA THR A 624 -19.88 23.45 3.58
C THR A 624 -18.65 24.33 3.80
N TRP A 625 -18.29 24.59 5.07
CA TRP A 625 -17.01 25.22 5.40
C TRP A 625 -15.81 24.35 4.96
N VAL A 626 -15.93 23.02 5.06
CA VAL A 626 -14.88 22.08 4.65
C VAL A 626 -14.68 22.08 3.13
N ASP A 627 -15.77 22.20 2.34
CA ASP A 627 -15.67 22.41 0.88
C ASP A 627 -14.86 23.68 0.56
N LYS A 628 -15.19 24.80 1.23
CA LYS A 628 -14.51 26.10 1.05
C LYS A 628 -13.04 26.04 1.45
N TRP A 629 -12.72 25.40 2.57
CA TRP A 629 -11.34 25.18 3.01
C TRP A 629 -10.55 24.34 2.01
N ASN A 630 -11.09 23.20 1.56
CA ASN A 630 -10.39 22.34 0.62
C ASN A 630 -10.23 23.00 -0.77
N ALA A 631 -11.25 23.67 -1.30
CA ALA A 631 -11.12 24.41 -2.55
C ALA A 631 -10.07 25.53 -2.46
N TRP A 632 -9.97 26.20 -1.31
CA TRP A 632 -8.92 27.18 -1.05
C TRP A 632 -7.54 26.52 -0.96
N ARG A 633 -7.40 25.42 -0.23
CA ARG A 633 -6.16 24.63 -0.10
C ARG A 633 -5.64 24.15 -1.46
N TYR A 634 -6.50 23.56 -2.30
CA TYR A 634 -6.11 23.13 -3.65
C TYR A 634 -5.76 24.32 -4.57
N LEU A 635 -6.46 25.45 -4.48
CA LEU A 635 -6.13 26.67 -5.23
C LEU A 635 -4.81 27.31 -4.76
N ALA A 636 -4.55 27.33 -3.45
CA ALA A 636 -3.32 27.84 -2.83
C ALA A 636 -2.08 27.03 -3.21
N MET A 637 -2.24 25.71 -3.42
CA MET A 637 -1.19 24.85 -3.96
C MET A 637 -0.99 25.03 -5.47
N LEU A 638 -2.08 24.97 -6.26
CA LEU A 638 -2.03 24.78 -7.71
C LEU A 638 -2.09 26.05 -8.56
N GLY A 639 -2.75 27.12 -8.08
CA GLY A 639 -3.06 28.35 -8.84
C GLY A 639 -1.87 29.27 -9.07
N ASN A 640 -0.78 28.71 -9.57
CA ASN A 640 0.57 29.26 -9.62
C ASN A 640 1.17 28.98 -11.00
N PRO A 641 1.70 29.98 -11.73
CA PRO A 641 2.28 29.78 -13.06
C PRO A 641 3.34 28.67 -13.14
N LYS A 642 4.23 28.54 -12.13
CA LYS A 642 5.27 27.49 -12.11
C LYS A 642 4.69 26.08 -12.02
N THR A 643 3.48 25.90 -11.48
CA THR A 643 2.76 24.61 -11.48
C THR A 643 2.30 24.24 -12.88
N HIS A 644 1.60 25.14 -13.57
CA HIS A 644 1.13 24.94 -14.95
C HIS A 644 2.30 24.69 -15.91
N ILE A 645 3.40 25.44 -15.74
CA ILE A 645 4.63 25.26 -16.52
C ILE A 645 5.28 23.88 -16.24
N ARG A 646 5.42 23.47 -14.97
CA ARG A 646 5.96 22.13 -14.63
C ARG A 646 5.07 21.00 -15.17
N ASN A 647 3.74 21.12 -15.16
CA ASN A 647 2.84 20.13 -15.79
C ASN A 647 3.04 20.04 -17.31
N LEU A 648 3.02 21.19 -17.99
CA LEU A 648 3.18 21.27 -19.44
C LEU A 648 4.54 20.72 -19.89
N ILE A 649 5.61 21.10 -19.18
CA ILE A 649 6.98 20.68 -19.49
C ILE A 649 7.20 19.20 -19.13
N GLY A 650 6.75 18.71 -17.98
CA GLY A 650 6.92 17.31 -17.56
C GLY A 650 6.22 16.31 -18.50
N ASN A 651 5.02 16.64 -18.98
CA ASN A 651 4.34 15.85 -20.02
C ASN A 651 5.04 15.93 -21.39
N ALA A 652 5.69 17.05 -21.70
CA ALA A 652 6.43 17.24 -22.96
C ALA A 652 7.80 16.54 -22.98
N VAL A 653 8.54 16.61 -21.88
CA VAL A 653 9.91 16.07 -21.76
C VAL A 653 9.92 14.54 -21.76
N PHE A 654 8.83 13.88 -21.38
CA PHE A 654 8.70 12.43 -21.51
C PHE A 654 8.48 11.94 -22.97
N MET A 655 8.07 12.82 -23.90
CA MET A 655 7.79 12.44 -25.30
C MET A 655 8.94 11.72 -26.03
N PRO A 656 10.23 12.10 -25.91
CA PRO A 656 11.33 11.42 -26.61
C PRO A 656 11.52 9.98 -26.14
N ALA A 657 11.41 9.71 -24.83
CA ALA A 657 11.50 8.36 -24.28
C ALA A 657 10.33 7.49 -24.74
N VAL A 658 9.10 7.99 -24.70
CA VAL A 658 7.92 7.27 -25.21
C VAL A 658 8.06 6.97 -26.71
N LYS A 659 8.66 7.87 -27.50
CA LYS A 659 9.02 7.60 -28.91
C LYS A 659 10.06 6.49 -29.03
N MET A 660 11.18 6.58 -28.31
CA MET A 660 12.27 5.58 -28.37
C MET A 660 11.76 4.18 -28.01
N LYS A 661 11.04 4.06 -26.89
CA LYS A 661 10.33 2.86 -26.46
C LYS A 661 9.40 2.31 -27.55
N ASN A 662 8.64 3.18 -28.23
CA ASN A 662 7.76 2.73 -29.32
C ASN A 662 8.51 2.35 -30.60
N VAL A 663 9.69 2.91 -30.89
CA VAL A 663 10.56 2.49 -32.01
C VAL A 663 11.16 1.12 -31.75
N ILE A 664 11.76 0.90 -30.56
CA ILE A 664 12.32 -0.39 -30.14
C ILE A 664 11.23 -1.47 -30.18
N ALA A 665 10.08 -1.21 -29.55
CA ALA A 665 8.95 -2.13 -29.56
C ALA A 665 8.41 -2.40 -30.97
N ALA A 666 8.28 -1.39 -31.84
CA ALA A 666 7.83 -1.60 -33.23
C ALA A 666 8.80 -2.47 -34.05
N GLY A 667 10.11 -2.38 -33.77
CA GLY A 667 11.14 -3.24 -34.34
C GLY A 667 11.00 -4.69 -33.84
N MET A 668 10.94 -4.89 -32.53
CA MET A 668 10.73 -6.20 -31.91
C MET A 668 9.43 -6.87 -32.36
N GLU A 669 8.31 -6.13 -32.37
CA GLU A 669 7.02 -6.63 -32.86
C GLU A 669 7.09 -7.05 -34.34
N LYS A 670 7.85 -6.34 -35.19
CA LYS A 670 8.02 -6.71 -36.60
C LYS A 670 8.77 -8.04 -36.78
N VAL A 671 9.68 -8.38 -35.86
CA VAL A 671 10.46 -9.63 -35.89
C VAL A 671 9.68 -10.78 -35.24
N PHE A 672 9.12 -10.58 -34.06
CA PHE A 672 8.55 -11.65 -33.24
C PHE A 672 7.04 -11.87 -33.42
N LEU A 673 6.27 -10.89 -33.93
CA LEU A 673 4.82 -11.00 -34.06
C LEU A 673 4.34 -10.92 -35.51
N ARG A 674 3.85 -12.06 -36.04
CA ARG A 674 3.28 -12.15 -37.39
C ARG A 674 1.87 -11.53 -37.54
N LYS A 675 1.14 -11.37 -36.43
CA LYS A 675 -0.20 -10.75 -36.32
C LYS A 675 -0.32 -10.01 -34.99
N ASN A 676 -1.37 -9.19 -34.81
CA ASN A 676 -1.67 -8.45 -33.59
C ASN A 676 -0.55 -7.50 -33.14
N ARG A 677 0.07 -6.78 -34.07
CA ARG A 677 1.13 -5.79 -33.74
C ARG A 677 0.48 -4.51 -33.22
N THR A 678 1.06 -3.83 -32.23
CA THR A 678 0.49 -2.61 -31.64
C THR A 678 1.17 -1.32 -32.09
N LYS A 679 2.36 -1.40 -32.69
CA LYS A 679 3.22 -0.22 -32.94
C LYS A 679 3.84 -0.17 -34.34
N ALA A 680 4.08 1.05 -34.79
CA ALA A 680 4.79 1.36 -36.03
C ALA A 680 5.73 2.56 -35.80
N VAL A 681 6.94 2.49 -36.34
CA VAL A 681 7.99 3.53 -36.19
C VAL A 681 7.49 4.92 -36.60
N TYR A 682 6.66 4.99 -37.65
CA TYR A 682 5.96 6.21 -38.07
C TYR A 682 4.58 5.85 -38.60
N ALA A 683 3.53 6.49 -38.08
CA ALA A 683 2.18 6.40 -38.62
C ALA A 683 1.98 7.37 -39.80
N LYS A 684 1.46 6.90 -40.92
CA LYS A 684 1.10 7.71 -42.10
C LYS A 684 0.06 8.78 -41.78
N LYS A 685 -0.15 9.72 -42.71
CA LYS A 685 -1.16 10.77 -42.60
C LYS A 685 -2.58 10.20 -42.44
N GLU A 686 -2.99 9.24 -43.27
CA GLU A 686 -4.33 8.61 -43.25
C GLU A 686 -4.77 8.17 -41.84
N TYR A 687 -3.94 7.39 -41.16
CA TYR A 687 -4.20 6.87 -39.82
C TYR A 687 -4.21 7.97 -38.74
N ARG A 688 -3.40 9.02 -38.88
CA ARG A 688 -3.39 10.16 -37.94
C ARG A 688 -4.60 11.07 -38.12
N ASP A 689 -5.07 11.23 -39.35
CA ASP A 689 -6.22 12.06 -39.66
C ASP A 689 -7.51 11.35 -39.16
N PHE A 690 -7.65 10.04 -39.40
CA PHE A 690 -8.68 9.21 -38.75
C PHE A 690 -8.61 9.31 -37.22
N ALA A 691 -7.42 9.13 -36.62
CA ALA A 691 -7.26 9.16 -35.17
C ALA A 691 -7.51 10.54 -34.52
N ARG A 692 -7.43 11.65 -35.27
CA ARG A 692 -7.89 12.97 -34.81
C ARG A 692 -9.41 13.03 -34.70
N THR A 693 -10.12 12.56 -35.73
CA THR A 693 -11.59 12.49 -35.74
C THR A 693 -12.11 11.52 -34.68
N ASP A 694 -11.43 10.38 -34.50
CA ASP A 694 -11.81 9.41 -33.47
C ASP A 694 -11.58 9.96 -32.05
N PHE A 695 -10.50 10.73 -31.83
CA PHE A 695 -10.26 11.38 -30.52
C PHE A 695 -11.42 12.28 -30.10
N GLN A 696 -12.04 13.03 -31.00
CA GLN A 696 -13.17 13.91 -30.68
C GLN A 696 -14.39 13.16 -30.10
N LYS A 697 -14.47 11.83 -30.32
CA LYS A 697 -15.54 10.96 -29.82
C LYS A 697 -15.23 10.32 -28.47
N VAL A 698 -13.96 10.35 -28.06
CA VAL A 698 -13.47 9.77 -26.79
C VAL A 698 -12.78 10.83 -25.90
N GLU A 699 -12.79 12.10 -26.30
CA GLU A 699 -12.15 13.22 -25.60
C GLU A 699 -12.65 13.32 -24.16
N ASP A 700 -13.97 13.23 -23.93
CA ASP A 700 -14.57 13.24 -22.59
C ASP A 700 -14.25 11.99 -21.77
N VAL A 701 -14.17 10.81 -22.40
CA VAL A 701 -13.80 9.53 -21.74
C VAL A 701 -12.33 9.55 -21.30
N LEU A 702 -11.46 10.19 -22.09
CA LEU A 702 -10.04 10.40 -21.80
C LEU A 702 -9.82 11.49 -20.74
N ALA A 703 -10.51 12.63 -20.89
CA ALA A 703 -10.40 13.78 -19.99
C ALA A 703 -10.94 13.46 -18.59
N SER A 704 -12.15 12.90 -18.51
CA SER A 704 -12.82 12.58 -17.23
C SER A 704 -12.06 11.55 -16.38
N GLY A 705 -11.18 10.73 -16.97
CA GLY A 705 -10.32 9.79 -16.24
C GLY A 705 -11.09 8.79 -15.38
N GLY A 706 -12.32 8.43 -15.80
CA GLY A 706 -13.22 7.51 -15.10
C GLY A 706 -14.28 8.15 -14.19
N LYS A 707 -14.49 9.49 -14.21
CA LYS A 707 -15.57 10.18 -13.47
C LYS A 707 -16.98 9.99 -14.09
N MET A 708 -17.29 8.83 -14.66
CA MET A 708 -18.50 8.55 -15.46
C MET A 708 -19.80 8.40 -14.62
N ASN A 709 -20.08 9.33 -13.69
CA ASN A 709 -21.32 9.31 -12.90
C ASN A 709 -21.75 10.73 -12.48
N ALA A 710 -22.98 11.10 -12.85
CA ALA A 710 -23.57 12.42 -12.64
C ALA A 710 -23.44 12.93 -11.19
N TYR A 711 -23.55 12.06 -10.19
CA TYR A 711 -23.36 12.42 -8.77
C TYR A 711 -22.00 13.09 -8.49
N ASN A 712 -20.90 12.60 -9.05
CA ASN A 712 -19.57 13.20 -8.84
C ASN A 712 -19.41 14.48 -9.67
N GLU A 713 -19.93 14.49 -10.89
CA GLU A 713 -19.87 15.64 -11.80
C GLU A 713 -20.63 16.85 -11.24
N ILE A 714 -21.85 16.65 -10.73
CA ILE A 714 -22.65 17.68 -10.04
C ILE A 714 -21.89 18.20 -8.78
N ILE A 715 -21.10 17.36 -8.11
CA ILE A 715 -20.29 17.77 -6.94
C ILE A 715 -19.03 18.55 -7.35
N ASP A 716 -18.38 18.22 -8.47
CA ASP A 716 -17.20 18.94 -8.98
C ASP A 716 -17.58 20.30 -9.61
N GLN A 717 -18.72 20.34 -10.32
CA GLN A 717 -19.32 21.57 -10.86
C GLN A 717 -19.88 22.51 -9.77
N LYS A 718 -20.15 22.00 -8.56
CA LYS A 718 -20.70 22.76 -7.43
C LYS A 718 -19.97 24.08 -7.19
N ARG A 719 -20.73 25.17 -7.03
CA ARG A 719 -20.18 26.48 -6.66
C ARG A 719 -19.70 26.46 -5.21
N VAL A 720 -18.41 26.69 -4.99
CA VAL A 720 -17.82 26.64 -3.65
C VAL A 720 -17.79 28.02 -3.00
N PHE A 721 -17.31 29.04 -3.71
CA PHE A 721 -17.21 30.40 -3.20
C PHE A 721 -18.41 31.27 -3.62
N GLN A 722 -18.96 31.99 -2.65
CA GLN A 722 -19.95 33.05 -2.90
C GLN A 722 -19.27 34.25 -3.57
N THR A 723 -18.05 34.59 -3.12
CA THR A 723 -17.15 35.59 -3.71
C THR A 723 -16.84 35.29 -5.18
N ARG A 724 -17.38 36.12 -6.10
CA ARG A 724 -17.31 35.88 -7.55
C ARG A 724 -15.89 35.72 -8.11
N TRP A 725 -14.91 36.47 -7.60
CA TRP A 725 -13.53 36.40 -8.10
C TRP A 725 -12.77 35.15 -7.62
N LEU A 726 -12.98 34.71 -6.38
CA LEU A 726 -12.42 33.45 -5.87
C LEU A 726 -12.98 32.23 -6.62
N GLU A 727 -14.28 32.23 -6.90
CA GLU A 727 -14.89 31.15 -7.68
C GLU A 727 -14.36 31.12 -9.12
N LYS A 728 -14.22 32.29 -9.77
CA LYS A 728 -13.58 32.39 -11.09
C LYS A 728 -12.13 31.90 -11.08
N ALA A 729 -11.34 32.24 -10.05
CA ALA A 729 -9.96 31.77 -9.91
C ALA A 729 -9.89 30.24 -9.73
N ARG A 730 -10.75 29.67 -8.89
CA ARG A 730 -10.90 28.21 -8.72
C ARG A 730 -11.23 27.53 -10.05
N GLN A 731 -12.25 28.01 -10.75
CA GLN A 731 -12.72 27.45 -12.01
C GLN A 731 -11.66 27.56 -13.12
N PHE A 732 -11.01 28.72 -13.24
CA PHE A 732 -9.92 28.94 -14.21
C PHE A 732 -8.75 27.98 -13.98
N ASN A 733 -8.27 27.86 -12.73
CA ASN A 733 -7.20 26.92 -12.35
C ASN A 733 -7.58 25.48 -12.73
N SER A 734 -8.77 25.02 -12.35
CA SER A 734 -9.23 23.65 -12.67
C SER A 734 -9.32 23.41 -14.18
N GLN A 735 -9.89 24.35 -14.93
CA GLN A 735 -10.02 24.24 -16.39
C GLN A 735 -8.68 24.28 -17.12
N MET A 736 -7.68 25.03 -16.63
CA MET A 736 -6.35 25.05 -17.24
C MET A 736 -5.63 23.73 -17.04
N LEU A 737 -5.63 23.18 -15.82
CA LEU A 737 -5.05 21.86 -15.52
C LEU A 737 -5.67 20.74 -16.37
N GLU A 738 -6.98 20.75 -16.57
CA GLU A 738 -7.66 19.77 -17.43
C GLU A 738 -7.32 19.97 -18.93
N LYS A 739 -7.17 21.20 -19.40
CA LYS A 739 -6.75 21.50 -20.79
C LYS A 739 -5.29 21.17 -21.07
N GLU A 740 -4.40 21.40 -20.11
CA GLU A 740 -2.98 21.02 -20.15
C GLU A 740 -2.84 19.51 -20.35
N ASP A 741 -3.50 18.70 -19.52
CA ASP A 741 -3.48 17.24 -19.66
C ASP A 741 -4.14 16.76 -20.97
N VAL A 742 -5.28 17.35 -21.36
CA VAL A 742 -5.97 17.01 -22.62
C VAL A 742 -5.08 17.25 -23.85
N LEU A 743 -4.25 18.31 -23.86
CA LEU A 743 -3.32 18.58 -24.96
C LEU A 743 -2.34 17.41 -25.20
N PHE A 744 -1.82 16.80 -24.14
CA PHE A 744 -0.90 15.66 -24.25
C PHE A 744 -1.63 14.32 -24.43
N LEU A 745 -2.75 14.10 -23.73
CA LEU A 745 -3.61 12.93 -23.96
C LEU A 745 -4.01 12.82 -25.44
N LYS A 746 -4.45 13.92 -26.06
CA LYS A 746 -4.74 14.05 -27.49
C LYS A 746 -3.54 13.62 -28.34
N ARG A 747 -2.35 14.15 -28.05
CA ARG A 747 -1.12 13.87 -28.80
C ARG A 747 -0.68 12.40 -28.71
N TYR A 748 -0.70 11.82 -27.51
CA TYR A 748 -0.32 10.42 -27.30
C TYR A 748 -1.40 9.45 -27.83
N TYR A 749 -2.69 9.76 -27.69
CA TYR A 749 -3.79 8.97 -28.23
C TYR A 749 -3.73 8.90 -29.77
N ILE A 750 -3.68 10.06 -30.44
CA ILE A 750 -3.60 10.14 -31.91
C ILE A 750 -2.40 9.34 -32.42
N SER A 751 -1.25 9.45 -31.74
CA SER A 751 -0.06 8.67 -32.12
C SER A 751 -0.27 7.16 -31.91
N SER A 752 -0.83 6.74 -30.79
CA SER A 752 -0.95 5.32 -30.41
C SER A 752 -2.02 4.60 -31.24
N LEU A 753 -3.18 5.24 -31.45
CA LEU A 753 -4.23 4.72 -32.32
C LEU A 753 -3.72 4.61 -33.77
N ALA A 754 -3.14 5.67 -34.31
CA ALA A 754 -2.65 5.67 -35.69
C ALA A 754 -1.53 4.63 -35.92
N GLN A 755 -0.67 4.39 -34.93
CA GLN A 755 0.32 3.31 -34.98
C GLN A 755 -0.33 1.91 -34.94
N TYR A 756 -1.32 1.69 -34.06
CA TYR A 756 -2.00 0.39 -33.94
C TYR A 756 -2.78 0.02 -35.21
N LEU A 757 -3.53 0.97 -35.78
CA LEU A 757 -4.30 0.75 -37.00
C LEU A 757 -3.38 0.39 -38.18
N GLN A 758 -2.26 1.11 -38.33
CA GLN A 758 -1.26 0.82 -39.36
C GLN A 758 -0.52 -0.52 -39.10
N ALA A 759 -0.20 -0.84 -37.85
CA ALA A 759 0.52 -2.06 -37.50
C ALA A 759 -0.28 -3.34 -37.83
N ASN A 760 -1.61 -3.25 -37.78
CA ASN A 760 -2.55 -4.31 -38.18
C ASN A 760 -3.12 -4.15 -39.60
N GLN A 761 -2.65 -3.17 -40.38
CA GLN A 761 -3.06 -2.90 -41.77
C GLN A 761 -4.58 -2.71 -41.95
N LEU A 762 -5.24 -2.11 -40.95
CA LEU A 762 -6.69 -1.90 -40.98
C LEU A 762 -7.04 -0.77 -41.97
N ASP A 763 -8.17 -0.91 -42.69
CA ASP A 763 -8.67 0.13 -43.59
C ASP A 763 -9.54 1.14 -42.81
N THR A 764 -9.07 2.38 -42.71
CA THR A 764 -9.77 3.49 -42.04
C THR A 764 -11.12 3.85 -42.65
N ILE A 765 -11.41 3.43 -43.89
CA ILE A 765 -12.71 3.65 -44.57
C ILE A 765 -13.74 2.58 -44.13
N GLN A 766 -13.28 1.39 -43.74
CA GLN A 766 -14.14 0.26 -43.35
C GLN A 766 -14.37 0.15 -41.84
N LEU A 767 -13.58 0.84 -41.00
CA LEU A 767 -13.72 0.85 -39.54
C LEU A 767 -14.99 1.61 -39.10
N ARG A 768 -16.08 0.87 -38.92
CA ARG A 768 -17.33 1.37 -38.31
C ARG A 768 -17.26 1.36 -36.78
N GLU A 769 -18.09 2.17 -36.14
CA GLU A 769 -18.27 2.13 -34.68
C GLU A 769 -18.88 0.81 -34.22
N GLY A 770 -18.56 0.41 -32.98
CA GLY A 770 -18.90 -0.90 -32.46
C GLY A 770 -18.13 -2.06 -33.11
N SER A 771 -17.21 -1.80 -34.05
CA SER A 771 -16.37 -2.86 -34.62
C SER A 771 -15.28 -3.28 -33.65
N ASP A 772 -15.17 -4.60 -33.47
CA ASP A 772 -14.27 -5.28 -32.54
C ASP A 772 -12.80 -4.86 -32.70
N ALA A 773 -12.39 -4.56 -33.94
CA ALA A 773 -11.04 -4.07 -34.27
C ALA A 773 -10.80 -2.61 -33.86
N LEU A 774 -11.80 -1.73 -34.03
CA LEU A 774 -11.69 -0.33 -33.62
C LEU A 774 -11.68 -0.20 -32.10
N GLU A 775 -12.54 -0.94 -31.39
CA GLU A 775 -12.58 -0.88 -29.92
C GLU A 775 -11.28 -1.41 -29.28
N LYS A 776 -10.69 -2.47 -29.83
CA LYS A 776 -9.36 -2.95 -29.38
C LYS A 776 -8.27 -1.90 -29.60
N ALA A 777 -8.31 -1.18 -30.73
CA ALA A 777 -7.38 -0.09 -31.03
C ALA A 777 -7.59 1.13 -30.11
N ARG A 778 -8.85 1.53 -29.87
CA ARG A 778 -9.26 2.60 -28.93
C ARG A 778 -8.78 2.30 -27.51
N LEU A 779 -9.07 1.12 -26.98
CA LEU A 779 -8.67 0.71 -25.61
C LEU A 779 -7.15 0.69 -25.42
N TYR A 780 -6.40 0.24 -26.44
CA TYR A 780 -4.94 0.33 -26.44
C TYR A 780 -4.45 1.79 -26.44
N ALA A 781 -4.99 2.63 -27.32
CA ALA A 781 -4.58 4.03 -27.44
C ALA A 781 -4.93 4.85 -26.20
N ILE A 782 -6.06 4.58 -25.54
CA ILE A 782 -6.43 5.17 -24.24
C ILE A 782 -5.40 4.81 -23.18
N ARG A 783 -5.03 3.53 -23.09
CA ARG A 783 -4.08 3.02 -22.10
C ARG A 783 -2.69 3.63 -22.27
N GLU A 784 -2.16 3.70 -23.49
CA GLU A 784 -0.86 4.32 -23.76
C GLU A 784 -0.88 5.84 -23.52
N ALA A 785 -1.96 6.54 -23.88
CA ALA A 785 -2.11 7.96 -23.57
C ALA A 785 -2.12 8.22 -22.06
N GLN A 786 -2.88 7.42 -21.29
CA GLN A 786 -2.94 7.54 -19.84
C GLN A 786 -1.60 7.21 -19.15
N LYS A 787 -0.87 6.19 -19.61
CA LYS A 787 0.52 5.92 -19.14
C LYS A 787 1.42 7.14 -19.37
N ALA A 788 1.36 7.73 -20.57
CA ALA A 788 2.27 8.77 -21.02
C ALA A 788 2.00 10.17 -20.41
N THR A 789 0.85 10.35 -19.75
CA THR A 789 0.53 11.56 -18.95
C THR A 789 0.30 11.23 -17.47
N TYR A 790 0.83 10.11 -16.95
CA TYR A 790 0.75 9.71 -15.54
C TYR A 790 -0.69 9.58 -14.98
N ARG A 791 -1.69 9.35 -15.85
CA ARG A 791 -3.11 9.19 -15.51
C ARG A 791 -3.56 7.72 -15.47
N ASP A 792 -2.65 6.76 -15.63
CA ASP A 792 -2.93 5.32 -15.64
C ASP A 792 -3.46 4.78 -14.29
N PHE A 793 -4.12 3.61 -14.34
CA PHE A 793 -4.65 2.96 -13.15
C PHE A 793 -3.52 2.39 -12.27
N SER A 794 -3.44 2.91 -11.04
CA SER A 794 -2.61 2.36 -9.96
C SER A 794 -3.49 1.87 -8.81
N ALA A 795 -3.36 0.60 -8.46
CA ALA A 795 -4.05 -0.01 -7.33
C ALA A 795 -3.67 0.65 -6.00
N VAL A 796 -2.41 1.08 -5.84
CA VAL A 796 -1.92 1.81 -4.66
C VAL A 796 -2.59 3.18 -4.56
N ALA A 797 -2.68 3.93 -5.66
CA ALA A 797 -3.38 5.21 -5.70
C ALA A 797 -4.90 5.06 -5.42
N GLN A 798 -5.52 3.98 -5.92
CA GLN A 798 -6.92 3.68 -5.62
C GLN A 798 -7.11 3.28 -4.14
N TRP A 799 -6.22 2.47 -3.57
CA TRP A 799 -6.22 2.12 -2.15
C TRP A 799 -6.07 3.36 -1.26
N LEU A 800 -5.08 4.23 -1.52
CA LEU A 800 -4.93 5.51 -0.82
C LEU A 800 -6.18 6.40 -0.93
N SER A 801 -6.80 6.44 -2.12
CA SER A 801 -8.03 7.20 -2.36
C SER A 801 -9.30 6.59 -1.73
N ARG A 802 -9.27 5.30 -1.35
CA ARG A 802 -10.33 4.64 -0.55
C ARG A 802 -10.05 4.83 0.95
N SER A 803 -8.81 4.59 1.38
CA SER A 803 -8.35 4.79 2.76
C SER A 803 -8.54 6.22 3.24
N SER A 804 -8.30 7.24 2.40
CA SER A 804 -8.55 8.64 2.77
C SER A 804 -10.02 8.99 3.00
N LYS A 805 -10.97 8.11 2.64
CA LYS A 805 -12.42 8.27 2.92
C LYS A 805 -12.86 7.56 4.21
N THR A 806 -11.95 6.90 4.93
CA THR A 806 -12.28 6.20 6.18
C THR A 806 -12.25 7.14 7.39
N LYS A 807 -13.22 6.98 8.31
CA LYS A 807 -13.31 7.77 9.55
C LYS A 807 -12.07 7.56 10.42
N GLY A 808 -11.65 8.59 11.15
CA GLY A 808 -10.51 8.54 12.07
C GLY A 808 -9.17 8.89 11.43
N PHE A 809 -8.74 8.14 10.41
CA PHE A 809 -7.38 8.27 9.83
C PHE A 809 -7.33 8.93 8.44
N GLY A 810 -8.45 8.96 7.70
CA GLY A 810 -8.42 9.33 6.27
C GLY A 810 -7.93 10.76 5.96
N TRP A 811 -8.13 11.70 6.88
CA TRP A 811 -7.66 13.08 6.76
C TRP A 811 -6.13 13.20 6.80
N ALA A 812 -5.44 12.32 7.54
CA ALA A 812 -3.97 12.37 7.64
C ALA A 812 -3.31 11.98 6.31
N ILE A 813 -3.88 11.00 5.60
CA ILE A 813 -3.42 10.61 4.26
C ILE A 813 -3.66 11.75 3.24
N GLU A 814 -4.76 12.51 3.35
CA GLU A 814 -5.01 13.67 2.48
C GLU A 814 -4.21 14.93 2.87
N ALA A 815 -3.79 15.02 4.12
CA ALA A 815 -2.87 16.03 4.60
C ALA A 815 -1.46 15.82 4.05
N VAL A 816 -0.91 14.61 4.17
CA VAL A 816 0.44 14.31 3.66
C VAL A 816 0.46 14.24 2.13
N LEU A 817 -0.54 13.58 1.52
CA LEU A 817 -0.61 13.31 0.09
C LEU A 817 -1.87 13.92 -0.55
N PRO A 818 -1.90 15.24 -0.84
CA PRO A 818 -3.01 15.85 -1.57
C PRO A 818 -3.18 15.26 -2.98
N PHE A 819 -2.09 14.90 -3.66
CA PHE A 819 -2.09 14.39 -5.04
C PHE A 819 -1.66 12.92 -5.09
N LYS A 820 -2.64 12.01 -5.08
CA LYS A 820 -2.40 10.56 -4.91
C LYS A 820 -2.11 9.80 -6.22
N LYS A 821 -2.52 10.33 -7.39
CA LYS A 821 -2.32 9.66 -8.69
C LYS A 821 -0.95 10.00 -9.29
N THR A 822 -0.72 11.28 -9.59
CA THR A 822 0.41 11.73 -10.44
C THR A 822 1.80 11.31 -9.90
N PRO A 823 2.17 11.54 -8.62
CA PRO A 823 3.50 11.17 -8.13
C PRO A 823 3.72 9.65 -8.13
N ILE A 824 2.70 8.86 -7.78
CA ILE A 824 2.76 7.39 -7.79
C ILE A 824 2.90 6.85 -9.22
N ASN A 825 2.23 7.48 -10.18
CA ASN A 825 2.35 7.10 -11.59
C ASN A 825 3.67 7.57 -12.20
N ILE A 826 4.22 8.73 -11.81
CA ILE A 826 5.60 9.15 -12.18
C ILE A 826 6.63 8.15 -11.64
N LEU A 827 6.59 7.81 -10.35
CA LEU A 827 7.42 6.75 -9.75
C LEU A 827 7.32 5.43 -10.52
N ARG A 828 6.09 5.01 -10.86
CA ARG A 828 5.84 3.82 -11.67
C ARG A 828 6.49 3.93 -13.06
N ARG A 829 6.40 5.09 -13.73
CA ARG A 829 7.09 5.31 -15.02
C ARG A 829 8.61 5.25 -14.85
N GLY A 830 9.18 5.80 -13.77
CA GLY A 830 10.62 5.71 -13.47
C GLY A 830 11.08 4.26 -13.33
N ILE A 831 10.37 3.45 -12.55
CA ILE A 831 10.65 2.02 -12.43
C ILE A 831 10.47 1.28 -13.77
N GLU A 832 9.40 1.55 -14.53
CA GLU A 832 9.18 0.93 -15.85
C GLU A 832 10.21 1.36 -16.91
N TYR A 833 10.81 2.55 -16.79
CA TYR A 833 11.89 3.08 -17.63
C TYR A 833 13.22 3.06 -16.86
N SER A 834 13.62 1.89 -16.36
CA SER A 834 14.91 1.65 -15.71
C SER A 834 15.44 0.24 -16.02
N PRO A 835 16.73 -0.06 -15.73
CA PRO A 835 17.24 -1.42 -15.77
C PRO A 835 16.51 -2.36 -14.80
N ALA A 836 16.03 -1.87 -13.65
CA ALA A 836 15.17 -2.65 -12.74
C ALA A 836 13.83 -3.03 -13.41
N GLY A 837 13.24 -2.14 -14.22
CA GLY A 837 12.09 -2.44 -15.07
C GLY A 837 12.38 -3.47 -16.17
N LEU A 838 13.59 -3.43 -16.74
CA LEU A 838 14.05 -4.43 -17.71
C LEU A 838 14.21 -5.80 -17.04
N LEU A 839 14.95 -5.89 -15.93
CA LEU A 839 15.17 -7.11 -15.15
C LEU A 839 13.85 -7.72 -14.67
N LYS A 840 12.92 -6.91 -14.16
CA LYS A 840 11.55 -7.33 -13.78
C LYS A 840 10.78 -7.91 -14.96
N THR A 841 10.96 -7.38 -16.17
CA THR A 841 10.33 -7.92 -17.38
C THR A 841 10.99 -9.22 -17.82
N LEU A 842 12.32 -9.30 -17.85
CA LEU A 842 13.07 -10.49 -18.25
C LEU A 842 12.95 -11.65 -17.25
N SER A 843 12.64 -11.37 -15.98
CA SER A 843 12.33 -12.38 -14.96
C SER A 843 10.82 -12.65 -14.87
N LYS A 844 10.08 -11.86 -14.08
CA LYS A 844 8.64 -12.06 -13.85
C LYS A 844 7.82 -11.91 -15.13
N GLY A 845 8.16 -10.99 -16.02
CA GLY A 845 7.44 -10.85 -17.30
C GLY A 845 7.51 -12.10 -18.19
N VAL A 846 8.59 -12.90 -18.13
CA VAL A 846 8.66 -14.21 -18.84
C VAL A 846 7.70 -15.22 -18.22
N TYR A 847 7.54 -15.22 -16.90
CA TYR A 847 6.57 -16.06 -16.20
C TYR A 847 5.12 -15.63 -16.47
N ASP A 848 4.83 -14.33 -16.37
CA ASP A 848 3.51 -13.76 -16.63
C ASP A 848 3.12 -13.93 -18.12
N LEU A 849 4.07 -13.92 -19.06
CA LEU A 849 3.83 -14.25 -20.48
C LEU A 849 3.53 -15.74 -20.66
N LYS A 850 4.32 -16.65 -20.08
CA LYS A 850 4.11 -18.10 -20.17
C LYS A 850 2.79 -18.56 -19.53
N THR A 851 2.35 -17.87 -18.49
CA THR A 851 1.06 -18.12 -17.81
C THR A 851 -0.12 -17.36 -18.42
N GLY A 852 0.09 -16.58 -19.50
CA GLY A 852 -0.96 -15.83 -20.19
C GLY A 852 -1.51 -14.63 -19.42
N LYS A 853 -0.85 -14.21 -18.33
CA LYS A 853 -1.20 -13.03 -17.52
C LYS A 853 -0.87 -11.70 -18.22
N ILE A 854 0.09 -11.70 -19.14
CA ILE A 854 0.37 -10.59 -20.07
C ILE A 854 0.45 -11.08 -21.52
N THR A 855 0.13 -10.21 -22.46
CA THR A 855 0.31 -10.49 -23.90
C THR A 855 1.77 -10.37 -24.33
N ALA A 856 2.11 -10.98 -25.47
CA ALA A 856 3.44 -10.82 -26.07
C ALA A 856 3.75 -9.36 -26.43
N ASN A 857 2.73 -8.56 -26.76
CA ASN A 857 2.86 -7.12 -26.97
C ASN A 857 3.23 -6.38 -25.69
N GLU A 858 2.61 -6.71 -24.55
CA GLU A 858 2.91 -6.11 -23.24
C GLU A 858 4.28 -6.53 -22.71
N PHE A 859 4.72 -7.76 -23.00
CA PHE A 859 6.09 -8.22 -22.73
C PHE A 859 7.13 -7.42 -23.53
N ILE A 860 6.91 -7.22 -24.83
CA ILE A 860 7.74 -6.37 -25.68
C ILE A 860 7.68 -4.89 -25.21
N ASP A 861 6.52 -4.41 -24.74
CA ASP A 861 6.35 -3.07 -24.17
C ASP A 861 7.25 -2.85 -22.95
N GLY A 862 7.32 -3.84 -22.05
CA GLY A 862 8.18 -3.82 -20.87
C GLY A 862 9.67 -3.85 -21.21
N ILE A 863 10.10 -4.73 -22.13
CA ILE A 863 11.50 -4.78 -22.59
C ILE A 863 11.89 -3.44 -23.23
N ALA A 864 11.07 -2.90 -24.12
CA ALA A 864 11.38 -1.64 -24.80
C ALA A 864 11.39 -0.42 -23.86
N SER A 865 10.55 -0.43 -22.82
CA SER A 865 10.56 0.62 -21.77
C SER A 865 11.85 0.52 -20.93
N GLY A 866 12.20 -0.68 -20.45
CA GLY A 866 13.41 -0.92 -19.66
C GLY A 866 14.71 -0.67 -20.44
N LEU A 867 14.77 -1.05 -21.72
CA LEU A 867 15.90 -0.72 -22.62
C LEU A 867 16.01 0.79 -22.84
N THR A 868 14.90 1.50 -22.99
CA THR A 868 14.91 2.97 -23.10
C THR A 868 15.43 3.61 -21.81
N GLY A 869 15.00 3.12 -20.65
CA GLY A 869 15.53 3.52 -19.34
C GLY A 869 17.04 3.28 -19.20
N THR A 870 17.49 2.09 -19.62
CA THR A 870 18.91 1.71 -19.60
C THR A 870 19.75 2.60 -20.51
N ALA A 871 19.21 3.02 -21.67
CA ALA A 871 19.87 3.98 -22.55
C ALA A 871 19.95 5.39 -21.94
N ILE A 872 18.93 5.83 -21.18
CA ILE A 872 18.97 7.11 -20.44
C ILE A 872 19.99 7.04 -19.30
N MET A 873 20.10 5.90 -18.62
CA MET A 873 21.14 5.66 -17.61
C MET A 873 22.54 5.74 -18.23
N ALA A 874 22.78 5.14 -19.39
CA ALA A 874 24.05 5.26 -20.10
C ALA A 874 24.38 6.71 -20.50
N VAL A 875 23.37 7.54 -20.82
CA VAL A 875 23.55 8.99 -21.02
C VAL A 875 23.90 9.71 -19.71
N GLY A 876 23.32 9.30 -18.58
CA GLY A 876 23.69 9.80 -17.25
C GLY A 876 25.15 9.52 -16.90
N MET A 877 25.59 8.27 -17.12
CA MET A 877 27.00 7.87 -16.96
C MET A 877 27.93 8.70 -17.85
N ALA A 878 27.59 8.85 -19.13
CA ALA A 878 28.39 9.62 -20.08
C ALA A 878 28.49 11.10 -19.67
N LEU A 879 27.38 11.74 -19.28
CA LEU A 879 27.38 13.12 -18.80
C LEU A 879 28.20 13.29 -17.51
N ARG A 880 28.18 12.30 -16.60
CA ARG A 880 29.01 12.32 -15.39
C ARG A 880 30.50 12.24 -15.72
N SER A 881 30.88 11.30 -16.59
CA SER A 881 32.27 11.13 -17.05
C SER A 881 32.81 12.34 -17.85
N LEU A 882 31.93 13.21 -18.35
CA LEU A 882 32.25 14.47 -19.00
C LEU A 882 32.24 15.69 -18.04
N GLY A 883 31.98 15.49 -16.75
CA GLY A 883 31.83 16.56 -15.76
C GLY A 883 30.60 17.47 -15.97
N MET A 884 29.66 17.08 -16.83
CA MET A 884 28.50 17.89 -17.25
C MET A 884 27.28 17.75 -16.34
N ILE A 885 27.28 16.80 -15.40
CA ILE A 885 26.17 16.57 -14.46
C ILE A 885 26.72 16.12 -13.10
N ARG A 886 26.12 16.62 -12.02
CA ARG A 886 26.50 16.27 -10.65
C ARG A 886 25.39 15.47 -9.96
N GLY A 887 25.81 14.44 -9.23
CA GLY A 887 24.93 13.52 -8.53
C GLY A 887 24.56 14.00 -7.13
N GLY A 888 24.33 13.04 -6.24
CA GLY A 888 24.32 13.25 -4.79
C GLY A 888 25.73 13.35 -4.19
N PHE A 889 25.78 13.31 -2.87
CA PHE A 889 27.00 13.22 -2.05
C PHE A 889 26.81 12.13 -1.00
N ASP A 890 27.91 11.54 -0.54
CA ASP A 890 27.89 10.44 0.45
C ASP A 890 27.81 10.97 1.90
N ASP A 891 27.94 12.29 2.10
CA ASP A 891 28.12 12.93 3.41
C ASP A 891 27.53 14.36 3.45
N ASP A 892 26.86 14.69 4.55
CA ASP A 892 26.27 16.02 4.83
C ASP A 892 27.32 17.15 4.79
N ASP A 893 28.54 16.90 5.25
CA ASP A 893 29.61 17.91 5.27
C ASP A 893 30.23 18.12 3.88
N GLU A 894 30.29 17.09 3.04
CA GLU A 894 30.71 17.20 1.63
C GLU A 894 29.66 17.96 0.81
N GLU A 895 28.38 17.64 0.99
CA GLU A 895 27.28 18.38 0.36
C GLU A 895 27.24 19.84 0.85
N ALA A 896 27.52 20.08 2.13
CA ALA A 896 27.56 21.43 2.68
C ALA A 896 28.73 22.27 2.15
N PHE A 897 29.89 21.65 1.90
CA PHE A 897 31.08 22.31 1.35
C PHE A 897 30.93 22.63 -0.14
N ALA A 898 30.51 21.66 -0.96
CA ALA A 898 30.35 21.87 -2.40
C ALA A 898 29.26 22.92 -2.73
N LYS A 899 28.24 23.06 -1.88
CA LYS A 899 27.22 24.13 -1.97
C LYS A 899 27.73 25.53 -1.61
N LEU A 900 28.97 25.68 -1.17
CA LEU A 900 29.66 26.98 -1.12
C LEU A 900 30.16 27.34 -2.51
N GLN A 901 30.77 26.36 -3.17
CA GLN A 901 31.38 26.44 -4.50
C GLN A 901 30.35 26.49 -5.66
N GLY A 902 29.11 26.89 -5.37
CA GLY A 902 27.97 26.93 -6.31
C GLY A 902 27.42 25.57 -6.78
N GLU A 903 27.83 24.45 -6.17
CA GLU A 903 27.50 23.13 -6.70
C GLU A 903 26.13 22.62 -6.25
N GLN A 904 25.22 22.48 -7.22
CA GLN A 904 23.89 21.91 -6.99
C GLN A 904 23.88 20.38 -7.19
N VAL A 905 23.28 19.67 -6.24
CA VAL A 905 22.92 18.26 -6.37
C VAL A 905 21.90 18.06 -7.49
N TYR A 906 22.02 16.96 -8.25
CA TYR A 906 21.10 16.62 -9.35
C TYR A 906 20.96 17.74 -10.41
N SER A 907 22.09 18.40 -10.72
CA SER A 907 22.19 19.54 -11.63
C SER A 907 23.09 19.27 -12.84
N VAL A 908 22.84 20.00 -13.93
CA VAL A 908 23.70 20.01 -15.13
C VAL A 908 24.63 21.24 -15.05
N LYS A 909 25.93 21.02 -15.25
CA LYS A 909 26.96 22.07 -15.33
C LYS A 909 27.09 22.55 -16.78
N ILE A 910 26.97 23.86 -16.99
CA ILE A 910 27.06 24.52 -18.30
C ILE A 910 28.06 25.68 -18.17
N GLY A 911 29.34 25.39 -18.38
CA GLY A 911 30.42 26.30 -18.01
C GLY A 911 30.42 26.51 -16.49
N ASP A 912 30.40 27.77 -16.07
CA ASP A 912 30.48 28.19 -14.66
C ASP A 912 29.09 28.38 -14.02
N THR A 913 28.07 27.73 -14.58
CA THR A 913 26.67 27.77 -14.10
C THR A 913 26.15 26.36 -13.91
N SER A 914 25.53 26.08 -12.76
CA SER A 914 24.80 24.84 -12.50
C SER A 914 23.27 25.07 -12.63
N TYR A 915 22.51 24.02 -12.97
CA TYR A 915 21.05 24.12 -13.13
C TYR A 915 20.32 22.82 -12.77
N THR A 916 19.34 22.87 -11.86
CA THR A 916 18.62 21.66 -11.41
C THR A 916 17.78 21.02 -12.51
N VAL A 917 17.82 19.69 -12.62
CA VAL A 917 16.99 18.92 -13.58
C VAL A 917 16.06 17.89 -12.93
N ASP A 918 15.85 18.01 -11.61
CA ASP A 918 14.87 17.26 -10.80
C ASP A 918 13.50 17.12 -11.47
N TRP A 919 13.02 18.24 -12.02
CA TRP A 919 11.71 18.45 -12.62
C TRP A 919 11.48 17.66 -13.92
N MET A 920 12.53 17.05 -14.50
CA MET A 920 12.42 16.19 -15.69
C MET A 920 11.86 14.78 -15.39
N ALA A 921 11.38 14.52 -14.17
CA ALA A 921 10.84 13.23 -13.78
C ALA A 921 9.68 12.79 -14.70
N PRO A 922 9.63 11.51 -15.12
CA PRO A 922 10.42 10.38 -14.62
C PRO A 922 11.79 10.21 -15.29
N LEU A 923 12.20 11.06 -16.25
CA LEU A 923 13.46 10.86 -16.98
C LEU A 923 14.71 11.19 -16.17
N SER A 924 14.60 12.11 -15.21
CA SER A 924 15.66 12.38 -14.24
C SER A 924 16.03 11.16 -13.40
N MET A 925 15.09 10.25 -13.13
CA MET A 925 15.34 9.03 -12.31
C MET A 925 16.39 8.09 -12.94
N PRO A 926 16.20 7.50 -14.15
CA PRO A 926 17.23 6.68 -14.80
C PRO A 926 18.49 7.47 -15.14
N LEU A 927 18.38 8.79 -15.40
CA LEU A 927 19.52 9.65 -15.65
C LEU A 927 20.44 9.70 -14.42
N PHE A 928 19.91 10.08 -13.24
CA PHE A 928 20.67 10.18 -12.00
C PHE A 928 21.18 8.83 -11.50
N ILE A 929 20.44 7.73 -11.70
CA ILE A 929 20.96 6.37 -11.44
C ILE A 929 22.25 6.11 -12.25
N GLY A 930 22.34 6.65 -13.47
CA GLY A 930 23.57 6.60 -14.28
C GLY A 930 24.68 7.52 -13.78
N VAL A 931 24.32 8.68 -13.22
CA VAL A 931 25.28 9.59 -12.58
C VAL A 931 25.90 8.92 -11.34
N GLU A 932 25.08 8.42 -10.41
CA GLU A 932 25.58 7.76 -9.20
C GLU A 932 26.40 6.50 -9.52
N LEU A 933 25.95 5.69 -10.49
CA LEU A 933 26.71 4.52 -10.93
C LEU A 933 28.09 4.92 -11.45
N MET A 934 28.20 5.96 -12.28
CA MET A 934 29.50 6.42 -12.78
C MET A 934 30.37 7.02 -11.67
N SER A 935 29.79 7.81 -10.76
CA SER A 935 30.48 8.31 -9.56
C SER A 935 31.05 7.16 -8.70
N ALA A 936 30.33 6.03 -8.59
CA ALA A 936 30.80 4.86 -7.85
C ALA A 936 31.92 4.09 -8.59
N LEU A 937 31.95 4.12 -9.93
CA LEU A 937 33.08 3.57 -10.71
C LEU A 937 34.34 4.42 -10.55
N GLU A 938 34.20 5.75 -10.63
CA GLU A 938 35.28 6.72 -10.41
C GLU A 938 35.90 6.60 -9.01
N LYS A 939 35.11 6.17 -8.00
CA LYS A 939 35.55 5.87 -6.63
C LYS A 939 36.27 4.52 -6.45
N GLY A 940 36.60 3.81 -7.52
CA GLY A 940 37.54 2.67 -7.48
C GLY A 940 36.92 1.26 -7.55
N MET A 941 35.72 1.09 -8.09
CA MET A 941 35.20 -0.25 -8.45
C MET A 941 35.90 -0.78 -9.72
N GLU A 942 37.16 -1.22 -9.59
CA GLU A 942 38.01 -1.67 -10.72
C GLU A 942 37.43 -2.83 -11.54
N ASN A 943 36.51 -3.62 -10.99
CA ASN A 943 35.80 -4.68 -11.71
C ASN A 943 34.29 -4.53 -11.51
N LEU A 944 33.63 -3.96 -12.52
CA LEU A 944 32.18 -3.75 -12.55
C LEU A 944 31.43 -5.07 -12.74
N THR A 945 30.98 -5.70 -11.65
CA THR A 945 30.24 -6.97 -11.70
C THR A 945 28.72 -6.77 -11.83
N PHE A 946 28.01 -7.82 -12.26
CA PHE A 946 26.54 -7.81 -12.29
C PHE A 946 25.94 -7.67 -10.88
N SER A 947 26.65 -8.11 -9.83
CA SER A 947 26.29 -7.93 -8.42
C SER A 947 26.25 -6.44 -8.08
N ASP A 948 27.32 -5.69 -8.36
CA ASP A 948 27.45 -4.28 -7.99
C ASP A 948 26.42 -3.42 -8.74
N VAL A 949 26.17 -3.74 -10.02
CA VAL A 949 25.05 -3.17 -10.78
C VAL A 949 23.72 -3.51 -10.11
N SER A 950 23.49 -4.76 -9.69
CA SER A 950 22.23 -5.14 -9.03
C SER A 950 22.02 -4.48 -7.67
N GLU A 951 23.10 -4.19 -6.93
CA GLU A 951 23.07 -3.57 -5.60
C GLU A 951 22.89 -2.04 -5.71
N ALA A 952 23.61 -1.39 -6.62
CA ALA A 952 23.30 -0.01 -7.04
C ALA A 952 21.84 0.12 -7.56
N LEU A 953 21.34 -0.92 -8.27
CA LEU A 953 19.93 -0.99 -8.71
C LEU A 953 18.92 -1.33 -7.59
N LEU A 954 19.36 -1.66 -6.37
CA LEU A 954 18.51 -1.78 -5.19
C LEU A 954 18.54 -0.50 -4.35
N ASN A 955 19.68 0.19 -4.29
CA ASN A 955 19.87 1.45 -3.57
C ASN A 955 19.28 2.68 -4.31
N ILE A 956 18.72 2.52 -5.52
CA ILE A 956 18.00 3.53 -6.34
C ILE A 956 17.05 4.45 -5.55
N THR A 957 16.48 3.96 -4.46
CA THR A 957 15.43 4.65 -3.70
C THR A 957 15.78 6.08 -3.30
N GLU A 958 17.03 6.36 -2.97
CA GLU A 958 17.44 7.64 -2.39
C GLU A 958 17.41 8.81 -3.41
N PRO A 959 18.06 8.73 -4.60
CA PRO A 959 17.86 9.69 -5.68
C PRO A 959 16.40 9.89 -6.11
N MET A 960 15.53 8.89 -5.92
CA MET A 960 14.09 9.06 -6.18
C MET A 960 13.39 9.84 -5.07
N PHE A 961 13.62 9.50 -3.79
CA PHE A 961 12.93 10.15 -2.65
C PHE A 961 13.36 11.60 -2.42
N ASN A 962 14.58 11.97 -2.81
CA ASN A 962 15.10 13.34 -2.72
C ASN A 962 14.56 14.30 -3.80
N LEU A 963 13.64 13.85 -4.67
CA LEU A 963 12.92 14.72 -5.60
C LEU A 963 11.76 15.45 -4.90
N SER A 964 11.68 16.78 -5.05
CA SER A 964 10.73 17.65 -4.30
C SER A 964 9.23 17.39 -4.49
N MET A 965 8.84 16.46 -5.35
CA MET A 965 7.46 15.96 -5.46
C MET A 965 7.15 14.81 -4.48
N LEU A 966 8.17 14.22 -3.86
CA LEU A 966 8.08 13.11 -2.91
C LEU A 966 8.48 13.50 -1.48
N ASP A 967 8.95 14.73 -1.21
CA ASP A 967 9.23 15.25 0.15
C ASP A 967 8.13 14.96 1.16
N GLY A 968 6.87 14.98 0.72
CA GLY A 968 5.71 14.65 1.57
C GLY A 968 5.66 13.17 1.97
N LEU A 969 6.07 12.24 1.09
CA LEU A 969 6.29 10.85 1.48
C LEU A 969 7.49 10.74 2.42
N ASN A 970 8.61 11.40 2.11
CA ASN A 970 9.85 11.28 2.89
C ASN A 970 9.64 11.77 4.34
N SER A 971 9.10 12.98 4.51
CA SER A 971 8.74 13.55 5.82
C SER A 971 7.80 12.65 6.65
N MET A 972 6.92 11.87 6.00
CA MET A 972 6.04 10.91 6.66
C MET A 972 6.77 9.61 7.04
N ILE A 973 7.76 9.18 6.26
CA ILE A 973 8.58 8.00 6.55
C ILE A 973 9.56 8.33 7.70
N ASP A 974 10.21 9.50 7.65
CA ASP A 974 11.17 9.96 8.67
C ASP A 974 10.50 10.19 10.04
N SER A 975 9.34 10.84 10.06
CA SER A 975 8.57 11.00 11.31
C SER A 975 8.14 9.66 11.94
N VAL A 976 8.18 8.56 11.17
CA VAL A 976 7.84 7.20 11.61
C VAL A 976 9.07 6.34 11.92
N SER A 977 10.26 6.68 11.40
CA SER A 977 11.53 6.02 11.77
C SER A 977 12.08 6.54 13.10
N TYR A 978 12.06 7.86 13.32
CA TYR A 978 12.72 8.53 14.45
C TYR A 978 11.89 8.72 15.74
N GLN A 979 10.68 8.16 15.86
CA GLN A 979 9.86 8.28 17.08
C GLN A 979 9.29 6.95 17.63
N ASP A 980 9.37 6.78 18.95
CA ASP A 980 8.81 5.65 19.71
C ASP A 980 7.29 5.48 19.52
N ASN A 981 6.54 6.58 19.39
CA ASN A 981 5.09 6.56 19.25
C ASN A 981 4.65 7.00 17.84
N LYS A 982 4.78 6.06 16.90
CA LYS A 982 4.59 6.27 15.45
C LYS A 982 3.21 6.84 15.07
N LEU A 983 2.17 6.62 15.89
CA LEU A 983 0.82 7.17 15.63
C LEU A 983 0.70 8.66 15.96
N THR A 984 1.38 9.16 17.00
CA THR A 984 1.34 10.60 17.32
C THR A 984 2.19 11.42 16.37
N ALA A 985 3.33 10.89 15.90
CA ALA A 985 4.19 11.56 14.93
C ALA A 985 3.45 11.86 13.61
N ILE A 986 2.81 10.85 13.01
CA ILE A 986 1.98 10.99 11.81
C ILE A 986 0.85 12.01 12.04
N GLY A 987 0.20 11.97 13.21
CA GLY A 987 -0.90 12.89 13.53
C GLY A 987 -0.47 14.36 13.59
N VAL A 988 0.71 14.64 14.16
CA VAL A 988 1.24 16.01 14.30
C VAL A 988 1.67 16.58 12.95
N GLU A 989 2.46 15.84 12.16
CA GLU A 989 2.89 16.33 10.84
C GLU A 989 1.71 16.43 9.85
N ALA A 990 0.72 15.54 9.95
CA ALA A 990 -0.52 15.68 9.19
C ALA A 990 -1.27 16.99 9.52
N VAL A 991 -1.41 17.36 10.80
CA VAL A 991 -2.04 18.66 11.15
C VAL A 991 -1.22 19.83 10.61
N SER A 992 0.11 19.76 10.76
CA SER A 992 1.04 20.79 10.30
C SER A 992 0.93 21.00 8.78
N SER A 993 1.09 19.94 7.98
CA SER A 993 1.02 19.99 6.52
C SER A 993 -0.36 20.42 6.01
N TYR A 994 -1.45 19.90 6.58
CA TYR A 994 -2.83 20.26 6.18
C TYR A 994 -3.11 21.76 6.32
N LEU A 995 -2.60 22.39 7.38
CA LEU A 995 -2.73 23.82 7.61
C LEU A 995 -1.77 24.62 6.70
N GLN A 996 -0.52 24.18 6.55
CA GLN A 996 0.49 24.85 5.70
C GLN A 996 0.10 24.93 4.21
N GLN A 997 -0.71 23.99 3.71
CA GLN A 997 -1.19 23.97 2.32
C GLN A 997 -2.24 25.06 2.02
N ALA A 998 -2.87 25.65 3.04
CA ALA A 998 -3.81 26.76 2.86
C ALA A 998 -3.13 28.13 2.66
N PHE A 999 -1.79 28.19 2.70
CA PHE A 999 -1.02 29.41 2.45
C PHE A 999 -0.50 29.40 1.00
N PRO A 1000 -0.96 30.33 0.13
CA PRO A 1000 -0.64 30.31 -1.30
C PRO A 1000 0.86 30.23 -1.61
N THR A 1001 1.23 29.30 -2.48
CA THR A 1001 2.61 29.16 -2.97
C THR A 1001 3.11 30.43 -3.65
N LEU A 1002 2.20 31.17 -4.30
CA LEU A 1002 2.41 32.51 -4.87
C LEU A 1002 2.91 33.52 -3.84
N GLY A 1003 2.44 33.48 -2.59
CA GLY A 1003 2.91 34.36 -1.52
C GLY A 1003 4.39 34.13 -1.19
N GLY A 1004 4.80 32.86 -1.11
CA GLY A 1004 6.20 32.48 -0.90
C GLY A 1004 7.12 32.77 -2.09
N GLN A 1005 6.60 32.74 -3.32
CA GLN A 1005 7.33 33.18 -4.52
C GLN A 1005 7.54 34.69 -4.54
N ILE A 1006 6.50 35.48 -4.26
CA ILE A 1006 6.61 36.94 -4.13
C ILE A 1006 7.58 37.29 -3.00
N ALA A 1007 7.47 36.63 -1.85
CA ALA A 1007 8.41 36.81 -0.73
C ALA A 1007 9.87 36.58 -1.17
N ARG A 1008 10.22 35.42 -1.76
CA ARG A 1008 11.57 35.16 -2.29
C ARG A 1008 11.98 36.01 -3.49
N THR A 1009 11.07 36.76 -4.11
CA THR A 1009 11.41 37.70 -5.19
C THR A 1009 11.75 39.07 -4.62
N ILE A 1010 11.03 39.54 -3.59
CA ILE A 1010 11.31 40.84 -2.94
C ILE A 1010 12.42 40.76 -1.89
N ASP A 1011 12.58 39.61 -1.25
CA ASP A 1011 13.66 39.30 -0.33
C ASP A 1011 14.90 38.89 -1.14
N GLN A 1012 16.06 39.49 -0.87
CA GLN A 1012 17.33 39.17 -1.51
C GLN A 1012 18.05 38.01 -0.81
N ASN A 1013 17.83 37.87 0.50
CA ASN A 1013 18.54 36.95 1.36
C ASN A 1013 17.63 35.76 1.62
N GLN A 1014 18.11 34.54 1.37
CA GLN A 1014 17.36 33.33 1.67
C GLN A 1014 17.04 33.29 3.18
N ARG A 1015 15.82 32.89 3.55
CA ARG A 1015 15.36 32.90 4.96
C ARG A 1015 15.22 31.46 5.49
N THR A 1016 15.73 31.21 6.69
CA THR A 1016 15.58 29.91 7.37
C THR A 1016 14.51 29.96 8.46
N THR A 1017 13.90 28.82 8.77
CA THR A 1017 13.16 28.65 10.02
C THR A 1017 14.09 28.10 11.11
N TYR A 1018 13.85 28.50 12.36
CA TYR A 1018 14.59 28.06 13.54
C TYR A 1018 13.65 27.91 14.73
N THR A 1019 13.50 26.68 15.22
CA THR A 1019 12.65 26.37 16.38
C THR A 1019 13.44 26.51 17.68
N ASP A 1020 13.02 27.45 18.54
CA ASP A 1020 13.67 27.74 19.81
C ASP A 1020 13.24 26.73 20.90
N LYS A 1021 14.21 25.97 21.41
CA LYS A 1021 14.00 24.96 22.47
C LYS A 1021 13.88 25.57 23.88
N ASN A 1022 14.24 26.84 24.07
CA ASN A 1022 14.15 27.53 25.35
C ASN A 1022 12.76 28.14 25.59
N ASN A 1023 11.95 28.29 24.53
CA ASN A 1023 10.61 28.86 24.61
C ASN A 1023 9.61 27.88 25.24
N LYS A 1024 9.31 28.10 26.52
CA LYS A 1024 8.38 27.28 27.34
C LYS A 1024 6.89 27.54 27.05
N TRP A 1025 6.56 28.53 26.22
CA TRP A 1025 5.16 28.97 25.97
C TRP A 1025 4.60 28.53 24.62
N LEU A 1026 5.47 28.36 23.60
CA LEU A 1026 5.07 27.90 22.27
C LEU A 1026 5.76 26.57 21.95
N LEU A 1027 4.96 25.52 21.72
CA LEU A 1027 5.47 24.20 21.35
C LEU A 1027 6.34 24.26 20.07
N PRO A 1028 7.40 23.46 19.96
CA PRO A 1028 8.34 23.45 18.83
C PRO A 1028 7.67 23.45 17.45
N GLU A 1029 6.58 22.68 17.30
CA GLU A 1029 5.84 22.46 16.08
C GLU A 1029 4.97 23.69 15.72
N VAL A 1030 4.47 24.40 16.73
CA VAL A 1030 3.72 25.66 16.56
C VAL A 1030 4.65 26.78 16.13
N GLN A 1031 5.86 26.86 16.70
CA GLN A 1031 6.88 27.82 16.24
C GLN A 1031 7.27 27.56 14.78
N TYR A 1032 7.54 26.30 14.43
CA TYR A 1032 7.90 25.89 13.07
C TYR A 1032 6.78 26.19 12.05
N PHE A 1033 5.53 25.90 12.41
CA PHE A 1033 4.35 26.25 11.62
C PHE A 1033 4.26 27.76 11.38
N LEU A 1034 4.34 28.59 12.44
CA LEU A 1034 4.26 30.04 12.34
C LEU A 1034 5.38 30.61 11.46
N GLN A 1035 6.62 30.13 11.59
CA GLN A 1035 7.74 30.61 10.77
C GLN A 1035 7.65 30.17 9.31
N ARG A 1036 7.08 28.98 9.01
CA ARG A 1036 6.76 28.59 7.64
C ARG A 1036 5.62 29.44 7.04
N VAL A 1037 4.68 29.91 7.85
CA VAL A 1037 3.65 30.89 7.42
C VAL A 1037 4.26 32.26 7.14
N ILE A 1038 5.16 32.72 8.02
CA ILE A 1038 5.93 33.97 7.85
C ILE A 1038 6.76 33.93 6.55
N SER A 1039 7.47 32.83 6.28
CA SER A 1039 8.23 32.63 5.02
C SER A 1039 7.36 32.60 3.75
N LYS A 1040 6.06 32.33 3.88
CA LYS A 1040 5.09 32.34 2.77
C LYS A 1040 4.36 33.68 2.62
N THR A 1041 4.65 34.67 3.45
CA THR A 1041 3.91 35.95 3.49
C THR A 1041 4.86 37.11 3.12
N PRO A 1042 4.65 37.77 1.97
CA PRO A 1042 5.45 38.93 1.55
C PRO A 1042 5.52 40.01 2.63
N GLY A 1043 6.72 40.57 2.85
CA GLY A 1043 6.97 41.59 3.86
C GLY A 1043 7.08 41.07 5.29
N LEU A 1044 6.52 39.90 5.62
CA LEU A 1044 6.78 39.23 6.90
C LEU A 1044 8.00 38.31 6.85
N SER A 1045 8.40 37.80 5.68
CA SER A 1045 9.58 36.92 5.52
C SER A 1045 10.85 37.47 6.19
N PHE A 1046 11.04 38.79 6.14
CA PHE A 1046 12.13 39.54 6.79
C PHE A 1046 12.23 39.35 8.32
N LEU A 1047 11.18 38.85 8.98
CA LEU A 1047 11.19 38.54 10.43
C LEU A 1047 11.90 37.22 10.76
N ASN A 1048 12.01 36.32 9.79
CA ASN A 1048 12.80 35.09 9.94
C ASN A 1048 14.30 35.40 9.76
N GLN A 1049 15.15 34.63 10.43
CA GLN A 1049 16.59 34.83 10.31
C GLN A 1049 17.10 34.48 8.90
N PRO A 1050 18.13 35.17 8.41
CA PRO A 1050 18.77 34.79 7.16
C PRO A 1050 19.35 33.37 7.27
N ARG A 1051 19.35 32.69 6.13
CA ARG A 1051 20.04 31.42 5.93
C ARG A 1051 21.52 31.75 5.72
N LEU A 1052 22.37 31.08 6.48
CA LEU A 1052 23.81 31.28 6.43
C LEU A 1052 24.50 30.12 5.72
N ASN A 1053 25.61 30.39 5.02
CA ASN A 1053 26.56 29.37 4.58
C ASN A 1053 27.41 28.88 5.78
N VAL A 1054 28.44 28.05 5.55
CA VAL A 1054 29.28 27.55 6.67
C VAL A 1054 30.23 28.63 7.21
N TRP A 1055 30.62 29.58 6.37
CA TRP A 1055 31.39 30.79 6.71
C TRP A 1055 30.54 31.87 7.40
N GLY A 1056 29.26 31.60 7.66
CA GLY A 1056 28.39 32.51 8.41
C GLY A 1056 27.89 33.73 7.62
N GLU A 1057 28.16 33.77 6.32
CA GLU A 1057 27.68 34.79 5.39
C GLU A 1057 26.21 34.53 5.04
N GLU A 1058 25.46 35.58 4.72
CA GLU A 1058 24.06 35.44 4.31
C GLU A 1058 23.98 34.95 2.87
N GLN A 1059 23.20 33.90 2.61
CA GLN A 1059 22.99 33.41 1.24
C GLN A 1059 22.09 34.41 0.50
N GLU A 1060 22.69 35.25 -0.34
CA GLU A 1060 22.02 36.28 -1.12
C GLU A 1060 21.96 35.92 -2.61
N ASP A 1061 20.78 36.09 -3.20
CA ASP A 1061 20.52 35.92 -4.63
C ASP A 1061 20.31 37.32 -5.26
N PRO A 1062 21.34 38.15 -5.52
CA PRO A 1062 21.16 39.59 -5.73
C PRO A 1062 20.27 39.97 -6.93
N ASN A 1063 20.26 39.17 -8.00
CA ASN A 1063 19.56 39.49 -9.24
C ASN A 1063 18.03 39.28 -9.15
N VAL A 1064 17.29 40.36 -8.90
CA VAL A 1064 15.80 40.37 -8.80
C VAL A 1064 15.12 39.77 -10.04
N LEU A 1065 15.67 39.97 -11.24
CA LEU A 1065 15.09 39.43 -12.47
C LEU A 1065 15.29 37.92 -12.59
N LEU A 1066 16.45 37.41 -12.15
CA LEU A 1066 16.70 35.97 -12.03
C LEU A 1066 15.78 35.36 -10.97
N ARG A 1067 15.72 35.93 -9.75
CA ARG A 1067 14.80 35.46 -8.69
C ARG A 1067 13.35 35.41 -9.18
N ALA A 1068 12.90 36.41 -9.95
CA ALA A 1068 11.56 36.42 -10.54
C ALA A 1068 11.38 35.33 -11.60
N PHE A 1069 12.35 35.17 -12.52
CA PHE A 1069 12.32 34.10 -13.52
C PHE A 1069 12.26 32.72 -12.85
N GLU A 1070 13.09 32.46 -11.85
CA GLU A 1070 13.15 31.18 -11.15
C GLU A 1070 11.92 30.89 -10.29
N ASN A 1071 11.40 31.90 -9.60
CA ASN A 1071 10.22 31.70 -8.79
C ASN A 1071 8.97 31.46 -9.65
N PHE A 1072 8.78 32.18 -10.76
CA PHE A 1072 7.51 32.14 -11.53
C PHE A 1072 7.53 31.35 -12.83
N LEU A 1073 8.70 31.17 -13.49
CA LEU A 1073 8.79 30.65 -14.86
C LEU A 1073 9.70 29.42 -15.01
N SER A 1074 10.91 29.44 -14.45
CA SER A 1074 11.86 28.32 -14.55
C SER A 1074 11.29 27.08 -13.86
N PRO A 1075 11.36 25.87 -14.46
CA PRO A 1075 10.99 24.65 -13.75
C PRO A 1075 12.06 24.25 -12.71
N GLY A 1076 13.35 24.54 -12.93
CA GLY A 1076 14.46 24.34 -11.98
C GLY A 1076 14.93 25.63 -11.32
N TYR A 1077 16.17 25.61 -10.82
CA TYR A 1077 16.94 26.74 -10.27
C TYR A 1077 18.34 26.76 -10.87
N PHE A 1078 19.00 27.91 -10.86
CA PHE A 1078 20.39 28.10 -11.28
C PHE A 1078 21.30 28.30 -10.07
N ASP A 1079 22.60 28.14 -10.25
CA ASP A 1079 23.65 28.64 -9.36
C ASP A 1079 24.88 29.02 -10.20
N THR A 1080 25.75 29.87 -9.66
CA THR A 1080 27.06 30.19 -10.26
C THR A 1080 28.17 29.49 -9.50
N LEU A 1081 29.02 28.78 -10.24
CA LEU A 1081 30.21 28.13 -9.71
C LEU A 1081 31.29 29.20 -9.45
N ASP A 1082 31.34 29.65 -8.21
CA ASP A 1082 32.31 30.62 -7.71
C ASP A 1082 32.94 30.03 -6.44
N SER A 1083 34.25 30.17 -6.27
CA SER A 1083 34.96 29.64 -5.11
C SER A 1083 36.26 30.40 -4.89
N ASN A 1084 36.54 30.69 -3.63
CA ASN A 1084 37.66 31.52 -3.19
C ASN A 1084 38.95 30.70 -2.96
N ALA A 1085 40.06 31.39 -2.65
CA ALA A 1085 41.36 30.75 -2.44
C ALA A 1085 41.36 29.79 -1.23
N VAL A 1086 40.66 30.14 -0.15
CA VAL A 1086 40.50 29.30 1.04
C VAL A 1086 39.78 27.99 0.70
N GLU A 1087 38.62 28.07 0.05
CA GLU A 1087 37.87 26.88 -0.40
C GLU A 1087 38.67 26.05 -1.41
N THR A 1088 39.43 26.70 -2.29
CA THR A 1088 40.27 25.98 -3.25
C THR A 1088 41.31 25.12 -2.52
N GLU A 1089 42.14 25.69 -1.63
CA GLU A 1089 43.15 24.91 -0.89
C GLU A 1089 42.53 23.92 0.11
N ILE A 1090 41.39 24.23 0.73
CA ILE A 1090 40.66 23.29 1.60
C ILE A 1090 40.14 22.09 0.81
N GLY A 1091 39.61 22.32 -0.39
CA GLY A 1091 39.21 21.27 -1.33
C GLY A 1091 40.41 20.44 -1.78
N ASP A 1092 41.51 21.09 -2.15
CA ASP A 1092 42.76 20.48 -2.58
C ASP A 1092 43.39 19.58 -1.50
N VAL A 1093 43.49 20.07 -0.26
CA VAL A 1093 43.95 19.30 0.91
C VAL A 1093 42.99 18.15 1.19
N TYR A 1094 41.66 18.35 1.10
CA TYR A 1094 40.71 17.25 1.25
C TYR A 1094 40.87 16.20 0.14
N GLU A 1095 41.10 16.60 -1.10
CA GLU A 1095 41.28 15.67 -2.21
C GLU A 1095 42.58 14.86 -2.08
N ARG A 1096 43.68 15.47 -1.63
CA ARG A 1096 44.95 14.76 -1.37
C ARG A 1096 44.88 13.80 -0.18
N THR A 1097 44.22 14.18 0.92
CA THR A 1097 44.29 13.47 2.21
C THR A 1097 43.08 12.58 2.52
N LYS A 1098 41.90 12.92 1.99
CA LYS A 1098 40.58 12.45 2.42
C LYS A 1098 40.26 12.70 3.91
N GLU A 1099 40.97 13.62 4.57
CA GLU A 1099 40.73 13.97 5.97
C GLU A 1099 39.52 14.89 6.12
N LYS A 1100 38.33 14.31 6.37
CA LYS A 1100 37.06 15.06 6.62
C LYS A 1100 37.09 16.03 7.81
N SER A 1101 38.22 16.12 8.52
CA SER A 1101 38.48 17.12 9.56
C SER A 1101 38.91 18.49 9.00
N VAL A 1102 39.25 18.60 7.70
CA VAL A 1102 39.49 19.89 7.02
C VAL A 1102 38.26 20.52 6.41
N LEU A 1103 37.13 19.81 6.32
CA LEU A 1103 35.91 20.37 5.75
C LEU A 1103 35.18 21.29 6.75
N PRO A 1104 34.75 22.50 6.34
CA PRO A 1104 34.11 23.47 7.23
C PRO A 1104 32.69 23.07 7.64
N LYS A 1105 32.56 22.53 8.85
CA LYS A 1105 31.28 22.07 9.41
C LYS A 1105 30.37 23.24 9.82
N ARG A 1106 29.05 23.05 9.78
CA ARG A 1106 28.06 24.02 10.29
C ARG A 1106 28.13 24.19 11.81
N ALA A 1107 27.74 25.36 12.31
CA ALA A 1107 27.72 25.66 13.73
C ALA A 1107 26.69 24.81 14.52
N GLU A 1108 27.01 24.49 15.77
CA GLU A 1108 26.13 23.74 16.68
C GLU A 1108 24.95 24.58 17.19
N LYS A 1109 23.75 23.98 17.29
CA LYS A 1109 22.55 24.64 17.85
C LYS A 1109 22.47 24.65 19.38
N ALA A 1110 23.47 24.04 20.03
CA ALA A 1110 23.63 23.98 21.49
C ALA A 1110 25.06 23.58 21.83
N PHE A 1111 25.61 24.06 22.94
CA PHE A 1111 26.90 23.64 23.48
C PHE A 1111 26.89 23.58 25.00
N ALA A 1112 27.94 23.02 25.61
CA ALA A 1112 28.08 22.96 27.07
C ALA A 1112 28.69 24.26 27.62
N VAL A 1113 28.15 24.77 28.72
CA VAL A 1113 28.66 25.90 29.51
C VAL A 1113 28.61 25.48 30.98
N ASN A 1114 29.73 25.53 31.70
CA ASN A 1114 29.83 25.04 33.08
C ASN A 1114 29.30 23.60 33.30
N GLY A 1115 29.39 22.75 32.27
CA GLY A 1115 28.85 21.38 32.25
C GLY A 1115 27.36 21.26 31.93
N GLU A 1116 26.61 22.36 31.89
CA GLU A 1116 25.19 22.38 31.50
C GLU A 1116 24.98 22.67 30.01
N ARG A 1117 23.91 22.14 29.42
CA ARG A 1117 23.61 22.29 27.99
C ARG A 1117 22.86 23.59 27.70
N LYS A 1118 23.57 24.64 27.27
CA LYS A 1118 22.96 25.84 26.66
C LYS A 1118 22.46 25.50 25.25
N ASN A 1119 21.15 25.50 25.03
CA ASN A 1119 20.59 25.54 23.67
C ASN A 1119 20.49 27.00 23.22
N LEU A 1120 20.77 27.29 21.95
CA LEU A 1120 20.79 28.65 21.44
C LEU A 1120 19.39 29.08 20.94
N THR A 1121 19.02 30.33 21.22
CA THR A 1121 17.90 31.00 20.55
C THR A 1121 18.23 31.24 19.06
N ALA A 1122 17.23 31.60 18.24
CA ALA A 1122 17.45 31.86 16.81
C ALA A 1122 18.50 32.97 16.55
N LYS A 1123 18.53 34.01 17.39
CA LYS A 1123 19.49 35.12 17.27
C LYS A 1123 20.89 34.72 17.70
N GLU A 1124 21.03 34.04 18.85
CA GLU A 1124 22.33 33.53 19.31
C GLU A 1124 22.91 32.53 18.31
N TYR A 1125 22.09 31.63 17.74
CA TYR A 1125 22.56 30.69 16.73
C TYR A 1125 23.02 31.41 15.44
N THR A 1126 22.30 32.44 15.01
CA THR A 1126 22.68 33.24 13.83
C THR A 1126 24.01 33.96 14.08
N LEU A 1127 24.15 34.65 15.22
CA LEU A 1127 25.38 35.36 15.60
C LEU A 1127 26.56 34.38 15.80
N TYR A 1128 26.34 33.24 16.48
CA TYR A 1128 27.34 32.19 16.67
C TYR A 1128 27.84 31.64 15.33
N SER A 1129 26.92 31.43 14.38
CA SER A 1129 27.25 30.96 13.03
C SER A 1129 28.04 32.00 12.24
N LYS A 1130 27.68 33.29 12.34
CA LYS A 1130 28.44 34.41 11.76
C LYS A 1130 29.86 34.45 12.31
N LEU A 1131 30.00 34.68 13.61
CA LEU A 1131 31.30 34.80 14.28
C LEU A 1131 32.21 33.59 14.01
N ARG A 1132 31.68 32.37 14.19
CA ARG A 1132 32.47 31.16 13.99
C ARG A 1132 32.90 31.00 12.54
N GLY A 1133 31.98 31.21 11.61
CA GLY A 1133 32.25 31.01 10.19
C GLY A 1133 33.24 32.04 9.65
N GLN A 1134 33.03 33.32 9.97
CA GLN A 1134 33.85 34.43 9.48
C GLN A 1134 35.27 34.36 10.07
N LEU A 1135 35.40 34.12 11.38
CA LEU A 1135 36.71 33.92 12.03
C LEU A 1135 37.39 32.62 11.58
N SER A 1136 36.63 31.59 11.17
CA SER A 1136 37.22 30.39 10.56
C SER A 1136 37.76 30.69 9.16
N TYR A 1137 37.09 31.56 8.39
CA TYR A 1137 37.55 31.97 7.06
C TYR A 1137 38.79 32.84 7.16
N GLU A 1138 38.74 33.90 7.98
CA GLU A 1138 39.81 34.88 8.23
C GLU A 1138 41.14 34.18 8.59
N ILE A 1139 41.13 33.32 9.61
CA ILE A 1139 42.32 32.56 10.04
C ILE A 1139 42.83 31.63 8.92
N LEU A 1140 41.95 31.10 8.06
CA LEU A 1140 42.37 30.24 6.95
C LEU A 1140 42.96 31.03 5.78
N ASP A 1141 42.43 32.22 5.49
CA ASP A 1141 42.96 33.13 4.47
C ASP A 1141 44.35 33.63 4.87
N ASP A 1142 44.54 34.01 6.15
CA ASP A 1142 45.86 34.34 6.69
C ASP A 1142 46.80 33.12 6.67
N MET A 1143 46.32 31.91 7.03
CA MET A 1143 47.12 30.68 6.97
C MET A 1143 47.67 30.37 5.57
N ILE A 1144 46.85 30.41 4.52
CA ILE A 1144 47.30 30.07 3.16
C ILE A 1144 48.27 31.11 2.58
N ASN A 1145 48.25 32.34 3.11
CA ASN A 1145 49.17 33.42 2.74
C ASN A 1145 50.48 33.42 3.56
N LEU A 1146 50.66 32.48 4.52
CA LEU A 1146 51.92 32.37 5.27
C LEU A 1146 53.10 31.98 4.38
N ASN A 1147 54.25 32.62 4.62
CA ASN A 1147 55.50 32.31 3.94
C ASN A 1147 55.91 30.84 4.21
N GLY A 1148 56.13 30.07 3.15
CA GLY A 1148 56.41 28.63 3.21
C GLY A 1148 55.19 27.72 3.39
N TYR A 1149 53.95 28.23 3.43
CA TYR A 1149 52.73 27.40 3.56
C TYR A 1149 52.61 26.32 2.46
N THR A 1150 53.02 26.65 1.23
CA THR A 1150 53.05 25.72 0.08
C THR A 1150 53.93 24.51 0.31
N ASP A 1151 54.96 24.65 1.14
CA ASP A 1151 56.01 23.66 1.32
C ASP A 1151 55.74 22.75 2.54
N LEU A 1152 54.67 23.03 3.29
CA LEU A 1152 54.21 22.22 4.41
C LEU A 1152 53.59 20.91 3.92
N ASP A 1153 53.89 19.81 4.63
CA ASP A 1153 53.25 18.52 4.37
C ASP A 1153 51.73 18.56 4.63
N ASP A 1154 50.96 17.78 3.87
CA ASP A 1154 49.51 17.77 3.97
C ASP A 1154 49.01 17.43 5.40
N ALA A 1155 49.72 16.61 6.17
CA ALA A 1155 49.31 16.31 7.54
C ALA A 1155 49.56 17.49 8.50
N THR A 1156 50.55 18.34 8.23
CA THR A 1156 50.73 19.65 8.88
C THR A 1156 49.59 20.60 8.50
N LYS A 1157 49.25 20.70 7.20
CA LYS A 1157 48.11 21.51 6.72
C LYS A 1157 46.78 21.09 7.38
N VAL A 1158 46.45 19.79 7.37
CA VAL A 1158 45.26 19.22 8.03
C VAL A 1158 45.18 19.63 9.51
N TYR A 1159 46.31 19.57 10.23
CA TYR A 1159 46.37 19.97 11.63
C TYR A 1159 46.16 21.48 11.80
N MET A 1160 46.75 22.33 10.96
CA MET A 1160 46.56 23.78 11.03
C MET A 1160 45.10 24.16 10.81
N VAL A 1161 44.48 23.66 9.74
CA VAL A 1161 43.05 23.88 9.42
C VAL A 1161 42.15 23.43 10.58
N LYS A 1162 42.38 22.22 11.10
CA LYS A 1162 41.62 21.69 12.25
C LYS A 1162 41.76 22.56 13.50
N ASN A 1163 42.93 23.14 13.76
CA ASN A 1163 43.14 24.03 14.89
C ASN A 1163 42.54 25.43 14.65
N ALA A 1164 42.52 25.94 13.41
CA ALA A 1164 41.79 27.17 13.07
C ALA A 1164 40.29 27.04 13.41
N TYR A 1165 39.66 25.95 12.97
CA TYR A 1165 38.26 25.67 13.31
C TYR A 1165 38.03 25.50 14.81
N LEU A 1166 38.96 24.88 15.56
CA LEU A 1166 38.84 24.76 17.02
C LEU A 1166 38.94 26.13 17.72
N TYR A 1167 39.90 26.98 17.33
CA TYR A 1167 40.07 28.33 17.88
C TYR A 1167 38.85 29.22 17.59
N ALA A 1168 38.45 29.31 16.32
CA ALA A 1168 37.29 30.11 15.90
C ALA A 1168 35.98 29.63 16.55
N THR A 1169 35.81 28.32 16.70
CA THR A 1169 34.67 27.73 17.44
C THR A 1169 34.71 28.13 18.92
N ALA A 1170 35.87 28.10 19.56
CA ALA A 1170 36.01 28.40 20.99
C ALA A 1170 35.78 29.88 21.30
N LEU A 1171 36.42 30.81 20.58
CA LEU A 1171 36.18 32.25 20.77
C LEU A 1171 34.72 32.63 20.51
N SER A 1172 34.11 32.04 19.47
CA SER A 1172 32.69 32.29 19.16
C SER A 1172 31.74 31.71 20.21
N LYS A 1173 32.15 30.67 20.97
CA LYS A 1173 31.40 30.19 22.15
C LYS A 1173 31.57 31.13 23.35
N MET A 1174 32.74 31.74 23.54
CA MET A 1174 33.00 32.74 24.59
C MET A 1174 32.15 34.00 24.38
N GLU A 1175 32.08 34.54 23.15
CA GLU A 1175 31.26 35.73 22.85
C GLU A 1175 29.74 35.47 23.04
N ILE A 1176 29.29 34.25 22.73
CA ILE A 1176 27.88 33.83 22.88
C ILE A 1176 27.53 33.43 24.33
N ALA A 1177 28.54 33.17 25.17
CA ALA A 1177 28.38 32.87 26.58
C ALA A 1177 29.69 33.19 27.32
N ALA A 1178 29.77 34.36 27.97
CA ALA A 1178 30.97 34.79 28.71
C ALA A 1178 31.37 33.87 29.89
N GLU A 1179 30.52 32.92 30.26
CA GLU A 1179 30.79 31.85 31.22
C GLU A 1179 31.46 30.60 30.59
N TYR A 1180 31.57 30.54 29.25
CA TYR A 1180 32.24 29.44 28.55
C TYR A 1180 33.75 29.61 28.63
N VAL A 1181 34.43 28.56 29.08
CA VAL A 1181 35.90 28.45 29.09
C VAL A 1181 36.29 27.31 28.16
N PRO A 1182 37.22 27.50 27.21
CA PRO A 1182 37.73 26.42 26.38
C PRO A 1182 38.49 25.38 27.23
N ASP A 1183 38.20 24.09 27.04
CA ASP A 1183 38.93 23.01 27.72
C ASP A 1183 40.44 23.00 27.34
N ASP A 1184 40.71 23.42 26.10
CA ASP A 1184 42.03 23.43 25.47
C ASP A 1184 42.80 24.72 25.81
N LYS A 1185 43.65 24.67 26.84
CA LYS A 1185 44.43 25.84 27.33
C LYS A 1185 45.22 26.58 26.25
N TRP A 1186 45.62 25.91 25.18
CA TRP A 1186 46.39 26.53 24.09
C TRP A 1186 45.60 27.65 23.39
N ILE A 1187 44.27 27.60 23.40
CA ILE A 1187 43.38 28.61 22.82
C ILE A 1187 43.48 29.92 23.62
N LEU A 1188 43.46 29.82 24.96
CA LEU A 1188 43.66 30.98 25.84
C LEU A 1188 45.08 31.54 25.72
N ASN A 1189 46.09 30.67 25.59
CA ASN A 1189 47.47 31.10 25.34
C ASN A 1189 47.62 31.83 23.99
N ALA A 1190 46.94 31.37 22.94
CA ALA A 1190 46.95 32.03 21.63
C ALA A 1190 46.27 33.41 21.68
N GLN A 1191 45.12 33.51 22.36
CA GLN A 1191 44.41 34.78 22.57
C GLN A 1191 45.25 35.79 23.39
N GLU A 1192 46.01 35.32 24.39
CA GLU A 1192 46.97 36.18 25.09
C GLU A 1192 48.18 36.55 24.19
N ALA A 1193 48.71 35.59 23.42
CA ALA A 1193 49.82 35.82 22.49
C ALA A 1193 49.49 36.92 21.46
N GLU A 1194 48.29 36.87 20.90
CA GLU A 1194 47.68 37.86 20.03
C GLU A 1194 47.55 39.22 20.74
N THR A 1195 46.76 39.29 21.82
CA THR A 1195 46.41 40.58 22.47
C THR A 1195 47.57 41.28 23.20
N LYS A 1196 48.60 40.56 23.65
CA LYS A 1196 49.70 41.08 24.50
C LYS A 1196 51.05 41.18 23.77
N TYR A 1197 51.26 40.35 22.75
CA TYR A 1197 52.51 40.30 21.99
C TYR A 1197 52.32 40.54 20.49
N ASN A 1198 51.09 40.71 20.01
CA ASN A 1198 50.75 40.84 18.59
C ASN A 1198 51.27 39.65 17.77
N ILE A 1199 51.13 38.43 18.30
CA ILE A 1199 51.42 37.19 17.58
C ILE A 1199 50.13 36.74 16.90
N PRO A 1200 50.06 36.74 15.57
CA PRO A 1200 48.88 36.26 14.85
C PRO A 1200 48.59 34.78 15.16
N VAL A 1201 47.30 34.40 15.18
CA VAL A 1201 46.89 33.06 15.62
C VAL A 1201 47.30 31.96 14.65
N GLU A 1202 47.33 32.24 13.36
CA GLU A 1202 47.86 31.37 12.31
C GLU A 1202 49.35 31.07 12.52
N MET A 1203 50.15 32.05 12.94
CA MET A 1203 51.56 31.85 13.31
C MET A 1203 51.71 31.04 14.61
N PHE A 1204 50.83 31.27 15.60
CA PHE A 1204 50.79 30.46 16.83
C PHE A 1204 50.41 28.99 16.53
N ILE A 1205 49.50 28.76 15.58
CA ILE A 1205 49.08 27.43 15.14
C ILE A 1205 50.17 26.77 14.26
N LEU A 1206 50.84 27.50 13.37
CA LEU A 1206 52.01 27.01 12.61
C LEU A 1206 53.13 26.56 13.55
N PHE A 1207 53.45 27.37 14.57
CA PHE A 1207 54.43 26.98 15.59
C PHE A 1207 54.04 25.68 16.29
N ARG A 1208 52.78 25.58 16.77
CA ARG A 1208 52.27 24.34 17.39
C ARG A 1208 52.29 23.14 16.44
N ALA A 1209 51.99 23.34 15.16
CA ALA A 1209 52.02 22.28 14.15
C ALA A 1209 53.46 21.79 13.90
N SER A 1210 54.42 22.71 13.80
CA SER A 1210 55.83 22.42 13.57
C SER A 1210 56.47 21.62 14.72
N ILE A 1211 56.10 21.91 15.97
CA ILE A 1211 56.68 21.24 17.15
C ILE A 1211 55.96 19.95 17.59
N ARG A 1212 54.75 19.67 17.05
CA ARG A 1212 53.85 18.61 17.55
C ARG A 1212 54.50 17.22 17.62
N ASN A 1213 55.32 16.90 16.60
CA ASN A 1213 55.96 15.60 16.40
C ASN A 1213 57.45 15.60 16.80
N LEU A 1214 57.97 16.70 17.36
CA LEU A 1214 59.36 16.75 17.79
C LEU A 1214 59.53 15.90 19.04
N GLU A 1215 60.26 14.81 18.94
CA GLU A 1215 60.69 14.01 20.09
C GLU A 1215 62.15 14.31 20.46
N SER A 1216 62.48 14.01 21.72
CA SER A 1216 63.87 14.02 22.17
C SER A 1216 64.64 12.93 21.45
N ASP A 1217 65.88 13.22 21.06
CA ASP A 1217 66.76 12.21 20.47
C ASP A 1217 67.07 11.10 21.47
N GLN A 1218 67.40 9.92 20.95
CA GLN A 1218 67.85 8.77 21.72
C GLN A 1218 69.34 8.52 21.43
N ASP A 1219 70.07 8.06 22.44
CA ASP A 1219 71.45 7.56 22.26
C ASP A 1219 71.47 6.18 21.58
N SER A 1220 72.67 5.61 21.40
CA SER A 1220 72.86 4.27 20.79
C SER A 1220 72.17 3.13 21.54
N ASP A 1221 71.82 3.35 22.80
CA ASP A 1221 71.26 2.36 23.71
C ASP A 1221 69.75 2.58 23.92
N GLY A 1222 69.17 3.61 23.27
CA GLY A 1222 67.75 3.97 23.32
C GLY A 1222 67.36 4.96 24.41
N ASN A 1223 68.31 5.53 25.17
CA ASN A 1223 68.00 6.47 26.25
C ASN A 1223 67.76 7.88 25.71
N THR A 1224 66.73 8.55 26.24
CA THR A 1224 66.39 9.94 25.95
C THR A 1224 67.54 10.90 26.27
N ILE A 1225 68.12 11.54 25.24
CA ILE A 1225 69.13 12.59 25.38
C ILE A 1225 68.48 13.85 25.98
N PRO A 1226 68.85 14.31 27.19
CA PRO A 1226 68.24 15.47 27.83
C PRO A 1226 68.43 16.75 27.01
N GLY A 1227 67.42 17.62 26.98
CA GLY A 1227 67.48 18.93 26.30
C GLY A 1227 67.35 18.89 24.77
N SER A 1228 67.57 17.75 24.12
CA SER A 1228 67.50 17.59 22.65
C SER A 1228 66.20 18.13 22.03
N LYS A 1229 65.03 17.76 22.58
CA LYS A 1229 63.73 18.33 22.14
C LYS A 1229 63.65 19.85 22.32
N LYS A 1230 64.25 20.42 23.37
CA LYS A 1230 64.29 21.89 23.56
C LYS A 1230 65.11 22.54 22.44
N ALA A 1231 66.26 21.97 22.07
CA ALA A 1231 67.09 22.47 20.98
C ALA A 1231 66.33 22.50 19.64
N LYS A 1232 65.63 21.41 19.28
CA LYS A 1232 64.78 21.37 18.07
C LYS A 1232 63.64 22.41 18.09
N VAL A 1233 63.05 22.66 19.26
CA VAL A 1233 62.01 23.70 19.41
C VAL A 1233 62.61 25.12 19.32
N LEU A 1234 63.84 25.34 19.79
CA LEU A 1234 64.56 26.60 19.59
C LEU A 1234 64.91 26.84 18.12
N GLU A 1235 65.32 25.80 17.38
CA GLU A 1235 65.57 25.87 15.93
C GLU A 1235 64.29 26.26 15.16
N VAL A 1236 63.16 25.63 15.48
CA VAL A 1236 61.84 26.02 14.92
C VAL A 1236 61.49 27.46 15.29
N LEU A 1237 61.66 27.87 16.55
CA LEU A 1237 61.36 29.23 16.99
C LEU A 1237 62.24 30.28 16.30
N ASP A 1238 63.50 29.96 15.98
CA ASP A 1238 64.36 30.89 15.28
C ASP A 1238 64.05 30.99 13.77
N GLY A 1239 63.61 29.89 13.16
CA GLY A 1239 63.15 29.88 11.77
C GLY A 1239 61.86 30.65 11.49
N LEU A 1240 61.07 31.00 12.53
CA LEU A 1240 59.85 31.79 12.36
C LEU A 1240 60.15 33.28 12.10
N ASP A 1241 59.43 33.87 11.14
CA ASP A 1241 59.43 35.32 10.87
C ASP A 1241 58.64 36.08 11.95
N LEU A 1242 59.27 36.20 13.11
CA LEU A 1242 58.74 36.82 14.32
C LEU A 1242 59.83 37.66 14.99
N THR A 1243 59.44 38.79 15.58
CA THR A 1243 60.36 39.62 16.36
C THR A 1243 60.85 38.87 17.60
N LYS A 1244 62.04 39.26 18.08
CA LYS A 1244 62.66 38.83 19.35
C LYS A 1244 61.65 38.62 20.49
N LYS A 1245 60.84 39.66 20.77
CA LYS A 1245 59.80 39.68 21.82
C LYS A 1245 58.68 38.63 21.59
N GLN A 1246 58.36 38.33 20.34
CA GLN A 1246 57.35 37.33 19.98
C GLN A 1246 57.91 35.91 20.09
N LYS A 1247 59.16 35.67 19.65
CA LYS A 1247 59.87 34.40 19.84
C LYS A 1247 60.02 34.07 21.34
N ASP A 1248 60.39 35.06 22.17
CA ASP A 1248 60.44 34.91 23.63
C ASP A 1248 59.08 34.51 24.24
N ALA A 1249 57.98 35.12 23.77
CA ALA A 1249 56.65 34.78 24.27
C ALA A 1249 56.22 33.34 23.92
N LEU A 1250 56.48 32.89 22.68
CA LEU A 1250 56.22 31.51 22.28
C LEU A 1250 57.07 30.49 23.06
N TYR A 1251 58.33 30.83 23.37
CA TYR A 1251 59.19 30.05 24.27
C TYR A 1251 58.56 29.90 25.67
N TYR A 1252 58.00 30.97 26.25
CA TYR A 1252 57.31 30.90 27.54
C TYR A 1252 56.01 30.08 27.49
N TYR A 1253 55.26 30.12 26.37
CA TYR A 1253 54.09 29.26 26.19
C TYR A 1253 54.43 27.76 26.05
N GLN A 1254 55.70 27.39 25.85
CA GLN A 1254 56.19 26.00 26.00
C GLN A 1254 56.56 25.64 27.46
N ASN A 1255 56.39 26.56 28.41
CA ASN A 1255 56.80 26.42 29.82
C ASN A 1255 58.33 26.32 30.01
N TYR A 1256 59.12 26.86 29.08
CA TYR A 1256 60.57 26.94 29.22
C TYR A 1256 60.99 28.10 30.14
N GLY A 1257 62.09 27.94 30.88
CA GLY A 1257 62.44 28.83 31.97
C GLY A 1257 63.01 30.18 31.53
N GLU A 1258 62.55 31.27 32.17
CA GLU A 1258 63.02 32.66 31.99
C GLU A 1258 64.54 32.82 32.15
N LYS A 1259 65.17 32.01 33.01
CA LYS A 1259 66.62 32.08 33.26
C LYS A 1259 67.48 31.60 32.08
N GLU A 1260 66.90 30.79 31.19
CA GLU A 1260 67.54 30.16 30.05
C GLU A 1260 67.15 30.85 28.72
N ILE A 1261 66.42 31.97 28.77
CA ILE A 1261 66.01 32.72 27.57
C ILE A 1261 67.21 33.39 26.89
N GLN A 1262 68.21 33.81 27.67
CA GLN A 1262 69.42 34.47 27.17
C GLN A 1262 70.30 33.53 26.32
N ASP A 1263 70.07 32.23 26.39
CA ASP A 1263 70.79 31.20 25.62
C ASP A 1263 70.05 30.82 24.31
N ALA A 1264 68.97 31.53 23.96
CA ALA A 1264 68.21 31.28 22.73
C ALA A 1264 68.87 31.92 21.48
N PRO A 1265 68.77 31.32 20.28
CA PRO A 1265 69.50 31.77 19.07
C PRO A 1265 69.27 33.23 18.65
N TRP A 1266 68.12 33.81 18.98
CA TRP A 1266 67.71 35.17 18.61
C TRP A 1266 68.05 36.26 19.65
N ASN A 1267 68.74 35.90 20.75
CA ASN A 1267 68.91 36.76 21.93
C ASN A 1267 70.25 37.48 22.08
#